data_AF-U5HCL8-F1
#
_entry.id   AF-U5HCL8-F1
#
_cell.length_a   1.000
_cell.length_b   1.000
_cell.length_c   1.000
_cell.angle_alpha   90.00
_cell.angle_beta   90.00
_cell.angle_gamma   90.00
#
_symmetry.space_group_name_H-M   'P 1'
#
loop_
_entity.id
_entity.type
_entity.pdbx_description
1 polymer ?
#
loop_
_entity_poly.entity_id
_entity_poly.type
_entity_poly.pdbx_seq_one_letter_code
_entity_poly.pdbx_strand_id
1 'polypeptide(L)'
;MIQINGKHGRHASGTSTPALGHTATSRPLVLLHSTTQTRISINVPSTAQEWIAAEVARDTFQDWLHAEEKDGHLVGFDAVEADEDNADAAGDDRAEKELVLTAYFLRHVASLLPFPATATSPATSTVLVATFAHFVRTFLEATDVHSLGASLSVPIRSLVISSYFAARTKLEVNGQAKNLPKTRDAALLRGVDSGDAEVYGLFGGQGMNEVYFDELQDLYELYGPLLIPFLALASDHLSKLAATESSSLLYDHSLDALAWLQEPSTRPPVPYLASCAVSLPLIGLTQLSQYVVYGKGLNLGPRELGSKFKGATGHSQGVVSACVIAAEYPPAKADGTDSWTPFYEHALHGLTVLFQIGLQGSLTFPPVALPPTLVASSIENGEGTPTPMLAVNGLELSKLEKKIKEVNSFVAGQGRQETLAVSLHNGPRTFVVTGAPKDLVGLADGLRKSRAPVGKDQSKIPHSKRLPVFSMRFLHIGVPYHSHLLSGATERAMAAIGDAESKHWAPSSLALSVFNTEDGSDLRSSSGSFLESLFTQIFTSPIYWGTKAINFPSSATHAIDFGTGGASGVGYLCVRCWEGRGIRTIMLGNRGSGNSSGQEAWTQSSIKRDTRWTEAHSPRLVKTADGKLNIDTPFSRLLSKPPLMIGGMTPCTVRAGFVSAVMKAGYHIELAGGGHYNEKALRGKIAEIQKLVNRSGMGITLNSLYINQRQWTFQLPLWQTMRQEGLPVEGLCVAAGIPSTEKAKEIIDGLRESGIKHVSFKPGSVDGIRQVVAIAAANPDYPIILQWTGGRAGGHHSCEDFHAPVLATYASIRQQPNISLVAGSGFGGADDTYPYLSGEWSEKLYGVARMPFDGFLFASRVMVAKEAHTSESVKQLIVDAQGVDDDKWEQSYDKPVGGIITVTSELGEPIHKVATRGVKLWGEFDKTVFALPREKQVAWLQDHKQYVIDRLNADFQKPWFPAKSDGTTCDLDDMTYAEVNSRLVRLMYVAHEKRWIDISLRNLMGDWIRRVEERLSNVNSGSLKVSALQSYNELDDPQAFLTKFNQQYPAAAETLLSSADVAYFLAIAQRPGQKPVPFIPVLDQTFSVLFKKDSLWQAEDIEAVFDQDPQRVCILQGPVAVKYCTTTQQPIGEMLGEIESSLAKKLLDEFYGGDESKVPTIDYLAPEPKDVNSAALLAQSNITHSVEALGNGGEKHSYFINGTLPSEGDWLAHLGGPKLSWLQAFLSNLSITSGDALLANPVKRVLAPRHGQRVELSLAADGSPLKLDVFGGL
;
A
#
# COMPACT_ATOMS: atom_id res chain seq x y z
N MET A 1 38.14 49.93 -65.68
CA MET A 1 39.44 50.62 -65.86
C MET A 1 40.46 49.90 -64.99
N ILE A 2 41.40 49.22 -65.65
CA ILE A 2 42.86 49.51 -65.61
C ILE A 2 43.48 48.99 -64.30
N GLN A 3 44.10 47.79 -64.31
CA GLN A 3 45.53 47.54 -64.59
C GLN A 3 46.43 48.09 -63.42
N ILE A 4 47.45 47.43 -62.87
CA ILE A 4 48.45 46.50 -63.41
C ILE A 4 49.22 45.83 -62.24
N ASN A 5 49.72 44.63 -62.53
CA ASN A 5 50.68 43.77 -61.82
C ASN A 5 51.99 44.42 -61.32
N GLY A 6 52.61 43.78 -60.30
CA GLY A 6 54.09 43.82 -60.18
C GLY A 6 54.77 43.24 -58.93
N LYS A 7 55.14 41.95 -59.01
CA LYS A 7 56.37 41.27 -58.49
C LYS A 7 56.60 40.95 -56.99
N HIS A 8 56.62 39.62 -56.76
CA HIS A 8 57.62 38.76 -56.09
C HIS A 8 57.72 38.64 -54.56
N GLY A 9 57.61 37.39 -54.07
CA GLY A 9 58.48 36.86 -53.02
C GLY A 9 57.85 35.96 -51.95
N ARG A 10 57.91 34.63 -52.16
CA ARG A 10 57.82 33.49 -51.21
C ARG A 10 57.51 33.77 -49.73
N HIS A 11 56.41 33.21 -49.22
CA HIS A 11 56.43 32.08 -48.26
C HIS A 11 55.00 31.50 -48.09
N ALA A 12 54.95 30.19 -47.87
CA ALA A 12 53.75 29.36 -47.91
C ALA A 12 52.79 29.59 -46.72
N SER A 13 51.55 29.95 -47.03
CA SER A 13 50.36 29.66 -46.22
C SER A 13 49.18 29.51 -47.17
N GLY A 14 48.85 28.27 -47.52
CA GLY A 14 47.71 27.93 -48.38
C GLY A 14 46.73 27.07 -47.62
N THR A 15 45.67 27.69 -47.13
CA THR A 15 44.37 27.05 -46.89
C THR A 15 43.97 26.25 -48.13
N SER A 16 44.11 24.93 -48.08
CA SER A 16 43.50 24.03 -49.05
C SER A 16 42.11 23.65 -48.54
N THR A 17 41.08 24.17 -49.19
CA THR A 17 39.76 23.57 -49.27
C THR A 17 39.90 22.06 -49.46
N PRO A 18 39.35 21.19 -48.59
CA PRO A 18 39.28 19.77 -48.90
C PRO A 18 38.27 19.61 -50.04
N ALA A 19 38.73 18.97 -51.11
CA ALA A 19 37.93 18.58 -52.24
C ALA A 19 36.66 17.82 -51.81
N LEU A 20 35.55 18.11 -52.50
CA LEU A 20 34.37 17.26 -52.58
C LEU A 20 34.78 15.84 -52.95
N GLY A 21 34.87 14.96 -51.94
CA GLY A 21 35.02 13.52 -52.12
C GLY A 21 33.65 12.87 -52.30
N HIS A 22 33.47 12.20 -53.44
CA HIS A 22 32.41 11.26 -53.80
C HIS A 22 31.29 10.99 -52.77
N THR A 23 30.07 11.42 -53.08
CA THR A 23 28.83 10.88 -52.50
C THR A 23 28.71 9.40 -52.84
N ALA A 24 28.82 8.51 -51.86
CA ALA A 24 28.51 7.09 -52.02
C ALA A 24 27.01 6.95 -52.32
N THR A 25 26.67 6.48 -53.52
CA THR A 25 25.30 6.07 -53.85
C THR A 25 24.92 4.87 -52.97
N SER A 26 23.74 4.86 -52.35
CA SER A 26 23.19 3.69 -51.63
C SER A 26 22.07 3.02 -52.44
N ARG A 27 21.89 1.70 -52.31
CA ARG A 27 20.81 0.93 -52.93
C ARG A 27 20.01 0.16 -51.87
N PRO A 28 18.67 0.02 -52.01
CA PRO A 28 17.86 -0.73 -51.06
C PRO A 28 18.03 -2.24 -51.26
N LEU A 29 18.53 -2.93 -50.24
CA LEU A 29 18.50 -4.39 -50.10
C LEU A 29 17.15 -4.78 -49.48
N VAL A 30 16.31 -5.48 -50.25
CA VAL A 30 14.98 -5.92 -49.81
C VAL A 30 15.07 -7.34 -49.28
N LEU A 31 14.52 -7.57 -48.09
CA LEU A 31 14.35 -8.89 -47.49
C LEU A 31 12.85 -9.17 -47.34
N LEU A 32 12.45 -10.41 -47.62
CA LEU A 32 11.06 -10.86 -47.55
C LEU A 32 11.00 -12.16 -46.76
N HIS A 33 10.08 -12.26 -45.81
CA HIS A 33 9.66 -13.54 -45.26
C HIS A 33 8.40 -13.99 -46.01
N SER A 34 8.46 -15.11 -46.72
CA SER A 34 7.42 -15.52 -47.68
C SER A 34 6.10 -15.90 -47.01
N THR A 35 6.13 -16.45 -45.80
CA THR A 35 4.92 -16.96 -45.16
C THR A 35 4.10 -15.84 -44.52
N THR A 36 4.75 -14.92 -43.81
CA THR A 36 4.07 -13.77 -43.18
C THR A 36 3.97 -12.55 -44.10
N GLN A 37 4.58 -12.60 -45.29
CA GLN A 37 4.71 -11.47 -46.22
C GLN A 37 5.39 -10.23 -45.61
N THR A 38 6.15 -10.41 -44.52
CA THR A 38 6.89 -9.34 -43.85
C THR A 38 8.06 -8.89 -44.73
N ARG A 39 8.17 -7.59 -44.98
CA ARG A 39 9.17 -7.02 -45.89
C ARG A 39 9.94 -5.88 -45.21
N ILE A 40 11.26 -5.96 -45.23
CA ILE A 40 12.15 -4.88 -44.77
C ILE A 40 13.08 -4.42 -45.91
N SER A 41 13.52 -3.16 -45.84
CA SER A 41 14.36 -2.53 -46.85
C SER A 41 15.53 -1.80 -46.18
N ILE A 42 16.75 -2.28 -46.41
CA ILE A 42 17.97 -1.78 -45.78
C ILE A 42 18.81 -1.08 -46.84
N ASN A 43 19.18 0.18 -46.63
CA ASN A 43 20.03 0.90 -47.59
C ASN A 43 21.50 0.55 -47.37
N VAL A 44 22.12 -0.08 -48.38
CA VAL A 44 23.53 -0.49 -48.37
C VAL A 44 24.32 0.32 -49.40
N PRO A 45 25.60 0.64 -49.19
CA PRO A 45 26.45 1.26 -50.22
C PRO A 45 26.44 0.47 -51.54
N SER A 46 26.37 1.18 -52.67
CA SER A 46 26.22 0.60 -54.02
C SER A 46 27.53 0.50 -54.81
N THR A 47 28.65 0.65 -54.14
CA THR A 47 29.97 0.30 -54.67
C THR A 47 30.00 -1.20 -54.98
N ALA A 48 30.76 -1.58 -56.03
CA ALA A 48 30.63 -2.91 -56.63
C ALA A 48 30.86 -4.07 -55.65
N GLN A 49 31.79 -3.93 -54.70
CA GLN A 49 32.13 -5.00 -53.76
C GLN A 49 31.12 -5.11 -52.61
N GLU A 50 30.67 -3.98 -52.06
CA GLU A 50 29.69 -3.87 -50.98
C GLU A 50 28.31 -4.37 -51.43
N TRP A 51 27.89 -4.03 -52.65
CA TRP A 51 26.63 -4.51 -53.21
C TRP A 51 26.63 -6.02 -53.46
N ILE A 52 27.74 -6.57 -54.00
CA ILE A 52 27.90 -8.03 -54.16
C ILE A 52 27.83 -8.72 -52.79
N ALA A 53 28.50 -8.18 -51.77
CA ALA A 53 28.45 -8.74 -50.43
C ALA A 53 27.04 -8.71 -49.82
N ALA A 54 26.26 -7.66 -50.09
CA ALA A 54 24.87 -7.55 -49.67
C ALA A 54 23.93 -8.55 -50.37
N GLU A 55 24.12 -8.77 -51.68
CA GLU A 55 23.36 -9.79 -52.43
C GLU A 55 23.68 -11.19 -51.92
N VAL A 56 24.96 -11.52 -51.70
CA VAL A 56 25.37 -12.80 -51.12
C VAL A 56 24.79 -12.98 -49.71
N ALA A 57 24.83 -11.94 -48.87
CA ALA A 57 24.26 -11.99 -47.53
C ALA A 57 22.73 -12.19 -47.55
N ARG A 58 22.01 -11.54 -48.47
CA ARG A 58 20.57 -11.76 -48.67
C ARG A 58 20.29 -13.19 -49.11
N ASP A 59 20.97 -13.68 -50.14
CA ASP A 59 20.63 -14.97 -50.75
C ASP A 59 20.91 -16.11 -49.76
N THR A 60 22.06 -16.08 -49.09
CA THR A 60 22.37 -17.04 -48.02
C THR A 60 21.44 -16.93 -46.81
N PHE A 61 20.97 -15.72 -46.49
CA PHE A 61 19.98 -15.52 -45.44
C PHE A 61 18.62 -16.11 -45.81
N GLN A 62 18.18 -15.96 -47.05
CA GLN A 62 16.91 -16.51 -47.54
C GLN A 62 16.93 -18.04 -47.53
N ASP A 63 18.05 -18.65 -47.94
CA ASP A 63 18.23 -20.10 -47.86
C ASP A 63 18.19 -20.60 -46.40
N TRP A 64 18.87 -19.90 -45.49
CA TRP A 64 18.84 -20.20 -44.06
C TRP A 64 17.45 -20.03 -43.46
N LEU A 65 16.78 -18.91 -43.75
CA LEU A 65 15.45 -18.59 -43.24
C LEU A 65 14.42 -19.65 -43.66
N HIS A 66 14.48 -20.11 -44.92
CA HIS A 66 13.61 -21.17 -45.41
C HIS A 66 13.88 -22.54 -44.74
N ALA A 67 15.15 -22.83 -44.43
CA ALA A 67 15.53 -24.07 -43.74
C ALA A 67 15.02 -24.07 -42.28
N GLU A 68 15.26 -23.00 -41.52
CA GLU A 68 14.80 -22.91 -40.13
C GLU A 68 13.26 -22.85 -40.02
N GLU A 69 12.58 -22.25 -41.00
CA GLU A 69 11.13 -22.26 -41.07
C GLU A 69 10.58 -23.68 -41.23
N LYS A 70 11.19 -24.48 -42.11
CA LYS A 70 10.81 -25.87 -42.34
C LYS A 70 11.00 -26.74 -41.09
N ASP A 71 12.05 -26.47 -40.32
CA ASP A 71 12.37 -27.20 -39.09
C ASP A 71 11.56 -26.68 -37.88
N GLY A 72 10.80 -25.59 -38.04
CA GLY A 72 9.94 -25.02 -37.00
C GLY A 72 10.72 -24.30 -35.89
N HIS A 73 11.93 -23.83 -36.18
CA HIS A 73 12.82 -23.20 -35.21
C HIS A 73 12.72 -21.67 -35.17
N LEU A 74 11.96 -21.07 -36.09
CA LEU A 74 11.77 -19.62 -36.11
C LEU A 74 10.87 -19.14 -34.99
N VAL A 75 11.40 -18.25 -34.17
CA VAL A 75 10.66 -17.50 -33.14
C VAL A 75 10.10 -16.20 -33.73
N GLY A 76 8.86 -15.84 -33.37
CA GLY A 76 8.28 -14.51 -33.62
C GLY A 76 7.53 -14.34 -34.94
N PHE A 77 7.25 -15.45 -35.65
CA PHE A 77 6.46 -15.45 -36.89
C PHE A 77 5.12 -16.20 -36.77
N ASP A 78 4.73 -16.61 -35.56
CA ASP A 78 3.45 -17.28 -35.30
C ASP A 78 2.25 -16.34 -35.56
N ALA A 79 1.09 -16.92 -35.85
CA ALA A 79 -0.15 -16.16 -36.04
C ALA A 79 -0.75 -15.78 -34.67
N VAL A 80 -0.96 -14.49 -34.43
CA VAL A 80 -1.75 -14.00 -33.30
C VAL A 80 -3.23 -14.26 -33.61
N GLU A 81 -3.99 -14.86 -32.69
CA GLU A 81 -5.46 -14.91 -32.82
C GLU A 81 -5.98 -13.47 -32.87
N ALA A 82 -6.46 -13.05 -34.05
CA ALA A 82 -6.98 -11.72 -34.25
C ALA A 82 -8.30 -11.57 -33.49
N ASP A 83 -8.31 -10.70 -32.48
CA ASP A 83 -9.55 -10.13 -31.96
C ASP A 83 -10.03 -9.11 -33.01
N GLU A 84 -11.13 -9.42 -33.72
CA GLU A 84 -11.55 -8.70 -34.94
C GLU A 84 -11.91 -7.21 -34.71
N ASP A 85 -11.92 -6.75 -33.46
CA ASP A 85 -12.31 -5.39 -33.07
C ASP A 85 -11.15 -4.41 -32.84
N ASN A 86 -9.86 -4.80 -33.02
CA ASN A 86 -8.72 -3.92 -32.66
C ASN A 86 -7.68 -3.72 -33.78
N ALA A 87 -7.83 -2.63 -34.55
CA ALA A 87 -6.93 -2.28 -35.66
C ALA A 87 -5.47 -1.96 -35.23
N ASP A 88 -5.27 -1.53 -33.98
CA ASP A 88 -3.94 -1.22 -33.44
C ASP A 88 -3.10 -2.51 -33.24
N ALA A 89 -3.74 -3.63 -32.88
CA ALA A 89 -3.07 -4.92 -32.68
C ALA A 89 -2.44 -5.48 -33.97
N ALA A 90 -3.07 -5.22 -35.13
CA ALA A 90 -2.52 -5.63 -36.43
C ALA A 90 -1.31 -4.78 -36.86
N GLY A 91 -1.24 -3.51 -36.43
CA GLY A 91 -0.10 -2.63 -36.64
C GLY A 91 1.12 -3.05 -35.82
N ASP A 92 0.89 -3.39 -34.55
CA ASP A 92 1.94 -3.84 -33.62
C ASP A 92 2.53 -5.20 -34.04
N ASP A 93 1.69 -6.16 -34.46
CA ASP A 93 2.12 -7.46 -34.97
C ASP A 93 3.04 -7.33 -36.20
N ARG A 94 2.72 -6.41 -37.12
CA ARG A 94 3.56 -6.15 -38.30
C ARG A 94 4.91 -5.56 -37.90
N ALA A 95 4.94 -4.58 -37.00
CA ALA A 95 6.17 -3.95 -36.53
C ALA A 95 7.08 -4.95 -35.79
N GLU A 96 6.49 -5.82 -34.98
CA GLU A 96 7.20 -6.90 -34.29
C GLU A 96 7.84 -7.89 -35.29
N LYS A 97 7.10 -8.31 -36.32
CA LYS A 97 7.65 -9.19 -37.37
C LYS A 97 8.77 -8.53 -38.17
N GLU A 98 8.67 -7.23 -38.46
CA GLU A 98 9.75 -6.46 -39.10
C GLU A 98 11.00 -6.38 -38.21
N LEU A 99 10.82 -6.19 -36.89
CA LEU A 99 11.89 -6.25 -35.90
C LEU A 99 12.58 -7.62 -35.87
N VAL A 100 11.79 -8.70 -35.78
CA VAL A 100 12.26 -10.09 -35.75
C VAL A 100 13.08 -10.42 -37.01
N LEU A 101 12.54 -10.11 -38.20
CA LEU A 101 13.23 -10.33 -39.47
C LEU A 101 14.54 -9.55 -39.56
N THR A 102 14.55 -8.30 -39.07
CA THR A 102 15.77 -7.49 -39.02
C THR A 102 16.79 -8.06 -38.04
N ALA A 103 16.36 -8.55 -36.87
CA ALA A 103 17.24 -9.16 -35.87
C ALA A 103 17.91 -10.43 -36.40
N TYR A 104 17.16 -11.33 -37.04
CA TYR A 104 17.71 -12.52 -37.69
C TYR A 104 18.73 -12.16 -38.77
N PHE A 105 18.40 -11.20 -39.64
CA PHE A 105 19.34 -10.76 -40.68
C PHE A 105 20.59 -10.12 -40.08
N LEU A 106 20.44 -9.30 -39.03
CA LEU A 106 21.54 -8.69 -38.31
C LEU A 106 22.51 -9.74 -37.75
N ARG A 107 21.97 -10.82 -37.15
CA ARG A 107 22.75 -11.95 -36.64
C ARG A 107 23.40 -12.76 -37.76
N HIS A 108 22.70 -12.99 -38.86
CA HIS A 108 23.23 -13.70 -40.03
C HIS A 108 24.40 -12.96 -40.66
N VAL A 109 24.27 -11.67 -40.95
CA VAL A 109 25.37 -10.88 -41.51
C VAL A 109 26.56 -10.84 -40.54
N ALA A 110 26.32 -10.82 -39.23
CA ALA A 110 27.37 -10.93 -38.23
C ALA A 110 28.08 -12.30 -38.29
N SER A 111 27.39 -13.41 -38.54
CA SER A 111 28.01 -14.74 -38.62
C SER A 111 28.93 -14.90 -39.83
N LEU A 112 28.67 -14.16 -40.93
CA LEU A 112 29.49 -14.16 -42.15
C LEU A 112 30.88 -13.51 -41.98
N LEU A 113 31.14 -12.81 -40.86
CA LEU A 113 32.45 -12.22 -40.56
C LEU A 113 33.29 -13.19 -39.70
N PRO A 114 34.44 -13.71 -40.16
CA PRO A 114 35.28 -14.61 -39.36
C PRO A 114 35.96 -13.89 -38.17
N PHE A 115 36.16 -14.60 -37.06
CA PHE A 115 37.06 -14.21 -35.95
C PHE A 115 38.38 -15.00 -36.05
N PRO A 116 39.51 -14.43 -35.59
CA PRO A 116 40.55 -13.85 -36.44
C PRO A 116 41.40 -14.89 -37.23
N ALA A 117 41.44 -14.78 -38.56
CA ALA A 117 42.62 -15.05 -39.40
C ALA A 117 42.37 -14.65 -40.87
N THR A 118 43.10 -13.63 -41.33
CA THR A 118 43.54 -13.41 -42.74
C THR A 118 42.58 -12.96 -43.84
N ALA A 119 41.28 -12.77 -43.63
CA ALA A 119 40.46 -12.02 -44.60
C ALA A 119 39.22 -11.37 -43.96
N THR A 120 39.37 -10.16 -43.41
CA THR A 120 38.19 -9.28 -43.25
C THR A 120 37.68 -8.97 -44.64
N SER A 121 36.44 -9.32 -44.98
CA SER A 121 35.76 -8.74 -46.14
C SER A 121 35.29 -7.33 -45.73
N PRO A 122 35.99 -6.24 -46.15
CA PRO A 122 35.60 -4.89 -45.75
C PRO A 122 34.21 -4.54 -46.29
N ALA A 123 33.83 -5.18 -47.40
CA ALA A 123 32.51 -5.12 -47.99
C ALA A 123 31.43 -5.70 -47.05
N THR A 124 31.60 -6.92 -46.54
CA THR A 124 30.64 -7.55 -45.61
C THR A 124 30.54 -6.79 -44.28
N SER A 125 31.66 -6.24 -43.79
CA SER A 125 31.66 -5.38 -42.60
C SER A 125 30.84 -4.11 -42.82
N THR A 126 30.94 -3.49 -44.00
CA THR A 126 30.12 -2.34 -44.40
C THR A 126 28.63 -2.70 -44.48
N VAL A 127 28.28 -3.89 -44.97
CA VAL A 127 26.88 -4.39 -44.94
C VAL A 127 26.37 -4.49 -43.51
N LEU A 128 27.16 -5.05 -42.58
CA LEU A 128 26.78 -5.16 -41.17
C LEU A 128 26.60 -3.79 -40.51
N VAL A 129 27.46 -2.81 -40.81
CA VAL A 129 27.30 -1.42 -40.33
C VAL A 129 25.98 -0.84 -40.83
N ALA A 130 25.65 -1.02 -42.12
CA ALA A 130 24.41 -0.54 -42.70
C ALA A 130 23.17 -1.19 -42.05
N THR A 131 23.19 -2.51 -41.83
CA THR A 131 22.12 -3.24 -41.15
C THR A 131 21.98 -2.83 -39.69
N PHE A 132 23.08 -2.67 -38.96
CA PHE A 132 23.06 -2.21 -37.56
C PHE A 132 22.54 -0.77 -37.44
N ALA A 133 22.98 0.12 -38.33
CA ALA A 133 22.49 1.50 -38.38
C ALA A 133 20.99 1.56 -38.73
N HIS A 134 20.51 0.69 -39.63
CA HIS A 134 19.09 0.53 -39.90
C HIS A 134 18.34 0.07 -38.65
N PHE A 135 18.81 -0.99 -37.98
CA PHE A 135 18.19 -1.51 -36.76
C PHE A 135 18.06 -0.43 -35.67
N VAL A 136 19.15 0.29 -35.39
CA VAL A 136 19.16 1.36 -34.38
C VAL A 136 18.20 2.49 -34.75
N ARG A 137 18.21 2.95 -36.01
CA ARG A 137 17.35 4.06 -36.44
C ARG A 137 15.87 3.66 -36.47
N THR A 138 15.55 2.45 -36.89
CA THR A 138 14.15 2.01 -37.03
C THR A 138 13.53 1.66 -35.67
N PHE A 139 14.28 1.00 -34.79
CA PHE A 139 13.70 0.41 -33.56
C PHE A 139 14.21 1.02 -32.25
N LEU A 140 15.37 1.70 -32.25
CA LEU A 140 16.03 2.21 -31.04
C LEU A 140 16.25 3.73 -31.06
N GLU A 141 15.56 4.48 -31.93
CA GLU A 141 15.72 5.94 -31.99
C GLU A 141 15.21 6.63 -30.71
N ALA A 142 14.10 6.11 -30.15
CA ALA A 142 13.45 6.66 -28.96
C ALA A 142 13.68 5.83 -27.68
N THR A 143 14.39 4.70 -27.77
CA THR A 143 14.53 3.72 -26.68
C THR A 143 15.85 2.96 -26.77
N ASP A 144 16.23 2.20 -25.74
CA ASP A 144 17.37 1.28 -25.81
C ASP A 144 16.91 -0.17 -26.01
N VAL A 145 17.87 -1.05 -26.34
CA VAL A 145 17.58 -2.46 -26.67
C VAL A 145 16.98 -3.24 -25.48
N HIS A 146 17.30 -2.88 -24.24
CA HIS A 146 16.72 -3.53 -23.06
C HIS A 146 15.32 -3.01 -22.77
N SER A 147 15.08 -1.70 -22.91
CA SER A 147 13.73 -1.13 -22.84
C SER A 147 12.81 -1.72 -23.91
N LEU A 148 13.28 -1.85 -25.16
CA LEU A 148 12.53 -2.54 -26.22
C LEU A 148 12.34 -4.03 -25.89
N GLY A 149 13.39 -4.71 -25.44
CA GLY A 149 13.31 -6.12 -25.08
C GLY A 149 12.30 -6.40 -23.95
N ALA A 150 12.16 -5.49 -22.99
CA ALA A 150 11.26 -5.65 -21.85
C ALA A 150 9.77 -5.64 -22.23
N SER A 151 9.39 -5.08 -23.38
CA SER A 151 8.01 -5.13 -23.90
C SER A 151 7.72 -6.38 -24.73
N LEU A 152 8.72 -7.18 -25.07
CA LEU A 152 8.60 -8.35 -25.95
C LEU A 152 8.47 -9.66 -25.14
N SER A 153 7.94 -10.69 -25.79
CA SER A 153 7.92 -12.05 -25.25
C SER A 153 9.35 -12.57 -24.99
N VAL A 154 9.50 -13.51 -24.04
CA VAL A 154 10.83 -14.03 -23.65
C VAL A 154 11.66 -14.51 -24.86
N PRO A 155 11.11 -15.31 -25.79
CA PRO A 155 11.88 -15.80 -26.93
C PRO A 155 12.33 -14.67 -27.89
N ILE A 156 11.44 -13.71 -28.19
CA ILE A 156 11.75 -12.58 -29.09
C ILE A 156 12.75 -11.63 -28.44
N ARG A 157 12.58 -11.32 -27.15
CA ARG A 157 13.53 -10.54 -26.36
C ARG A 157 14.93 -11.14 -26.45
N SER A 158 15.05 -12.47 -26.30
CA SER A 158 16.33 -13.15 -26.38
C SER A 158 16.98 -13.05 -27.75
N LEU A 159 16.20 -13.24 -28.82
CA LEU A 159 16.66 -13.04 -30.20
C LEU A 159 17.17 -11.62 -30.43
N VAL A 160 16.38 -10.61 -30.05
CA VAL A 160 16.67 -9.20 -30.31
C VAL A 160 17.94 -8.75 -29.59
N ILE A 161 18.04 -9.00 -28.28
CA ILE A 161 19.20 -8.59 -27.48
C ILE A 161 20.47 -9.32 -27.94
N SER A 162 20.41 -10.64 -28.11
CA SER A 162 21.58 -11.43 -28.55
C SER A 162 22.07 -11.03 -29.94
N SER A 163 21.16 -10.79 -30.88
CA SER A 163 21.50 -10.35 -32.24
C SER A 163 22.15 -8.97 -32.25
N TYR A 164 21.62 -8.05 -31.45
CA TYR A 164 22.18 -6.71 -31.29
C TYR A 164 23.63 -6.75 -30.77
N PHE A 165 23.87 -7.45 -29.67
CA PHE A 165 25.22 -7.51 -29.07
C PHE A 165 26.20 -8.36 -29.89
N ALA A 166 25.74 -9.41 -30.59
CA ALA A 166 26.56 -10.16 -31.53
C ALA A 166 27.06 -9.29 -32.68
N ALA A 167 26.17 -8.52 -33.32
CA ALA A 167 26.55 -7.60 -34.39
C ALA A 167 27.45 -6.47 -33.88
N ARG A 168 27.09 -5.83 -32.76
CA ARG A 168 27.86 -4.73 -32.17
C ARG A 168 29.29 -5.15 -31.85
N THR A 169 29.46 -6.26 -31.14
CA THR A 169 30.79 -6.78 -30.74
C THR A 169 31.62 -7.15 -31.97
N LYS A 170 31.00 -7.77 -32.99
CA LYS A 170 31.70 -8.10 -34.23
C LYS A 170 32.20 -6.84 -34.95
N LEU A 171 31.37 -5.79 -35.02
CA LEU A 171 31.75 -4.51 -35.62
C LEU A 171 32.89 -3.82 -34.85
N GLU A 172 32.84 -3.84 -33.52
CA GLU A 172 33.92 -3.31 -32.67
C GLU A 172 35.25 -4.01 -32.92
N VAL A 173 35.27 -5.35 -32.93
CA VAL A 173 36.49 -6.13 -33.22
C VAL A 173 37.00 -5.93 -34.65
N ASN A 174 36.13 -5.66 -35.61
CA ASN A 174 36.52 -5.33 -36.99
C ASN A 174 36.94 -3.85 -37.16
N GLY A 175 37.17 -3.11 -36.07
CA GLY A 175 37.65 -1.72 -36.10
C GLY A 175 36.59 -0.70 -36.53
N GLN A 176 35.31 -1.08 -36.56
CA GLN A 176 34.20 -0.22 -36.99
C GLN A 176 33.53 0.54 -35.84
N ALA A 177 34.07 0.49 -34.62
CA ALA A 177 33.47 1.14 -33.44
C ALA A 177 33.13 2.63 -33.65
N LYS A 178 33.96 3.37 -34.41
CA LYS A 178 33.73 4.79 -34.72
C LYS A 178 32.59 5.04 -35.70
N ASN A 179 32.18 4.02 -36.45
CA ASN A 179 31.12 4.08 -37.47
C ASN A 179 29.77 3.61 -36.93
N LEU A 180 29.70 3.17 -35.66
CA LEU A 180 28.46 2.81 -34.99
C LEU A 180 27.65 4.08 -34.67
N PRO A 181 26.31 4.05 -34.80
CA PRO A 181 25.46 5.12 -34.32
C PRO A 181 25.71 5.38 -32.82
N LYS A 182 25.89 6.65 -32.45
CA LYS A 182 26.01 7.04 -31.04
C LYS A 182 24.67 6.82 -30.33
N THR A 183 24.68 6.02 -29.28
CA THR A 183 23.54 5.89 -28.36
C THR A 183 23.58 7.00 -27.31
N ARG A 184 22.43 7.40 -26.80
CA ARG A 184 22.37 8.33 -25.65
C ARG A 184 22.72 7.57 -24.38
N ASP A 185 23.26 8.30 -23.40
CA ASP A 185 23.56 7.72 -22.09
C ASP A 185 22.28 7.26 -21.37
N ALA A 186 22.40 6.38 -20.38
CA ALA A 186 21.27 6.03 -19.53
C ALA A 186 20.81 7.25 -18.71
N ALA A 187 19.49 7.43 -18.56
CA ALA A 187 18.91 8.53 -17.81
C ALA A 187 19.39 8.54 -16.35
N LEU A 188 19.48 7.35 -15.72
CA LEU A 188 19.98 7.20 -14.36
C LEU A 188 21.41 7.74 -14.20
N LEU A 189 22.32 7.38 -15.11
CA LEU A 189 23.72 7.81 -15.02
C LEU A 189 23.90 9.30 -15.29
N ARG A 190 23.11 9.88 -16.20
CA ARG A 190 23.06 11.35 -16.33
C ARG A 190 22.60 12.02 -15.03
N GLY A 191 21.62 11.43 -14.35
CA GLY A 191 21.16 11.88 -13.05
C GLY A 191 22.26 11.80 -11.98
N VAL A 192 23.13 10.79 -12.04
CA VAL A 192 24.30 10.71 -11.15
C VAL A 192 25.27 11.85 -11.45
N ASP A 193 25.55 12.12 -12.72
CA ASP A 193 26.48 13.18 -13.13
C ASP A 193 25.97 14.60 -12.81
N SER A 194 24.64 14.81 -12.83
CA SER A 194 24.01 16.07 -12.42
C SER A 194 23.79 16.20 -10.91
N GLY A 195 23.97 15.12 -10.13
CA GLY A 195 23.69 15.08 -8.70
C GLY A 195 22.22 14.84 -8.34
N ASP A 196 21.36 14.56 -9.32
CA ASP A 196 19.95 14.23 -9.14
C ASP A 196 19.73 12.79 -8.64
N ALA A 197 20.72 11.91 -8.79
CA ALA A 197 20.65 10.52 -8.34
C ALA A 197 21.93 10.08 -7.61
N GLU A 198 21.74 9.28 -6.57
CA GLU A 198 22.78 8.59 -5.83
C GLU A 198 22.52 7.07 -5.87
N VAL A 199 23.49 6.31 -6.39
CA VAL A 199 23.35 4.88 -6.72
C VAL A 199 24.28 4.02 -5.86
N TYR A 200 23.75 2.89 -5.39
CA TYR A 200 24.47 1.87 -4.63
C TYR A 200 24.43 0.49 -5.32
N GLY A 201 25.48 -0.31 -5.14
CA GLY A 201 25.55 -1.68 -5.64
C GLY A 201 25.10 -2.70 -4.59
N LEU A 202 24.24 -3.65 -4.97
CA LEU A 202 23.85 -4.79 -4.14
C LEU A 202 24.27 -6.09 -4.80
N PHE A 203 24.78 -7.01 -3.98
CA PHE A 203 25.15 -8.35 -4.41
C PHE A 203 24.47 -9.39 -3.52
N GLY A 204 23.78 -10.35 -4.12
CA GLY A 204 23.12 -11.43 -3.41
C GLY A 204 24.09 -12.52 -2.91
N GLY A 205 23.51 -13.58 -2.37
CA GLY A 205 24.23 -14.80 -2.02
C GLY A 205 23.37 -16.04 -2.28
N GLN A 206 23.78 -17.18 -1.72
CA GLN A 206 22.94 -18.38 -1.72
C GLN A 206 21.60 -18.15 -1.01
N GLY A 207 20.57 -18.89 -1.42
CA GLY A 207 19.25 -18.77 -0.81
C GLY A 207 18.30 -19.87 -1.25
N MET A 208 17.16 -19.46 -1.79
CA MET A 208 16.08 -20.39 -2.17
C MET A 208 16.29 -21.04 -3.55
N ASN A 209 17.06 -20.40 -4.43
CA ASN A 209 17.24 -20.82 -5.81
C ASN A 209 18.35 -21.88 -5.94
N GLU A 210 17.96 -23.13 -6.23
CA GLU A 210 18.90 -24.24 -6.51
C GLU A 210 19.34 -24.30 -7.98
N VAL A 211 18.69 -23.54 -8.86
CA VAL A 211 18.98 -23.44 -10.31
C VAL A 211 19.62 -22.09 -10.67
N TYR A 212 20.42 -21.51 -9.77
CA TYR A 212 21.11 -20.23 -9.99
C TYR A 212 21.97 -20.20 -11.27
N PHE A 213 22.43 -21.37 -11.74
CA PHE A 213 23.24 -21.47 -12.96
C PHE A 213 22.44 -21.14 -14.23
N ASP A 214 21.11 -21.27 -14.20
CA ASP A 214 20.25 -20.86 -15.31
C ASP A 214 20.34 -19.35 -15.55
N GLU A 215 20.58 -18.53 -14.52
CA GLU A 215 20.78 -17.10 -14.70
C GLU A 215 22.11 -16.77 -15.41
N LEU A 216 23.14 -17.60 -15.20
CA LEU A 216 24.40 -17.51 -15.95
C LEU A 216 24.21 -17.97 -17.40
N GLN A 217 23.44 -19.04 -17.62
CA GLN A 217 23.02 -19.49 -18.95
C GLN A 217 22.27 -18.38 -19.70
N ASP A 218 21.29 -17.76 -19.05
CA ASP A 218 20.52 -16.65 -19.58
C ASP A 218 21.40 -15.43 -19.89
N LEU A 219 22.42 -15.13 -19.07
CA LEU A 219 23.41 -14.08 -19.38
C LEU A 219 24.27 -14.46 -20.58
N TYR A 220 24.73 -15.70 -20.66
CA TYR A 220 25.55 -16.21 -21.75
C TYR A 220 24.80 -16.20 -23.09
N GLU A 221 23.52 -16.61 -23.11
CA GLU A 221 22.70 -16.61 -24.32
C GLU A 221 22.43 -15.22 -24.86
N LEU A 222 22.20 -14.24 -23.97
CA LEU A 222 21.97 -12.85 -24.38
C LEU A 222 23.25 -12.09 -24.73
N TYR A 223 24.33 -12.31 -23.98
CA TYR A 223 25.52 -11.46 -24.00
C TYR A 223 26.82 -12.22 -24.23
N GLY A 224 26.75 -13.45 -24.75
CA GLY A 224 27.91 -14.32 -24.99
C GLY A 224 29.11 -13.61 -25.62
N PRO A 225 28.95 -12.81 -26.70
CA PRO A 225 30.06 -12.04 -27.29
C PRO A 225 30.77 -11.08 -26.32
N LEU A 226 30.05 -10.52 -25.34
CA LEU A 226 30.63 -9.64 -24.31
C LEU A 226 31.31 -10.43 -23.18
N LEU A 227 30.80 -11.63 -22.89
CA LEU A 227 31.17 -12.42 -21.71
C LEU A 227 32.22 -13.50 -21.97
N ILE A 228 32.30 -14.08 -23.17
CA ILE A 228 33.22 -15.18 -23.49
C ILE A 228 34.67 -14.90 -23.05
N PRO A 229 35.26 -13.70 -23.28
CA PRO A 229 36.63 -13.43 -22.82
C PRO A 229 36.81 -13.57 -21.30
N PHE A 230 35.81 -13.14 -20.52
CA PHE A 230 35.83 -13.26 -19.07
C PHE A 230 35.56 -14.71 -18.63
N LEU A 231 34.51 -15.33 -19.18
CA LEU A 231 34.09 -16.69 -18.81
C LEU A 231 35.17 -17.73 -19.12
N ALA A 232 35.93 -17.57 -20.21
CA ALA A 232 37.05 -18.44 -20.53
C ALA A 232 38.15 -18.38 -19.47
N LEU A 233 38.56 -17.18 -19.07
CA LEU A 233 39.57 -16.99 -18.02
C LEU A 233 39.08 -17.51 -16.67
N ALA A 234 37.83 -17.20 -16.31
CA ALA A 234 37.24 -17.62 -15.04
C ALA A 234 37.07 -19.14 -14.95
N SER A 235 36.59 -19.78 -16.02
CA SER A 235 36.36 -21.25 -16.04
C SER A 235 37.67 -22.03 -16.01
N ASP A 236 38.69 -21.58 -16.76
CA ASP A 236 40.03 -22.17 -16.71
C ASP A 236 40.65 -22.03 -15.30
N HIS A 237 40.53 -20.84 -14.69
CA HIS A 237 41.00 -20.61 -13.32
C HIS A 237 40.30 -21.48 -12.29
N LEU A 238 38.97 -21.54 -12.31
CA LEU A 238 38.19 -22.38 -11.39
C LEU A 238 38.47 -23.88 -11.59
N SER A 239 38.63 -24.32 -12.83
CA SER A 239 39.01 -25.71 -13.14
C SER A 239 40.39 -26.07 -12.59
N LYS A 240 41.35 -25.15 -12.64
CA LYS A 240 42.69 -25.34 -12.03
C LYS A 240 42.62 -25.43 -10.51
N LEU A 241 41.82 -24.58 -9.87
CA LEU A 241 41.59 -24.63 -8.42
C LEU A 241 40.89 -25.94 -8.01
N ALA A 242 39.88 -26.37 -8.76
CA ALA A 242 39.20 -27.64 -8.52
C ALA A 242 40.16 -28.84 -8.66
N ALA A 243 41.06 -28.82 -9.64
CA ALA A 243 42.02 -29.90 -9.89
C ALA A 243 43.03 -30.08 -8.74
N THR A 244 43.40 -29.00 -8.04
CA THR A 244 44.28 -29.10 -6.85
C THR A 244 43.61 -29.79 -5.67
N GLU A 245 42.28 -29.85 -5.66
CA GLU A 245 41.45 -30.46 -4.61
C GLU A 245 40.83 -31.81 -5.04
N SER A 246 41.43 -32.46 -6.03
CA SER A 246 40.96 -33.75 -6.61
C SER A 246 40.79 -34.88 -5.58
N SER A 247 41.41 -34.80 -4.40
CA SER A 247 41.25 -35.77 -3.32
C SER A 247 39.95 -35.62 -2.50
N SER A 248 39.23 -34.50 -2.61
CA SER A 248 38.08 -34.17 -1.77
C SER A 248 36.75 -34.77 -2.23
N LEU A 249 36.67 -35.31 -3.45
CA LEU A 249 35.44 -35.70 -4.17
C LEU A 249 34.40 -34.59 -4.35
N LEU A 250 34.67 -33.36 -3.87
CA LEU A 250 33.76 -32.21 -3.99
C LEU A 250 33.69 -31.68 -5.43
N TYR A 251 34.66 -32.05 -6.27
CA TYR A 251 34.83 -31.53 -7.62
C TYR A 251 34.90 -32.62 -8.71
N ASP A 252 34.23 -33.76 -8.50
CA ASP A 252 34.27 -34.90 -9.44
C ASP A 252 33.76 -34.58 -10.85
N HIS A 253 32.98 -33.51 -11.01
CA HIS A 253 32.51 -33.00 -12.32
C HIS A 253 33.31 -31.79 -12.83
N SER A 254 34.46 -31.43 -12.22
CA SER A 254 35.21 -30.20 -12.47
C SER A 254 34.42 -28.92 -12.14
N LEU A 255 35.02 -27.75 -12.40
CA LEU A 255 34.39 -26.42 -12.35
C LEU A 255 34.52 -25.69 -13.70
N ASP A 256 34.24 -26.39 -14.80
CA ASP A 256 34.30 -25.84 -16.16
C ASP A 256 32.96 -25.22 -16.57
N ALA A 257 32.69 -24.03 -16.03
CA ALA A 257 31.42 -23.34 -16.26
C ALA A 257 31.19 -23.03 -17.74
N LEU A 258 32.22 -22.64 -18.49
CA LEU A 258 32.09 -22.31 -19.91
C LEU A 258 31.70 -23.55 -20.74
N ALA A 259 32.31 -24.72 -20.48
CA ALA A 259 31.90 -25.95 -21.16
C ALA A 259 30.43 -26.28 -20.92
N TRP A 260 29.95 -26.12 -19.68
CA TRP A 260 28.55 -26.37 -19.32
C TRP A 260 27.57 -25.37 -19.95
N LEU A 261 28.00 -24.14 -20.23
CA LEU A 261 27.20 -23.12 -20.90
C LEU A 261 27.13 -23.35 -22.42
N GLN A 262 28.25 -23.80 -23.02
CA GLN A 262 28.37 -24.07 -24.45
C GLN A 262 27.63 -25.33 -24.86
N GLU A 263 27.71 -26.37 -24.04
CA GLU A 263 27.06 -27.66 -24.27
C GLU A 263 26.22 -28.02 -23.03
N PRO A 264 24.96 -27.54 -22.95
CA PRO A 264 24.09 -27.78 -21.80
C PRO A 264 23.90 -29.26 -21.44
N SER A 265 24.12 -30.18 -22.40
CA SER A 265 24.09 -31.63 -22.14
C SER A 265 25.23 -32.13 -21.23
N THR A 266 26.31 -31.37 -21.08
CA THR A 266 27.44 -31.67 -20.17
C THR A 266 27.24 -31.12 -18.75
N ARG A 267 26.14 -30.39 -18.51
CA ARG A 267 25.89 -29.73 -17.23
C ARG A 267 25.74 -30.78 -16.09
N PRO A 268 26.42 -30.59 -14.95
CA PRO A 268 26.27 -31.48 -13.80
C PRO A 268 24.86 -31.48 -13.21
N PRO A 269 24.47 -32.52 -12.46
CA PRO A 269 23.20 -32.57 -11.76
C PRO A 269 23.03 -31.41 -10.75
N VAL A 270 21.78 -30.97 -10.54
CA VAL A 270 21.44 -29.88 -9.61
C VAL A 270 22.05 -30.06 -8.21
N PRO A 271 22.05 -31.25 -7.58
CA PRO A 271 22.68 -31.42 -6.27
C PRO A 271 24.19 -31.09 -6.22
N TYR A 272 24.92 -31.33 -7.32
CA TYR A 272 26.33 -30.96 -7.42
C TYR A 272 26.48 -29.44 -7.50
N LEU A 273 25.71 -28.81 -8.40
CA LEU A 273 25.70 -27.35 -8.57
C LEU A 273 25.27 -26.63 -7.29
N ALA A 274 24.33 -27.18 -6.52
CA ALA A 274 23.84 -26.63 -5.27
C ALA A 274 24.82 -26.80 -4.08
N SER A 275 25.85 -27.65 -4.21
CA SER A 275 26.86 -27.79 -3.16
C SER A 275 27.57 -26.45 -2.92
N CYS A 276 27.92 -26.14 -1.67
CA CYS A 276 28.53 -24.85 -1.34
C CYS A 276 29.93 -24.67 -1.98
N ALA A 277 30.68 -25.76 -2.10
CA ALA A 277 31.98 -25.78 -2.79
C ALA A 277 31.90 -25.34 -4.26
N VAL A 278 30.78 -25.61 -4.93
CA VAL A 278 30.54 -25.28 -6.35
C VAL A 278 29.76 -23.97 -6.52
N SER A 279 28.69 -23.79 -5.75
CA SER A 279 27.79 -22.64 -5.89
C SER A 279 28.38 -21.31 -5.46
N LEU A 280 29.24 -21.25 -4.44
CA LEU A 280 29.85 -19.98 -4.02
C LEU A 280 30.61 -19.29 -5.17
N PRO A 281 31.63 -19.92 -5.78
CA PRO A 281 32.36 -19.31 -6.87
C PRO A 281 31.48 -19.06 -8.11
N LEU A 282 30.54 -19.95 -8.44
CA LEU A 282 29.69 -19.78 -9.62
C LEU A 282 28.63 -18.68 -9.47
N ILE A 283 28.06 -18.49 -8.28
CA ILE A 283 27.19 -17.34 -8.00
C ILE A 283 28.00 -16.04 -8.12
N GLY A 284 29.23 -16.01 -7.59
CA GLY A 284 30.13 -14.86 -7.79
C GLY A 284 30.44 -14.61 -9.26
N LEU A 285 30.69 -15.66 -10.04
CA LEU A 285 30.90 -15.57 -11.48
C LEU A 285 29.70 -14.94 -12.18
N THR A 286 28.48 -15.34 -11.82
CA THR A 286 27.24 -14.75 -12.36
C THR A 286 27.12 -13.27 -12.02
N GLN A 287 27.36 -12.89 -10.77
CA GLN A 287 27.30 -11.50 -10.30
C GLN A 287 28.29 -10.59 -11.03
N LEU A 288 29.54 -11.05 -11.14
CA LEU A 288 30.59 -10.31 -11.84
C LEU A 288 30.33 -10.25 -13.34
N SER A 289 29.79 -11.31 -13.94
CA SER A 289 29.34 -11.31 -15.34
C SER A 289 28.22 -10.28 -15.55
N GLN A 290 27.29 -10.14 -14.61
CA GLN A 290 26.23 -9.15 -14.71
C GLN A 290 26.77 -7.71 -14.62
N TYR A 291 27.79 -7.45 -13.79
CA TYR A 291 28.48 -6.16 -13.75
C TYR A 291 29.23 -5.86 -15.06
N VAL A 292 29.89 -6.85 -15.65
CA VAL A 292 30.55 -6.74 -16.97
C VAL A 292 29.51 -6.41 -18.05
N VAL A 293 28.39 -7.12 -18.09
CA VAL A 293 27.29 -6.86 -19.04
C VAL A 293 26.73 -5.45 -18.85
N TYR A 294 26.54 -5.00 -17.61
CA TYR A 294 26.03 -3.67 -17.34
C TYR A 294 26.95 -2.58 -17.90
N GLY A 295 28.24 -2.64 -17.57
CA GLY A 295 29.22 -1.65 -18.02
C GLY A 295 29.49 -1.71 -19.52
N LYS A 296 29.74 -2.90 -20.08
CA LYS A 296 29.92 -3.07 -21.54
C LYS A 296 28.65 -2.70 -22.30
N GLY A 297 27.47 -2.99 -21.78
CA GLY A 297 26.19 -2.58 -22.35
C GLY A 297 26.08 -1.07 -22.53
N LEU A 298 26.59 -0.31 -21.56
CA LEU A 298 26.65 1.15 -21.53
C LEU A 298 27.91 1.75 -22.21
N ASN A 299 28.79 0.92 -22.77
CA ASN A 299 30.08 1.33 -23.34
C ASN A 299 31.01 2.03 -22.32
N LEU A 300 30.95 1.62 -21.04
CA LEU A 300 31.81 2.13 -19.98
C LEU A 300 32.92 1.14 -19.63
N GLY A 301 34.08 1.65 -19.25
CA GLY A 301 35.13 0.87 -18.60
C GLY A 301 34.83 0.63 -17.11
N PRO A 302 35.52 -0.32 -16.44
CA PRO A 302 35.27 -0.65 -15.03
C PRO A 302 35.51 0.54 -14.08
N ARG A 303 36.51 1.39 -14.37
CA ARG A 303 36.77 2.62 -13.60
C ARG A 303 35.63 3.64 -13.73
N GLU A 304 35.17 3.86 -14.95
CA GLU A 304 34.12 4.83 -15.24
C GLU A 304 32.79 4.39 -14.62
N LEU A 305 32.45 3.12 -14.76
CA LEU A 305 31.27 2.55 -14.14
C LEU A 305 31.34 2.61 -12.61
N GLY A 306 32.46 2.20 -12.01
CA GLY A 306 32.65 2.23 -10.55
C GLY A 306 32.47 3.65 -9.98
N SER A 307 32.90 4.68 -10.71
CA SER A 307 32.74 6.08 -10.30
C SER A 307 31.29 6.56 -10.20
N LYS A 308 30.33 5.83 -10.79
CA LYS A 308 28.88 6.13 -10.71
C LYS A 308 28.24 5.65 -9.41
N PHE A 309 28.93 4.82 -8.63
CA PHE A 309 28.42 4.28 -7.37
C PHE A 309 29.02 5.04 -6.18
N LYS A 310 28.21 5.31 -5.15
CA LYS A 310 28.69 5.87 -3.87
C LYS A 310 29.15 4.81 -2.89
N GLY A 311 28.59 3.60 -2.99
CA GLY A 311 28.94 2.48 -2.15
C GLY A 311 28.36 1.18 -2.68
N ALA A 312 28.82 0.07 -2.13
CA ALA A 312 28.30 -1.25 -2.41
C ALA A 312 28.24 -2.09 -1.14
N THR A 313 27.42 -3.13 -1.13
CA THR A 313 27.45 -4.17 -0.12
C THR A 313 26.94 -5.47 -0.71
N GLY A 314 27.14 -6.58 -0.02
CA GLY A 314 26.61 -7.85 -0.45
C GLY A 314 26.16 -8.72 0.69
N HIS A 315 25.09 -9.47 0.44
CA HIS A 315 24.50 -10.37 1.41
C HIS A 315 25.32 -11.66 1.44
N SER A 316 25.85 -12.00 2.61
CA SER A 316 26.74 -13.15 2.80
C SER A 316 27.92 -13.09 1.82
N GLN A 317 28.11 -14.11 0.98
CA GLN A 317 29.18 -14.17 -0.02
C GLN A 317 29.22 -12.99 -0.99
N GLY A 318 28.10 -12.29 -1.21
CA GLY A 318 28.04 -11.16 -2.14
C GLY A 318 28.99 -10.03 -1.78
N VAL A 319 29.41 -9.93 -0.51
CA VAL A 319 30.37 -8.91 -0.05
C VAL A 319 31.71 -9.03 -0.79
N VAL A 320 32.10 -10.22 -1.25
CA VAL A 320 33.31 -10.43 -2.04
C VAL A 320 33.17 -9.77 -3.41
N SER A 321 32.05 -9.99 -4.10
CA SER A 321 31.74 -9.33 -5.38
C SER A 321 31.65 -7.81 -5.23
N ALA A 322 31.08 -7.33 -4.11
CA ALA A 322 31.07 -5.90 -3.78
C ALA A 322 32.48 -5.32 -3.65
N CYS A 323 33.42 -6.06 -3.04
CA CYS A 323 34.83 -5.65 -2.95
C CYS A 323 35.52 -5.63 -4.32
N VAL A 324 35.23 -6.61 -5.18
CA VAL A 324 35.78 -6.67 -6.55
C VAL A 324 35.36 -5.43 -7.34
N ILE A 325 34.06 -5.08 -7.34
CA ILE A 325 33.61 -3.90 -8.12
C ILE A 325 34.07 -2.57 -7.50
N ALA A 326 34.31 -2.56 -6.19
CA ALA A 326 34.75 -1.38 -5.46
C ALA A 326 36.26 -1.11 -5.62
N ALA A 327 37.02 -2.03 -6.21
CA ALA A 327 38.44 -1.86 -6.42
C ALA A 327 38.78 -0.66 -7.34
N GLU A 328 39.96 -0.07 -7.14
CA GLU A 328 40.47 0.96 -8.04
C GLU A 328 40.97 0.35 -9.35
N TYR A 329 40.35 0.73 -10.46
CA TYR A 329 40.73 0.27 -11.80
C TYR A 329 41.46 1.35 -12.62
N PRO A 330 42.45 0.97 -13.45
CA PRO A 330 43.15 1.92 -14.32
C PRO A 330 42.22 2.49 -15.40
N PRO A 331 42.52 3.67 -15.94
CA PRO A 331 41.77 4.22 -17.07
C PRO A 331 41.98 3.37 -18.33
N ALA A 332 41.01 3.39 -19.25
CA ALA A 332 41.14 2.72 -20.54
C ALA A 332 42.36 3.24 -21.32
N LYS A 333 43.16 2.33 -21.87
CA LYS A 333 44.33 2.67 -22.69
C LYS A 333 43.89 2.99 -24.12
N ALA A 334 44.55 3.96 -24.75
CA ALA A 334 44.29 4.33 -26.15
C ALA A 334 44.89 3.35 -27.18
N ASP A 335 45.51 2.25 -26.72
CA ASP A 335 46.22 1.25 -27.54
C ASP A 335 45.30 0.14 -28.09
N GLY A 336 44.00 0.20 -27.81
CA GLY A 336 43.01 -0.78 -28.28
C GLY A 336 42.90 -2.05 -27.42
N THR A 337 43.58 -2.10 -26.27
CA THR A 337 43.39 -3.19 -25.30
C THR A 337 42.01 -3.14 -24.64
N ASP A 338 41.44 -4.30 -24.30
CA ASP A 338 40.16 -4.36 -23.59
C ASP A 338 40.32 -3.70 -22.20
N SER A 339 39.64 -2.58 -21.99
CA SER A 339 39.67 -1.86 -20.71
C SER A 339 39.18 -2.70 -19.52
N TRP A 340 38.50 -3.81 -19.78
CA TRP A 340 38.02 -4.74 -18.76
C TRP A 340 39.02 -5.82 -18.35
N THR A 341 40.17 -5.96 -19.04
CA THR A 341 41.19 -6.97 -18.67
C THR A 341 41.63 -6.87 -17.19
N PRO A 342 41.95 -5.68 -16.64
CA PRO A 342 42.31 -5.55 -15.23
C PRO A 342 41.16 -5.96 -14.27
N PHE A 343 39.91 -5.77 -14.69
CA PHE A 343 38.74 -6.25 -13.95
C PHE A 343 38.66 -7.77 -13.96
N TYR A 344 38.88 -8.41 -15.11
CA TYR A 344 38.88 -9.88 -15.19
C TYR A 344 39.94 -10.49 -14.28
N GLU A 345 41.17 -9.94 -14.30
CA GLU A 345 42.26 -10.37 -13.44
C GLU A 345 41.88 -10.24 -11.95
N HIS A 346 41.35 -9.08 -11.54
CA HIS A 346 40.89 -8.86 -10.17
C HIS A 346 39.71 -9.75 -9.77
N ALA A 347 38.80 -10.04 -10.71
CA ALA A 347 37.68 -10.95 -10.50
C ALA A 347 38.15 -12.39 -10.23
N LEU A 348 39.24 -12.85 -10.85
CA LEU A 348 39.80 -14.19 -10.56
C LEU A 348 40.25 -14.32 -9.10
N HIS A 349 40.82 -13.26 -8.52
CA HIS A 349 41.13 -13.20 -7.08
C HIS A 349 39.86 -13.34 -6.23
N GLY A 350 38.79 -12.61 -6.59
CA GLY A 350 37.49 -12.74 -5.91
C GLY A 350 36.91 -14.15 -5.99
N LEU A 351 37.05 -14.81 -7.15
CA LEU A 351 36.64 -16.20 -7.35
C LEU A 351 37.50 -17.18 -6.54
N THR A 352 38.80 -16.93 -6.36
CA THR A 352 39.67 -17.69 -5.46
C THR A 352 39.16 -17.61 -4.02
N VAL A 353 38.81 -16.40 -3.55
CA VAL A 353 38.26 -16.20 -2.20
C VAL A 353 36.95 -16.97 -2.02
N LEU A 354 36.02 -16.86 -2.97
CA LEU A 354 34.74 -17.59 -2.95
C LEU A 354 34.92 -19.11 -3.02
N PHE A 355 35.86 -19.58 -3.84
CA PHE A 355 36.23 -21.00 -3.91
C PHE A 355 36.70 -21.51 -2.55
N GLN A 356 37.59 -20.78 -1.88
CA GLN A 356 38.10 -21.16 -0.56
C GLN A 356 37.01 -21.10 0.53
N ILE A 357 36.07 -20.16 0.46
CA ILE A 357 34.93 -20.14 1.39
C ILE A 357 34.09 -21.40 1.21
N GLY A 358 33.74 -21.73 -0.03
CA GLY A 358 32.94 -22.90 -0.35
C GLY A 358 33.62 -24.20 0.08
N LEU A 359 34.90 -24.35 -0.26
CA LEU A 359 35.72 -25.50 0.08
C LEU A 359 35.86 -25.66 1.60
N GLN A 360 36.37 -24.65 2.30
CA GLN A 360 36.63 -24.75 3.74
C GLN A 360 35.34 -24.86 4.54
N GLY A 361 34.25 -24.21 4.10
CA GLY A 361 32.93 -24.40 4.68
C GLY A 361 32.45 -25.84 4.56
N SER A 362 32.52 -26.43 3.37
CA SER A 362 32.12 -27.84 3.13
C SER A 362 33.02 -28.85 3.85
N LEU A 363 34.33 -28.58 3.99
CA LEU A 363 35.23 -29.43 4.76
C LEU A 363 35.03 -29.31 6.27
N THR A 364 34.68 -28.12 6.75
CA THR A 364 34.41 -27.86 8.18
C THR A 364 33.11 -28.50 8.64
N PHE A 365 32.07 -28.44 7.78
CA PHE A 365 30.76 -28.98 8.06
C PHE A 365 30.31 -29.91 6.92
N PRO A 366 30.82 -31.16 6.87
CA PRO A 366 30.45 -32.11 5.84
C PRO A 366 28.98 -32.55 5.96
N PRO A 367 28.32 -32.92 4.85
CA PRO A 367 26.93 -33.37 4.88
C PRO A 367 26.75 -34.60 5.77
N VAL A 368 25.75 -34.56 6.65
CA VAL A 368 25.38 -35.69 7.52
C VAL A 368 24.05 -36.26 7.07
N ALA A 369 23.98 -37.59 6.91
CA ALA A 369 22.74 -38.27 6.56
C ALA A 369 21.71 -38.15 7.70
N LEU A 370 20.51 -37.65 7.38
CA LEU A 370 19.39 -37.60 8.30
C LEU A 370 18.50 -38.85 8.17
N PRO A 371 17.88 -39.31 9.27
CA PRO A 371 16.86 -40.35 9.19
C PRO A 371 15.76 -39.99 8.17
N PRO A 372 15.38 -40.91 7.26
CA PRO A 372 14.37 -40.64 6.22
C PRO A 372 13.03 -40.14 6.78
N THR A 373 12.68 -40.56 8.00
CA THR A 373 11.47 -40.14 8.70
C THR A 373 11.46 -38.64 9.04
N LEU A 374 12.61 -38.07 9.43
CA LEU A 374 12.72 -36.62 9.71
C LEU A 374 12.64 -35.80 8.42
N VAL A 375 13.26 -36.30 7.34
CA VAL A 375 13.21 -35.66 6.02
C VAL A 375 11.79 -35.64 5.49
N ALA A 376 11.10 -36.80 5.51
CA ALA A 376 9.71 -36.90 5.09
C ALA A 376 8.79 -35.97 5.89
N SER A 377 8.95 -35.94 7.22
CA SER A 377 8.15 -35.05 8.07
C SER A 377 8.31 -33.57 7.72
N SER A 378 9.53 -33.10 7.48
CA SER A 378 9.78 -31.71 7.07
C SER A 378 9.12 -31.37 5.72
N ILE A 379 9.27 -32.26 4.73
CA ILE A 379 8.70 -32.07 3.38
C ILE A 379 7.17 -32.07 3.43
N GLU A 380 6.55 -33.03 4.12
CA GLU A 380 5.09 -33.13 4.27
C GLU A 380 4.47 -31.90 4.94
N ASN A 381 5.23 -31.20 5.80
CA ASN A 381 4.80 -29.96 6.46
C ASN A 381 5.11 -28.68 5.66
N GLY A 382 5.64 -28.82 4.44
CA GLY A 382 5.95 -27.71 3.53
C GLY A 382 7.23 -26.93 3.89
N GLU A 383 8.11 -27.51 4.72
CA GLU A 383 9.33 -26.86 5.20
C GLU A 383 10.54 -27.13 4.27
N GLY A 384 10.44 -28.12 3.38
CA GLY A 384 11.49 -28.52 2.44
C GLY A 384 12.46 -29.55 3.02
N THR A 385 13.50 -29.90 2.26
CA THR A 385 14.54 -30.83 2.70
C THR A 385 15.39 -30.18 3.80
N PRO A 386 15.58 -30.81 4.97
CA PRO A 386 16.35 -30.20 6.05
C PRO A 386 17.80 -29.93 5.68
N THR A 387 18.25 -28.72 5.98
CA THR A 387 19.62 -28.21 5.79
C THR A 387 20.05 -27.46 7.06
N PRO A 388 21.32 -27.06 7.19
CA PRO A 388 21.78 -26.30 8.35
C PRO A 388 21.30 -24.84 8.43
N MET A 389 20.39 -24.39 7.54
CA MET A 389 19.87 -23.02 7.52
C MET A 389 18.34 -23.00 7.31
N LEU A 390 17.60 -22.51 8.30
CA LEU A 390 16.13 -22.42 8.28
C LEU A 390 15.69 -20.95 8.20
N ALA A 391 15.05 -20.55 7.10
CA ALA A 391 14.41 -19.24 6.99
C ALA A 391 13.09 -19.21 7.75
N VAL A 392 12.85 -18.14 8.52
CA VAL A 392 11.64 -17.89 9.30
C VAL A 392 11.12 -16.49 8.98
N ASN A 393 9.94 -16.41 8.36
CA ASN A 393 9.37 -15.17 7.85
C ASN A 393 8.00 -14.87 8.49
N GLY A 394 7.84 -13.69 9.06
CA GLY A 394 6.58 -13.21 9.68
C GLY A 394 6.50 -13.36 11.19
N LEU A 395 7.51 -13.96 11.84
CA LEU A 395 7.57 -14.12 13.30
C LEU A 395 8.37 -13.00 13.95
N GLU A 396 8.01 -12.61 15.18
CA GLU A 396 8.79 -11.65 15.98
C GLU A 396 10.07 -12.29 16.53
N LEU A 397 11.17 -11.54 16.52
CA LEU A 397 12.48 -12.02 16.96
C LEU A 397 12.44 -12.60 18.38
N SER A 398 11.81 -11.90 19.32
CA SER A 398 11.72 -12.34 20.73
C SER A 398 11.00 -13.70 20.89
N LYS A 399 9.99 -13.98 20.06
CA LYS A 399 9.28 -15.27 20.04
C LYS A 399 10.16 -16.38 19.46
N LEU A 400 10.90 -16.07 18.39
CA LEU A 400 11.83 -17.00 17.76
C LEU A 400 12.99 -17.35 18.71
N GLU A 401 13.64 -16.35 19.31
CA GLU A 401 14.74 -16.52 20.26
C GLU A 401 14.32 -17.32 21.50
N LYS A 402 13.12 -17.08 22.02
CA LYS A 402 12.57 -17.90 23.12
C LYS A 402 12.53 -19.38 22.72
N LYS A 403 12.06 -19.70 21.51
CA LYS A 403 11.98 -21.08 21.05
C LYS A 403 13.35 -21.69 20.78
N ILE A 404 14.28 -20.91 20.22
CA ILE A 404 15.69 -21.31 20.04
C ILE A 404 16.31 -21.67 21.40
N LYS A 405 16.10 -20.85 22.44
CA LYS A 405 16.61 -21.10 23.79
C LYS A 405 16.07 -22.41 24.39
N GLU A 406 14.79 -22.71 24.15
CA GLU A 406 14.21 -23.99 24.55
C GLU A 406 14.92 -25.16 23.87
N VAL A 407 15.10 -25.12 22.55
CA VAL A 407 15.81 -26.16 21.77
C VAL A 407 17.25 -26.29 22.25
N ASN A 408 17.98 -25.19 22.41
CA ASN A 408 19.37 -25.19 22.89
C ASN A 408 19.52 -25.81 24.28
N SER A 409 18.51 -25.67 25.16
CA SER A 409 18.52 -26.31 26.47
C SER A 409 18.45 -27.85 26.36
N PHE A 410 17.69 -28.37 25.39
CA PHE A 410 17.65 -29.80 25.10
C PHE A 410 18.97 -30.30 24.48
N VAL A 411 19.58 -29.51 23.60
CA VAL A 411 20.88 -29.84 22.98
C VAL A 411 21.98 -29.90 24.04
N ALA A 412 22.05 -28.90 24.93
CA ALA A 412 22.97 -28.89 26.06
C ALA A 412 22.74 -30.08 27.00
N GLY A 413 21.49 -30.48 27.24
CA GLY A 413 21.14 -31.68 28.03
C GLY A 413 21.63 -33.00 27.42
N GLN A 414 21.96 -33.02 26.13
CA GLN A 414 22.59 -34.17 25.45
C GLN A 414 24.13 -34.11 25.49
N GLY A 415 24.72 -33.15 26.20
CA GLY A 415 26.16 -32.96 26.27
C GLY A 415 26.79 -32.36 25.01
N ARG A 416 25.99 -31.86 24.06
CA ARG A 416 26.48 -31.19 22.84
C ARG A 416 26.60 -29.69 23.08
N GLN A 417 27.66 -29.09 22.54
CA GLN A 417 27.91 -27.63 22.62
C GLN A 417 27.46 -26.86 21.38
N GLU A 418 27.07 -27.58 20.32
CA GLU A 418 26.49 -27.02 19.10
C GLU A 418 25.16 -26.35 19.44
N THR A 419 25.01 -25.05 19.16
CA THR A 419 23.76 -24.33 19.46
C THR A 419 23.11 -23.75 18.20
N LEU A 420 21.81 -23.51 18.28
CA LEU A 420 21.05 -22.80 17.27
C LEU A 420 21.17 -21.30 17.56
N ALA A 421 21.31 -20.50 16.50
CA ALA A 421 21.33 -19.05 16.61
C ALA A 421 20.64 -18.42 15.41
N VAL A 422 20.05 -17.23 15.63
CA VAL A 422 19.67 -16.37 14.51
C VAL A 422 20.96 -15.81 13.94
N SER A 423 21.23 -16.11 12.67
CA SER A 423 22.47 -15.72 12.01
C SER A 423 22.25 -14.63 10.96
N LEU A 424 21.06 -14.54 10.38
CA LEU A 424 20.74 -13.50 9.40
C LEU A 424 19.49 -12.75 9.85
N HIS A 425 19.65 -11.45 10.10
CA HIS A 425 18.60 -10.49 10.38
C HIS A 425 18.27 -9.71 9.10
N ASN A 426 17.54 -10.39 8.22
CA ASN A 426 17.24 -9.91 6.87
C ASN A 426 16.24 -8.74 6.85
N GLY A 427 15.39 -8.65 7.87
CA GLY A 427 14.46 -7.54 8.08
C GLY A 427 13.78 -7.64 9.45
N PRO A 428 12.79 -6.78 9.76
CA PRO A 428 12.17 -6.72 11.08
C PRO A 428 11.49 -8.01 11.54
N ARG A 429 11.04 -8.84 10.59
CA ARG A 429 10.38 -10.15 10.84
C ARG A 429 10.84 -11.24 9.87
N THR A 430 12.05 -11.10 9.34
CA THR A 430 12.62 -12.00 8.32
C THR A 430 13.98 -12.43 8.82
N PHE A 431 14.09 -13.70 9.20
CA PHE A 431 15.27 -14.23 9.88
C PHE A 431 15.74 -15.54 9.24
N VAL A 432 16.99 -15.88 9.45
CA VAL A 432 17.51 -17.23 9.18
C VAL A 432 18.21 -17.75 10.43
N VAL A 433 17.84 -18.96 10.82
CA VAL A 433 18.42 -19.67 11.97
C VAL A 433 19.38 -20.71 11.44
N THR A 434 20.58 -20.78 12.01
CA THR A 434 21.57 -21.81 11.68
C THR A 434 21.76 -22.78 12.83
N GLY A 435 22.13 -24.00 12.49
CA GLY A 435 22.36 -25.08 13.46
C GLY A 435 22.49 -26.43 12.77
N ALA A 436 22.69 -27.49 13.55
CA ALA A 436 22.66 -28.84 13.01
C ALA A 436 21.26 -29.14 12.41
N PRO A 437 21.16 -29.74 11.20
CA PRO A 437 19.86 -29.93 10.52
C PRO A 437 18.81 -30.66 11.36
N LYS A 438 19.24 -31.65 12.16
CA LYS A 438 18.37 -32.41 13.08
C LYS A 438 17.70 -31.50 14.12
N ASP A 439 18.44 -30.54 14.68
CA ASP A 439 17.94 -29.67 15.72
C ASP A 439 17.07 -28.55 15.14
N LEU A 440 17.35 -28.12 13.91
CA LEU A 440 16.47 -27.20 13.16
C LEU A 440 15.13 -27.83 12.82
N VAL A 441 15.07 -29.15 12.51
CA VAL A 441 13.80 -29.87 12.41
C VAL A 441 13.05 -29.84 13.73
N GLY A 442 13.75 -30.04 14.86
CA GLY A 442 13.15 -29.90 16.19
C GLY A 442 12.62 -28.49 16.49
N LEU A 443 13.33 -27.45 16.03
CA LEU A 443 12.86 -26.07 16.10
C LEU A 443 11.60 -25.87 15.25
N ALA A 444 11.59 -26.35 14.01
CA ALA A 444 10.45 -26.26 13.10
C ALA A 444 9.22 -26.96 13.68
N ASP A 445 9.36 -28.20 14.17
CA ASP A 445 8.31 -28.94 14.87
C ASP A 445 7.76 -28.17 16.08
N GLY A 446 8.66 -27.55 16.86
CA GLY A 446 8.30 -26.75 18.03
C GLY A 446 7.53 -25.48 17.66
N LEU A 447 7.96 -24.78 16.61
CA LEU A 447 7.32 -23.58 16.10
C LEU A 447 5.97 -23.89 15.46
N ARG A 448 5.85 -25.02 14.74
CA ARG A 448 4.62 -25.48 14.09
C ARG A 448 3.44 -25.58 15.06
N LYS A 449 3.69 -26.05 16.29
CA LYS A 449 2.67 -26.14 17.36
C LYS A 449 2.11 -24.78 17.81
N SER A 450 2.88 -23.71 17.59
CA SER A 450 2.49 -22.33 17.91
C SER A 450 2.03 -21.53 16.69
N ARG A 451 2.04 -22.13 15.49
CA ARG A 451 1.66 -21.48 14.23
C ARG A 451 0.15 -21.58 14.00
N ALA A 452 -0.46 -20.52 13.47
CA ALA A 452 -1.83 -20.60 12.99
C ALA A 452 -1.94 -21.59 11.81
N PRO A 453 -2.98 -22.45 11.74
CA PRO A 453 -3.27 -23.21 10.54
C PRO A 453 -3.45 -22.27 9.32
N VAL A 454 -2.97 -22.70 8.16
CA VAL A 454 -3.09 -21.91 6.92
C VAL A 454 -4.57 -21.66 6.61
N GLY A 455 -4.91 -20.41 6.32
CA GLY A 455 -6.29 -20.00 6.01
C GLY A 455 -7.24 -19.93 7.22
N LYS A 456 -6.77 -20.16 8.45
CA LYS A 456 -7.62 -19.98 9.64
C LYS A 456 -7.91 -18.50 9.86
N ASP A 457 -9.19 -18.13 9.79
CA ASP A 457 -9.63 -16.79 10.17
C ASP A 457 -9.46 -16.59 11.69
N GLN A 458 -8.71 -15.55 12.05
CA GLN A 458 -8.49 -15.12 13.43
C GLN A 458 -9.00 -13.70 13.67
N SER A 459 -9.72 -13.10 12.71
CA SER A 459 -10.22 -11.73 12.77
C SER A 459 -11.15 -11.47 13.97
N LYS A 460 -11.85 -12.50 14.44
CA LYS A 460 -12.73 -12.46 15.63
C LYS A 460 -12.02 -12.80 16.95
N ILE A 461 -10.73 -13.17 16.90
CA ILE A 461 -9.93 -13.45 18.09
C ILE A 461 -9.16 -12.15 18.46
N PRO A 462 -9.16 -11.72 19.74
CA PRO A 462 -8.35 -10.59 20.20
C PRO A 462 -6.88 -10.72 19.75
N HIS A 463 -6.29 -9.64 19.23
CA HIS A 463 -4.99 -9.65 18.55
C HIS A 463 -3.90 -10.34 19.38
N SER A 464 -3.78 -10.01 20.66
CA SER A 464 -2.80 -10.60 21.58
C SER A 464 -2.96 -12.11 21.80
N LYS A 465 -4.17 -12.66 21.59
CA LYS A 465 -4.52 -14.08 21.76
C LYS A 465 -4.43 -14.88 20.47
N ARG A 466 -4.10 -14.25 19.33
CA ARG A 466 -3.97 -14.94 18.03
C ARG A 466 -2.72 -15.81 18.00
N LEU A 467 -2.82 -16.92 17.28
CA LEU A 467 -1.64 -17.66 16.89
C LEU A 467 -0.87 -16.86 15.82
N PRO A 468 0.46 -16.73 15.92
CA PRO A 468 1.25 -16.06 14.91
C PRO A 468 1.12 -16.74 13.54
N VAL A 469 1.04 -15.92 12.49
CA VAL A 469 1.07 -16.36 11.10
C VAL A 469 2.48 -16.10 10.57
N PHE A 470 3.19 -17.17 10.24
CA PHE A 470 4.57 -17.10 9.73
C PHE A 470 4.87 -18.33 8.88
N SER A 471 5.86 -18.24 7.99
CA SER A 471 6.36 -19.36 7.21
C SER A 471 7.75 -19.76 7.67
N MET A 472 8.08 -21.03 7.46
CA MET A 472 9.40 -21.60 7.71
C MET A 472 9.79 -22.41 6.49
N ARG A 473 11.03 -22.28 6.04
CA ARG A 473 11.53 -23.08 4.93
C ARG A 473 13.04 -23.24 5.03
N PHE A 474 13.52 -24.46 4.86
CA PHE A 474 14.94 -24.74 4.77
C PHE A 474 15.50 -24.13 3.48
N LEU A 475 16.65 -23.46 3.60
CA LEU A 475 17.39 -22.93 2.45
C LEU A 475 18.18 -24.07 1.83
N HIS A 476 18.38 -24.07 0.50
CA HIS A 476 19.17 -25.10 -0.18
C HIS A 476 20.68 -24.85 -0.02
N ILE A 477 21.14 -24.75 1.24
CA ILE A 477 22.51 -24.40 1.62
C ILE A 477 23.03 -25.46 2.59
N GLY A 478 24.03 -26.22 2.15
CA GLY A 478 24.58 -27.36 2.90
C GLY A 478 25.55 -26.99 4.04
N VAL A 479 25.87 -25.71 4.23
CA VAL A 479 26.85 -25.21 5.21
C VAL A 479 26.19 -24.16 6.12
N PRO A 480 26.37 -24.23 7.46
CA PRO A 480 25.82 -23.25 8.41
C PRO A 480 26.63 -21.94 8.42
N TYR A 481 26.62 -21.18 7.31
CA TYR A 481 27.30 -19.87 7.28
C TYR A 481 26.79 -18.93 8.37
N HIS A 482 27.63 -18.00 8.81
CA HIS A 482 27.32 -17.05 9.87
C HIS A 482 27.03 -17.74 11.22
N SER A 483 27.77 -18.81 11.52
CA SER A 483 27.57 -19.62 12.71
C SER A 483 28.88 -19.98 13.39
N HIS A 484 28.85 -20.08 14.72
CA HIS A 484 29.99 -20.61 15.49
C HIS A 484 30.34 -22.06 15.10
N LEU A 485 29.45 -22.79 14.43
CA LEU A 485 29.72 -24.12 13.88
C LEU A 485 30.85 -24.12 12.83
N LEU A 486 31.20 -22.95 12.28
CA LEU A 486 32.31 -22.77 11.34
C LEU A 486 33.55 -22.15 12.00
N SER A 487 33.64 -22.17 13.34
CA SER A 487 34.86 -21.72 14.05
C SER A 487 36.09 -22.49 13.54
N GLY A 488 37.21 -21.80 13.32
CA GLY A 488 38.41 -22.39 12.73
C GLY A 488 38.43 -22.38 11.19
N ALA A 489 37.30 -22.12 10.51
CA ALA A 489 37.25 -22.09 9.05
C ALA A 489 37.95 -20.86 8.47
N THR A 490 37.90 -19.72 9.17
CA THR A 490 38.62 -18.49 8.78
C THR A 490 40.13 -18.74 8.76
N GLU A 491 40.66 -19.37 9.79
CA GLU A 491 42.08 -19.68 9.94
C GLU A 491 42.53 -20.70 8.87
N ARG A 492 41.69 -21.70 8.58
CA ARG A 492 41.94 -22.66 7.49
C ARG A 492 41.95 -21.98 6.12
N ALA A 493 40.99 -21.10 5.85
CA ALA A 493 40.92 -20.34 4.60
C ALA A 493 42.13 -19.41 4.44
N MET A 494 42.51 -18.69 5.50
CA MET A 494 43.72 -17.87 5.52
C MET A 494 44.99 -18.69 5.32
N ALA A 495 45.08 -19.92 5.86
CA ALA A 495 46.24 -20.80 5.66
C ALA A 495 46.30 -21.39 4.24
N ALA A 496 45.14 -21.66 3.63
CA ALA A 496 45.05 -22.16 2.25
C ALA A 496 45.33 -21.05 1.22
N ILE A 497 45.01 -19.80 1.56
CA ILE A 497 45.32 -18.63 0.74
C ILE A 497 46.75 -18.17 1.01
N GLY A 498 47.62 -18.31 0.00
CA GLY A 498 49.01 -17.89 0.12
C GLY A 498 49.19 -16.38 0.37
N ASP A 499 50.35 -16.00 0.94
CA ASP A 499 50.68 -14.60 1.28
C ASP A 499 50.53 -13.61 0.12
N ALA A 500 50.78 -14.05 -1.12
CA ALA A 500 50.66 -13.20 -2.30
C ALA A 500 49.20 -12.78 -2.56
N GLU A 501 48.27 -13.72 -2.42
CA GLU A 501 46.84 -13.47 -2.55
C GLU A 501 46.33 -12.63 -1.38
N SER A 502 46.76 -12.92 -0.14
CA SER A 502 46.37 -12.11 1.02
C SER A 502 46.78 -10.64 0.90
N LYS A 503 47.97 -10.35 0.34
CA LYS A 503 48.47 -8.98 0.13
C LYS A 503 47.74 -8.22 -0.98
N HIS A 504 47.07 -8.93 -1.89
CA HIS A 504 46.27 -8.31 -2.96
C HIS A 504 45.04 -7.60 -2.39
N TRP A 505 44.52 -8.08 -1.27
CA TRP A 505 43.35 -7.54 -0.60
C TRP A 505 43.75 -6.57 0.52
N ALA A 506 43.54 -5.27 0.28
CA ALA A 506 43.82 -4.23 1.27
C ALA A 506 42.71 -3.17 1.29
N PRO A 507 42.43 -2.51 2.44
CA PRO A 507 41.43 -1.45 2.50
C PRO A 507 41.71 -0.30 1.51
N SER A 508 43.00 -0.03 1.25
CA SER A 508 43.45 0.99 0.30
C SER A 508 43.20 0.66 -1.16
N SER A 509 42.87 -0.58 -1.52
CA SER A 509 42.56 -0.95 -2.91
C SER A 509 41.13 -0.59 -3.31
N LEU A 510 40.28 -0.16 -2.37
CA LEU A 510 38.88 0.17 -2.63
C LEU A 510 38.70 1.67 -2.95
N ALA A 511 38.17 1.97 -4.13
CA ALA A 511 37.83 3.31 -4.60
C ALA A 511 36.50 3.85 -4.02
N LEU A 512 35.59 2.98 -3.58
CA LEU A 512 34.28 3.34 -3.00
C LEU A 512 33.96 2.54 -1.74
N SER A 513 33.00 3.02 -0.94
CA SER A 513 32.64 2.40 0.34
C SER A 513 32.08 0.99 0.13
N VAL A 514 32.60 0.01 0.87
CA VAL A 514 31.97 -1.31 0.98
C VAL A 514 31.46 -1.47 2.41
N PHE A 515 30.15 -1.67 2.57
CA PHE A 515 29.55 -1.76 3.90
C PHE A 515 29.65 -3.17 4.47
N ASN A 516 30.24 -3.28 5.66
CA ASN A 516 30.35 -4.50 6.44
C ASN A 516 28.95 -5.07 6.76
N THR A 517 28.80 -6.39 6.64
CA THR A 517 27.49 -7.06 6.78
C THR A 517 26.98 -7.18 8.22
N GLU A 518 27.86 -7.06 9.20
CA GLU A 518 27.55 -7.15 10.63
C GLU A 518 27.22 -5.77 11.22
N ASP A 519 28.10 -4.77 11.03
CA ASP A 519 27.96 -3.48 11.72
C ASP A 519 27.64 -2.28 10.81
N GLY A 520 27.70 -2.47 9.48
CA GLY A 520 27.46 -1.41 8.49
C GLY A 520 28.62 -0.40 8.35
N SER A 521 29.77 -0.66 8.96
CA SER A 521 30.96 0.19 8.81
C SER A 521 31.56 0.11 7.41
N ASP A 522 32.27 1.16 7.00
CA ASP A 522 32.99 1.18 5.72
C ASP A 522 34.29 0.37 5.84
N LEU A 523 34.42 -0.71 5.07
CA LEU A 523 35.59 -1.59 5.10
C LEU A 523 36.90 -0.88 4.71
N ARG A 524 36.85 0.29 4.05
CA ARG A 524 38.04 1.14 3.81
C ARG A 524 38.69 1.65 5.09
N SER A 525 37.92 1.73 6.17
CA SER A 525 38.38 2.18 7.48
C SER A 525 38.85 1.05 8.40
N SER A 526 38.88 -0.20 7.92
CA SER A 526 39.29 -1.34 8.72
C SER A 526 40.79 -1.31 9.07
N SER A 527 41.12 -1.62 10.33
CA SER A 527 42.49 -1.58 10.87
C SER A 527 43.18 -2.95 10.97
N GLY A 528 42.51 -4.03 10.54
CA GLY A 528 42.99 -5.42 10.61
C GLY A 528 43.20 -6.06 9.24
N SER A 529 43.41 -7.38 9.21
CA SER A 529 43.48 -8.14 7.96
C SER A 529 42.14 -8.08 7.23
N PHE A 530 42.14 -7.46 6.04
CA PHE A 530 40.93 -7.26 5.25
C PHE A 530 40.31 -8.60 4.84
N LEU A 531 41.13 -9.53 4.36
CA LEU A 531 40.67 -10.83 3.90
C LEU A 531 40.18 -11.72 5.06
N GLU A 532 40.84 -11.65 6.22
CA GLU A 532 40.36 -12.31 7.43
C GLU A 532 38.97 -11.78 7.81
N SER A 533 38.78 -10.46 7.77
CA SER A 533 37.47 -9.84 8.01
C SER A 533 36.40 -10.33 7.03
N LEU A 534 36.71 -10.49 5.74
CA LEU A 534 35.77 -11.05 4.76
C LEU A 534 35.40 -12.51 5.07
N PHE A 535 36.37 -13.33 5.45
CA PHE A 535 36.11 -14.71 5.87
C PHE A 535 35.28 -14.77 7.14
N THR A 536 35.62 -13.97 8.15
CA THR A 536 34.86 -13.89 9.39
C THR A 536 33.41 -13.47 9.14
N GLN A 537 33.20 -12.45 8.29
CA GLN A 537 31.87 -11.96 7.89
C GLN A 537 30.98 -13.06 7.31
N ILE A 538 31.55 -14.03 6.59
CA ILE A 538 30.80 -15.09 5.92
C ILE A 538 30.71 -16.37 6.77
N PHE A 539 31.79 -16.78 7.42
CA PHE A 539 31.80 -18.01 8.20
C PHE A 539 31.08 -17.88 9.53
N THR A 540 31.33 -16.81 10.29
CA THR A 540 30.99 -16.77 11.72
C THR A 540 30.17 -15.56 12.16
N SER A 541 30.43 -14.37 11.63
CA SER A 541 29.68 -13.17 12.00
C SER A 541 28.23 -13.24 11.54
N PRO A 542 27.27 -12.74 12.34
CA PRO A 542 25.89 -12.57 11.92
C PRO A 542 25.76 -11.46 10.87
N ILE A 543 24.68 -11.52 10.08
CA ILE A 543 24.30 -10.46 9.15
C ILE A 543 23.18 -9.62 9.76
N TYR A 544 23.39 -8.31 9.83
CA TYR A 544 22.35 -7.33 10.17
C TYR A 544 21.99 -6.52 8.92
N TRP A 545 21.29 -7.17 7.99
CA TRP A 545 21.05 -6.63 6.65
C TRP A 545 20.23 -5.34 6.70
N GLY A 546 18.95 -5.44 7.06
CA GLY A 546 18.00 -4.33 6.98
C GLY A 546 18.30 -3.15 7.92
N THR A 547 19.01 -3.39 9.02
CA THR A 547 19.26 -2.38 10.07
C THR A 547 20.66 -1.77 10.02
N LYS A 548 21.64 -2.44 9.39
CA LYS A 548 23.04 -2.01 9.33
C LYS A 548 23.57 -1.98 7.90
N ALA A 549 23.73 -3.13 7.26
CA ALA A 549 24.45 -3.24 5.97
C ALA A 549 23.85 -2.40 4.85
N ILE A 550 22.50 -2.34 4.77
CA ILE A 550 21.77 -1.53 3.78
C ILE A 550 21.15 -0.27 4.36
N ASN A 551 21.62 0.20 5.52
CA ASN A 551 21.17 1.45 6.10
C ASN A 551 21.89 2.65 5.45
N PHE A 552 21.72 2.80 4.14
CA PHE A 552 22.36 3.85 3.36
C PHE A 552 21.94 5.26 3.83
N PRO A 553 22.76 6.28 3.54
CA PRO A 553 22.45 7.67 3.88
C PRO A 553 21.09 8.12 3.34
N SER A 554 20.51 9.17 3.95
CA SER A 554 19.25 9.77 3.47
C SER A 554 19.35 10.40 2.09
N SER A 555 20.55 10.54 1.51
CA SER A 555 20.74 10.97 0.12
C SER A 555 20.61 9.83 -0.90
N ALA A 556 20.63 8.56 -0.46
CA ALA A 556 20.49 7.41 -1.35
C ALA A 556 19.14 7.45 -2.09
N THR A 557 19.19 7.22 -3.40
CA THR A 557 18.00 7.26 -4.27
C THR A 557 17.77 5.96 -5.03
N HIS A 558 18.84 5.22 -5.34
CA HIS A 558 18.77 4.00 -6.14
C HIS A 558 19.72 2.93 -5.62
N ALA A 559 19.36 1.68 -5.81
CA ALA A 559 20.27 0.57 -5.65
C ALA A 559 20.10 -0.45 -6.79
N ILE A 560 21.22 -0.91 -7.35
CA ILE A 560 21.23 -1.88 -8.45
C ILE A 560 21.63 -3.24 -7.88
N ASP A 561 20.75 -4.22 -8.02
CA ASP A 561 20.98 -5.61 -7.65
C ASP A 561 21.62 -6.38 -8.82
N PHE A 562 22.88 -6.75 -8.61
CA PHE A 562 23.70 -7.64 -9.45
C PHE A 562 23.66 -9.09 -8.96
N GLY A 563 22.91 -9.36 -7.89
CA GLY A 563 22.74 -10.68 -7.30
C GLY A 563 21.90 -11.63 -8.16
N THR A 564 22.08 -12.92 -7.89
CA THR A 564 21.23 -13.97 -8.45
C THR A 564 19.87 -14.04 -7.75
N GLY A 565 18.87 -14.61 -8.42
CA GLY A 565 17.55 -14.92 -7.89
C GLY A 565 16.42 -14.03 -8.43
N GLY A 566 16.74 -13.02 -9.23
CA GLY A 566 15.77 -12.08 -9.80
C GLY A 566 14.78 -11.54 -8.74
N ALA A 567 13.49 -11.78 -8.94
CA ALA A 567 12.44 -11.37 -8.00
C ALA A 567 12.48 -12.07 -6.62
N SER A 568 13.26 -13.15 -6.49
CA SER A 568 13.53 -13.86 -5.23
C SER A 568 14.92 -13.51 -4.65
N GLY A 569 15.67 -12.62 -5.31
CA GLY A 569 17.01 -12.19 -4.90
C GLY A 569 17.00 -11.14 -3.79
N VAL A 570 18.19 -10.64 -3.46
CA VAL A 570 18.39 -9.69 -2.36
C VAL A 570 17.74 -8.33 -2.64
N GLY A 571 17.60 -7.92 -3.89
CA GLY A 571 16.91 -6.69 -4.26
C GLY A 571 15.49 -6.64 -3.72
N TYR A 572 14.72 -7.74 -3.82
CA TYR A 572 13.34 -7.80 -3.31
C TYR A 572 13.29 -7.73 -1.78
N LEU A 573 14.28 -8.33 -1.10
CA LEU A 573 14.43 -8.20 0.34
C LEU A 573 14.67 -6.73 0.76
N CYS A 574 15.46 -5.99 -0.02
CA CYS A 574 15.75 -4.58 0.23
C CYS A 574 14.53 -3.69 0.04
N VAL A 575 13.69 -3.94 -0.98
CA VAL A 575 12.48 -3.14 -1.25
C VAL A 575 11.61 -3.01 0.00
N ARG A 576 11.39 -4.10 0.74
CA ARG A 576 10.61 -4.08 1.99
C ARG A 576 11.28 -3.31 3.12
N CYS A 577 12.61 -3.32 3.18
CA CYS A 577 13.38 -2.58 4.20
C CYS A 577 13.41 -1.08 3.90
N TRP A 578 13.21 -0.69 2.65
CA TRP A 578 13.29 0.70 2.19
C TRP A 578 11.95 1.37 1.93
N GLU A 579 10.84 0.69 2.19
CA GLU A 579 9.52 1.30 2.08
C GLU A 579 9.50 2.65 2.81
N GLY A 580 9.15 3.70 2.06
CA GLY A 580 9.09 5.07 2.56
C GLY A 580 10.39 5.86 2.60
N ARG A 581 11.55 5.24 2.34
CA ARG A 581 12.86 5.91 2.27
C ARG A 581 13.15 6.56 0.92
N GLY A 582 12.37 6.20 -0.11
CA GLY A 582 12.55 6.71 -1.48
C GLY A 582 13.76 6.13 -2.22
N ILE A 583 14.19 4.91 -1.86
CA ILE A 583 15.27 4.20 -2.55
C ILE A 583 14.66 3.23 -3.56
N ARG A 584 14.85 3.52 -4.85
CA ARG A 584 14.41 2.67 -5.97
C ARG A 584 15.37 1.51 -6.18
N THR A 585 14.91 0.28 -6.00
CA THR A 585 15.69 -0.91 -6.34
C THR A 585 15.54 -1.24 -7.82
N ILE A 586 16.65 -1.52 -8.52
CA ILE A 586 16.68 -2.00 -9.91
C ILE A 586 17.32 -3.38 -9.92
N MET A 587 16.59 -4.41 -10.36
CA MET A 587 17.08 -5.80 -10.37
C MET A 587 17.48 -6.21 -11.78
N LEU A 588 18.78 -6.30 -12.08
CA LEU A 588 19.24 -6.58 -13.44
C LEU A 588 18.84 -7.98 -13.95
N GLY A 589 18.62 -8.93 -13.03
CA GLY A 589 18.06 -10.24 -13.35
C GLY A 589 16.58 -10.21 -13.79
N ASN A 590 15.83 -9.16 -13.43
CA ASN A 590 14.43 -9.00 -13.83
C ASN A 590 14.31 -8.29 -15.18
N ARG A 591 14.39 -9.06 -16.27
CA ARG A 591 14.44 -8.53 -17.66
C ARG A 591 13.07 -8.23 -18.28
N GLY A 592 11.97 -8.44 -17.56
CA GLY A 592 10.61 -8.10 -18.01
C GLY A 592 10.22 -6.66 -17.72
N SER A 593 9.02 -6.26 -18.11
CA SER A 593 8.42 -4.98 -17.68
C SER A 593 7.91 -5.05 -16.23
N GLY A 594 7.75 -3.89 -15.58
CA GLY A 594 7.20 -3.80 -14.22
C GLY A 594 8.11 -3.08 -13.22
N ASN A 595 7.74 -3.16 -11.94
CA ASN A 595 8.48 -2.52 -10.86
C ASN A 595 9.84 -3.19 -10.62
N SER A 596 10.86 -2.37 -10.33
CA SER A 596 12.24 -2.82 -10.13
C SER A 596 12.84 -3.56 -11.35
N SER A 597 12.28 -3.35 -12.54
CA SER A 597 12.76 -3.96 -13.78
C SER A 597 14.20 -3.55 -14.11
N GLY A 598 15.02 -4.50 -14.54
CA GLY A 598 16.42 -4.29 -14.91
C GLY A 598 16.61 -3.28 -16.04
N GLN A 599 15.65 -3.15 -16.96
CA GLN A 599 15.71 -2.19 -18.07
C GLN A 599 15.84 -0.72 -17.60
N GLU A 600 15.39 -0.41 -16.37
CA GLU A 600 15.53 0.91 -15.76
C GLU A 600 17.00 1.34 -15.61
N ALA A 601 17.95 0.39 -15.58
CA ALA A 601 19.38 0.69 -15.52
C ALA A 601 19.96 1.22 -16.85
N TRP A 602 19.30 0.95 -17.99
CA TRP A 602 19.75 1.35 -19.33
C TRP A 602 18.85 2.38 -20.02
N THR A 603 17.62 2.57 -19.52
CA THR A 603 16.63 3.43 -20.18
C THR A 603 17.16 4.84 -20.41
N GLN A 604 16.90 5.37 -21.62
CA GLN A 604 17.33 6.72 -22.01
C GLN A 604 16.27 7.79 -21.70
N SER A 605 15.04 7.36 -21.35
CA SER A 605 13.85 8.20 -21.27
C SER A 605 13.77 9.04 -19.99
N SER A 606 13.64 8.39 -18.82
CA SER A 606 13.41 9.05 -17.53
C SER A 606 13.92 8.23 -16.36
N ILE A 607 14.25 8.92 -15.27
CA ILE A 607 14.61 8.32 -13.98
C ILE A 607 13.32 8.08 -13.19
N LYS A 608 13.09 6.85 -12.76
CA LYS A 608 11.98 6.53 -11.85
C LYS A 608 12.47 6.55 -10.40
N ARG A 609 11.70 7.15 -9.50
CA ARG A 609 12.00 7.19 -8.06
C ARG A 609 10.85 6.62 -7.27
N ASP A 610 11.16 5.95 -6.16
CA ASP A 610 10.16 5.59 -5.17
C ASP A 610 9.87 6.77 -4.26
N THR A 611 8.63 6.87 -3.77
CA THR A 611 8.20 8.00 -2.94
C THR A 611 8.85 7.94 -1.57
N ARG A 612 9.45 9.07 -1.15
CA ARG A 612 9.85 9.28 0.23
C ARG A 612 8.65 9.81 1.02
N TRP A 613 8.17 9.05 2.02
CA TRP A 613 6.96 9.42 2.74
C TRP A 613 7.11 10.72 3.54
N THR A 614 8.31 11.01 4.06
CA THR A 614 8.58 12.24 4.79
C THR A 614 8.59 13.49 3.90
N GLU A 615 8.78 13.35 2.59
CA GLU A 615 8.68 14.47 1.65
C GLU A 615 7.24 14.63 1.14
N ALA A 616 6.58 13.51 0.84
CA ALA A 616 5.26 13.48 0.22
C ALA A 616 4.08 13.66 1.19
N HIS A 617 4.20 13.19 2.43
CA HIS A 617 3.08 13.08 3.37
C HIS A 617 3.33 13.74 4.72
N SER A 618 4.52 14.30 4.97
CA SER A 618 4.74 15.04 6.21
C SER A 618 3.77 16.23 6.29
N PRO A 619 3.19 16.48 7.47
CA PRO A 619 2.31 17.61 7.69
C PRO A 619 3.09 18.91 7.49
N ARG A 620 2.41 19.92 6.95
CA ARG A 620 2.97 21.27 6.78
C ARG A 620 2.08 22.30 7.48
N LEU A 621 2.52 23.54 7.46
CA LEU A 621 1.70 24.68 7.85
C LEU A 621 1.51 25.61 6.64
N VAL A 622 0.32 26.21 6.57
CA VAL A 622 0.02 27.29 5.63
C VAL A 622 -0.73 28.41 6.34
N LYS A 623 -0.49 29.65 5.94
CA LYS A 623 -1.23 30.82 6.40
C LYS A 623 -2.27 31.19 5.35
N THR A 624 -3.54 31.26 5.72
CA THR A 624 -4.61 31.71 4.81
C THR A 624 -4.69 33.24 4.76
N ALA A 625 -5.40 33.81 3.78
CA ALA A 625 -5.51 35.27 3.61
C ALA A 625 -6.09 36.01 4.83
N ASP A 626 -6.82 35.31 5.69
CA ASP A 626 -7.32 35.82 6.98
C ASP A 626 -6.25 35.84 8.09
N GLY A 627 -5.02 35.40 7.80
CA GLY A 627 -3.90 35.33 8.72
C GLY A 627 -3.88 34.08 9.61
N LYS A 628 -4.88 33.19 9.51
CA LYS A 628 -4.95 31.97 10.32
C LYS A 628 -3.88 30.97 9.88
N LEU A 629 -3.19 30.39 10.86
CA LEU A 629 -2.29 29.25 10.67
C LEU A 629 -3.11 27.95 10.58
N ASN A 630 -2.96 27.20 9.50
CA ASN A 630 -3.68 25.96 9.26
C ASN A 630 -2.70 24.79 9.10
N ILE A 631 -3.08 23.64 9.65
CA ILE A 631 -2.36 22.38 9.44
C ILE A 631 -2.68 21.86 8.03
N ASP A 632 -1.64 21.71 7.23
CA ASP A 632 -1.72 21.38 5.81
C ASP A 632 -1.42 19.89 5.58
N THR A 633 -2.45 19.16 5.16
CA THR A 633 -2.46 17.72 4.91
C THR A 633 -3.40 17.42 3.73
N PRO A 634 -3.29 16.26 3.07
CA PRO A 634 -4.26 15.84 2.05
C PRO A 634 -5.72 15.91 2.54
N PHE A 635 -5.97 15.52 3.79
CA PHE A 635 -7.31 15.51 4.39
C PHE A 635 -7.83 16.93 4.68
N SER A 636 -7.00 17.80 5.27
CA SER A 636 -7.41 19.19 5.55
C SER A 636 -7.64 20.00 4.26
N ARG A 637 -6.84 19.75 3.23
CA ARG A 637 -7.06 20.29 1.88
C ARG A 637 -8.35 19.75 1.26
N LEU A 638 -8.60 18.45 1.34
CA LEU A 638 -9.83 17.84 0.81
C LEU A 638 -11.08 18.49 1.43
N LEU A 639 -11.13 18.66 2.74
CA LEU A 639 -12.32 19.16 3.43
C LEU A 639 -12.35 20.69 3.61
N SER A 640 -11.25 21.38 3.33
CA SER A 640 -11.07 22.81 3.65
C SER A 640 -11.32 23.11 5.14
N LYS A 641 -10.94 22.16 6.01
CA LYS A 641 -11.17 22.17 7.47
C LYS A 641 -9.91 21.64 8.18
N PRO A 642 -9.69 21.95 9.47
CA PRO A 642 -8.61 21.34 10.23
C PRO A 642 -8.65 19.80 10.15
N PRO A 643 -7.52 19.10 10.26
CA PRO A 643 -7.45 17.63 10.11
C PRO A 643 -7.97 16.87 11.35
N LEU A 644 -8.99 17.41 12.02
CA LEU A 644 -9.67 16.83 13.17
C LEU A 644 -11.15 16.66 12.81
N MET A 645 -11.65 15.42 12.93
CA MET A 645 -13.02 15.09 12.59
C MET A 645 -13.75 14.36 13.70
N ILE A 646 -15.07 14.51 13.74
CA ILE A 646 -15.96 13.73 14.62
C ILE A 646 -16.66 12.65 13.80
N GLY A 647 -16.40 11.39 14.13
CA GLY A 647 -17.02 10.25 13.47
C GLY A 647 -18.51 10.11 13.79
N GLY A 648 -19.24 9.41 12.93
CA GLY A 648 -20.65 9.11 13.12
C GLY A 648 -20.86 8.15 14.29
N MET A 649 -21.57 8.62 15.32
CA MET A 649 -21.80 7.88 16.57
C MET A 649 -23.30 7.80 16.86
N THR A 650 -23.86 6.60 16.88
CA THR A 650 -25.17 6.40 17.52
C THR A 650 -24.93 6.20 19.02
N PRO A 651 -25.51 7.01 19.92
CA PRO A 651 -26.55 8.03 19.68
C PRO A 651 -26.03 9.47 19.46
N CYS A 652 -24.79 9.78 19.85
CA CYS A 652 -24.30 11.16 20.03
C CYS A 652 -24.41 12.10 18.82
N THR A 653 -24.23 11.60 17.60
CA THR A 653 -24.30 12.41 16.38
C THR A 653 -25.59 12.19 15.58
N VAL A 654 -26.67 11.73 16.22
CA VAL A 654 -28.01 11.60 15.61
C VAL A 654 -28.81 12.91 15.67
N ARG A 655 -28.69 13.66 16.78
CA ARG A 655 -29.47 14.87 17.03
C ARG A 655 -28.77 16.11 16.46
N ALA A 656 -29.55 17.10 16.01
CA ALA A 656 -29.04 18.26 15.28
C ALA A 656 -28.17 19.19 16.14
N GLY A 657 -28.47 19.34 17.43
CA GLY A 657 -27.79 20.27 18.34
C GLY A 657 -26.28 20.10 18.34
N PHE A 658 -25.79 18.89 18.69
CA PHE A 658 -24.37 18.60 18.73
C PHE A 658 -23.69 18.68 17.35
N VAL A 659 -24.33 18.12 16.31
CA VAL A 659 -23.82 18.21 14.92
C VAL A 659 -23.63 19.66 14.49
N SER A 660 -24.62 20.51 14.77
CA SER A 660 -24.59 21.93 14.42
C SER A 660 -23.52 22.69 15.21
N ALA A 661 -23.28 22.34 16.48
CA ALA A 661 -22.25 22.96 17.30
C ALA A 661 -20.84 22.68 16.74
N VAL A 662 -20.57 21.43 16.34
CA VAL A 662 -19.27 21.05 15.75
C VAL A 662 -19.06 21.73 14.41
N MET A 663 -20.10 21.78 13.57
CA MET A 663 -20.06 22.50 12.29
C MET A 663 -19.78 24.00 12.50
N LYS A 664 -20.46 24.66 13.45
CA LYS A 664 -20.19 26.07 13.78
C LYS A 664 -18.77 26.32 14.25
N ALA A 665 -18.19 25.37 14.98
CA ALA A 665 -16.79 25.43 15.41
C ALA A 665 -15.79 25.24 14.26
N GLY A 666 -16.24 24.88 13.06
CA GLY A 666 -15.39 24.78 11.86
C GLY A 666 -14.81 23.39 11.60
N TYR A 667 -15.26 22.36 12.32
CA TYR A 667 -14.75 20.99 12.17
C TYR A 667 -15.67 20.09 11.36
N HIS A 668 -15.12 19.01 10.82
CA HIS A 668 -15.89 17.99 10.13
C HIS A 668 -16.61 17.08 11.13
N ILE A 669 -17.87 16.74 10.84
CA ILE A 669 -18.66 15.80 11.62
C ILE A 669 -19.60 14.99 10.71
N GLU A 670 -19.79 13.73 11.06
CA GLU A 670 -20.74 12.84 10.38
C GLU A 670 -22.06 12.74 11.16
N LEU A 671 -23.18 12.97 10.46
CA LEU A 671 -24.53 12.68 10.95
C LEU A 671 -24.73 11.17 11.00
N ALA A 672 -25.07 10.62 12.16
CA ALA A 672 -25.28 9.18 12.33
C ALA A 672 -26.62 8.72 11.71
N GLY A 673 -26.55 8.06 10.56
CA GLY A 673 -27.71 7.51 9.86
C GLY A 673 -28.48 6.43 10.63
N GLY A 674 -27.86 5.79 11.63
CA GLY A 674 -28.49 4.75 12.44
C GLY A 674 -29.77 5.19 13.14
N GLY A 675 -29.89 6.48 13.48
CA GLY A 675 -31.08 7.06 14.12
C GLY A 675 -32.19 7.53 13.17
N HIS A 676 -32.01 7.39 11.84
CA HIS A 676 -32.95 7.88 10.83
C HIS A 676 -33.53 6.71 10.03
N TYR A 677 -34.80 6.40 10.27
CA TYR A 677 -35.46 5.18 9.80
C TYR A 677 -36.40 5.36 8.59
N ASN A 678 -36.61 6.61 8.14
CA ASN A 678 -37.35 6.93 6.93
C ASN A 678 -36.92 8.30 6.37
N GLU A 679 -37.38 8.62 5.16
CA GLU A 679 -37.01 9.85 4.46
C GLU A 679 -37.42 11.13 5.20
N LYS A 680 -38.64 11.16 5.74
CA LYS A 680 -39.17 12.32 6.47
C LYS A 680 -38.29 12.68 7.67
N ALA A 681 -37.84 11.67 8.42
CA ALA A 681 -36.97 11.85 9.57
C ALA A 681 -35.60 12.43 9.16
N LEU A 682 -34.99 11.90 8.09
CA LEU A 682 -33.69 12.38 7.61
C LEU A 682 -33.78 13.81 7.05
N ARG A 683 -34.75 14.08 6.18
CA ARG A 683 -34.98 15.43 5.61
C ARG A 683 -35.25 16.47 6.70
N GLY A 684 -36.12 16.13 7.65
CA GLY A 684 -36.41 16.98 8.81
C GLY A 684 -35.16 17.27 9.64
N LYS A 685 -34.28 16.28 9.81
CA LYS A 685 -33.02 16.46 10.53
C LYS A 685 -32.07 17.41 9.82
N ILE A 686 -31.94 17.31 8.49
CA ILE A 686 -31.09 18.21 7.70
C ILE A 686 -31.62 19.65 7.76
N ALA A 687 -32.94 19.85 7.63
CA ALA A 687 -33.55 21.17 7.75
C ALA A 687 -33.30 21.80 9.14
N GLU A 688 -33.37 21.01 10.20
CA GLU A 688 -33.04 21.45 11.56
C GLU A 688 -31.56 21.85 11.70
N ILE A 689 -30.64 21.05 11.17
CA ILE A 689 -29.20 21.35 11.18
C ILE A 689 -28.91 22.64 10.41
N GLN A 690 -29.48 22.81 9.21
CA GLN A 690 -29.30 24.04 8.42
C GLN A 690 -29.74 25.27 9.20
N LYS A 691 -30.93 25.21 9.81
CA LYS A 691 -31.45 26.30 10.63
C LYS A 691 -30.55 26.61 11.83
N LEU A 692 -30.04 25.58 12.49
CA LEU A 692 -29.17 25.76 13.66
C LEU A 692 -27.80 26.29 13.28
N VAL A 693 -27.14 25.74 12.25
CA VAL A 693 -25.83 26.17 11.75
C VAL A 693 -25.89 27.63 11.28
N ASN A 694 -26.95 28.02 10.58
CA ASN A 694 -27.20 29.38 10.10
C ASN A 694 -26.00 30.00 9.35
N ARG A 695 -25.33 29.16 8.54
CA ARG A 695 -24.19 29.55 7.71
C ARG A 695 -24.24 28.74 6.42
N SER A 696 -24.39 29.43 5.30
CA SER A 696 -24.48 28.80 3.97
C SER A 696 -23.12 28.22 3.54
N GLY A 697 -23.15 27.20 2.67
CA GLY A 697 -21.94 26.55 2.14
C GLY A 697 -21.31 25.48 3.05
N MET A 698 -21.86 25.24 4.26
CA MET A 698 -21.38 24.18 5.14
C MET A 698 -21.95 22.82 4.78
N GLY A 699 -21.10 21.93 4.30
CA GLY A 699 -21.43 20.56 3.95
C GLY A 699 -21.71 19.62 5.12
N ILE A 700 -22.64 18.68 4.94
CA ILE A 700 -23.00 17.60 5.86
C ILE A 700 -22.56 16.25 5.26
N THR A 701 -21.98 15.38 6.08
CA THR A 701 -21.64 14.00 5.72
C THR A 701 -22.54 13.03 6.47
N LEU A 702 -23.12 12.05 5.78
CA LEU A 702 -23.94 11.00 6.40
C LEU A 702 -23.11 9.75 6.66
N ASN A 703 -23.08 9.27 7.89
CA ASN A 703 -22.57 7.94 8.21
C ASN A 703 -23.70 6.91 8.11
N SER A 704 -23.67 6.09 7.05
CA SER A 704 -24.66 5.04 6.80
C SER A 704 -24.07 3.65 7.05
N LEU A 705 -24.87 2.75 7.64
CA LEU A 705 -24.45 1.40 8.03
C LEU A 705 -24.70 0.44 6.86
N TYR A 706 -23.64 -0.04 6.22
CA TYR A 706 -23.74 -0.95 5.08
C TYR A 706 -24.36 -2.30 5.47
N ILE A 707 -24.11 -2.79 6.67
CA ILE A 707 -24.75 -4.02 7.18
C ILE A 707 -26.28 -3.88 7.36
N ASN A 708 -26.80 -2.67 7.56
CA ASN A 708 -28.24 -2.43 7.73
C ASN A 708 -28.90 -2.11 6.39
N GLN A 709 -29.14 -3.16 5.60
CA GLN A 709 -29.69 -3.05 4.25
C GLN A 709 -31.02 -2.29 4.19
N ARG A 710 -31.88 -2.41 5.21
CA ARG A 710 -33.15 -1.67 5.26
C ARG A 710 -32.94 -0.14 5.27
N GLN A 711 -31.96 0.34 6.04
CA GLN A 711 -31.64 1.76 6.07
C GLN A 711 -30.86 2.18 4.83
N TRP A 712 -29.87 1.39 4.43
CA TRP A 712 -29.03 1.64 3.26
C TRP A 712 -29.86 1.88 1.99
N THR A 713 -30.84 1.00 1.71
CA THR A 713 -31.65 1.03 0.47
C THR A 713 -32.42 2.32 0.26
N PHE A 714 -32.81 3.04 1.33
CA PHE A 714 -33.44 4.35 1.17
C PHE A 714 -32.47 5.50 1.40
N GLN A 715 -31.48 5.35 2.31
CA GLN A 715 -30.58 6.44 2.68
C GLN A 715 -29.68 6.86 1.51
N LEU A 716 -29.06 5.90 0.79
CA LEU A 716 -28.15 6.24 -0.30
C LEU A 716 -28.86 6.98 -1.45
N PRO A 717 -29.96 6.46 -2.04
CA PRO A 717 -30.66 7.17 -3.11
C PRO A 717 -31.23 8.52 -2.63
N LEU A 718 -31.77 8.58 -1.41
CA LEU A 718 -32.26 9.84 -0.86
C LEU A 718 -31.16 10.89 -0.70
N TRP A 719 -29.96 10.47 -0.27
CA TRP A 719 -28.82 11.38 -0.09
C TRP A 719 -28.37 11.99 -1.42
N GLN A 720 -28.35 11.18 -2.48
CA GLN A 720 -28.10 11.62 -3.86
C GLN A 720 -29.18 12.60 -4.34
N THR A 721 -30.45 12.28 -4.15
CA THR A 721 -31.57 13.17 -4.52
C THR A 721 -31.53 14.49 -3.75
N MET A 722 -31.30 14.46 -2.44
CA MET A 722 -31.18 15.67 -1.61
C MET A 722 -30.05 16.58 -2.11
N ARG A 723 -28.93 15.99 -2.55
CA ARG A 723 -27.84 16.76 -3.16
C ARG A 723 -28.28 17.47 -4.44
N GLN A 724 -28.99 16.78 -5.32
CA GLN A 724 -29.50 17.32 -6.59
C GLN A 724 -30.57 18.40 -6.38
N GLU A 725 -31.36 18.30 -5.31
CA GLU A 725 -32.31 19.32 -4.87
C GLU A 725 -31.63 20.59 -4.29
N GLY A 726 -30.30 20.57 -4.13
CA GLY A 726 -29.51 21.69 -3.63
C GLY A 726 -29.31 21.69 -2.11
N LEU A 727 -29.65 20.62 -1.39
CA LEU A 727 -29.35 20.54 0.04
C LEU A 727 -27.83 20.41 0.28
N PRO A 728 -27.32 20.80 1.47
CA PRO A 728 -25.88 20.88 1.76
C PRO A 728 -25.28 19.51 2.06
N VAL A 729 -25.43 18.59 1.11
CA VAL A 729 -24.85 17.25 1.16
C VAL A 729 -23.42 17.32 0.61
N GLU A 730 -22.42 16.93 1.41
CA GLU A 730 -20.99 17.03 1.04
C GLU A 730 -20.33 15.66 0.86
N GLY A 731 -20.65 14.69 1.73
CA GLY A 731 -19.99 13.39 1.73
C GLY A 731 -20.88 12.25 2.20
N LEU A 732 -20.40 11.02 2.00
CA LEU A 732 -21.00 9.80 2.53
C LEU A 732 -19.93 8.95 3.22
N CYS A 733 -20.19 8.45 4.41
CA CYS A 733 -19.39 7.43 5.06
C CYS A 733 -20.10 6.08 5.02
N VAL A 734 -19.44 5.08 4.43
CA VAL A 734 -19.86 3.68 4.39
C VAL A 734 -19.22 2.97 5.60
N ALA A 735 -20.04 2.71 6.62
CA ALA A 735 -19.62 2.15 7.88
C ALA A 735 -20.13 0.72 8.09
N ALA A 736 -19.47 -0.03 8.97
CA ALA A 736 -19.84 -1.40 9.34
C ALA A 736 -19.95 -2.36 8.13
N GLY A 737 -18.92 -2.34 7.27
CA GLY A 737 -18.79 -3.20 6.10
C GLY A 737 -18.09 -2.48 4.95
N ILE A 738 -17.19 -3.17 4.26
CA ILE A 738 -16.54 -2.66 3.04
C ILE A 738 -17.17 -3.37 1.84
N PRO A 739 -17.74 -2.65 0.85
CA PRO A 739 -18.29 -3.26 -0.36
C PRO A 739 -17.20 -3.92 -1.22
N SER A 740 -17.60 -4.79 -2.15
CA SER A 740 -16.68 -5.25 -3.20
C SER A 740 -16.26 -4.09 -4.12
N THR A 741 -15.21 -4.28 -4.91
CA THR A 741 -14.69 -3.24 -5.81
C THR A 741 -15.77 -2.78 -6.81
N GLU A 742 -16.54 -3.72 -7.34
CA GLU A 742 -17.61 -3.46 -8.32
C GLU A 742 -18.76 -2.68 -7.69
N LYS A 743 -19.19 -3.08 -6.47
CA LYS A 743 -20.27 -2.38 -5.78
C LYS A 743 -19.84 -1.02 -5.28
N ALA A 744 -18.58 -0.87 -4.85
CA ALA A 744 -18.01 0.41 -4.49
C ALA A 744 -17.96 1.36 -5.69
N LYS A 745 -17.61 0.84 -6.88
CA LYS A 745 -17.66 1.61 -8.13
C LYS A 745 -19.07 2.13 -8.42
N GLU A 746 -20.11 1.30 -8.33
CA GLU A 746 -21.50 1.74 -8.51
C GLU A 746 -21.89 2.86 -7.52
N ILE A 747 -21.49 2.72 -6.26
CA ILE A 747 -21.74 3.75 -5.23
C ILE A 747 -21.02 5.05 -5.64
N ILE A 748 -19.72 4.98 -5.94
CA ILE A 748 -18.89 6.14 -6.29
C ILE A 748 -19.40 6.82 -7.55
N ASP A 749 -19.79 6.07 -8.58
CA ASP A 749 -20.34 6.62 -9.82
C ASP A 749 -21.62 7.43 -9.53
N GLY A 750 -22.55 6.89 -8.73
CA GLY A 750 -23.74 7.63 -8.32
C GLY A 750 -23.46 8.85 -7.43
N LEU A 751 -22.44 8.78 -6.57
CA LEU A 751 -21.98 9.95 -5.78
C LEU A 751 -21.37 11.03 -6.69
N ARG A 752 -20.56 10.63 -7.69
CA ARG A 752 -19.94 11.51 -8.68
C ARG A 752 -21.01 12.23 -9.51
N GLU A 753 -21.98 11.50 -10.05
CA GLU A 753 -23.10 12.04 -10.83
C GLU A 753 -23.97 13.01 -10.03
N SER A 754 -24.14 12.76 -8.73
CA SER A 754 -24.89 13.63 -7.85
C SER A 754 -24.10 14.87 -7.40
N GLY A 755 -22.79 14.93 -7.65
CA GLY A 755 -21.93 16.03 -7.20
C GLY A 755 -21.57 15.98 -5.71
N ILE A 756 -21.52 14.78 -5.13
CA ILE A 756 -21.03 14.53 -3.76
C ILE A 756 -19.50 14.45 -3.81
N LYS A 757 -18.82 15.11 -2.87
CA LYS A 757 -17.39 15.46 -2.97
C LYS A 757 -16.45 14.31 -2.62
N HIS A 758 -16.84 13.45 -1.68
CA HIS A 758 -15.99 12.38 -1.19
C HIS A 758 -16.81 11.21 -0.62
N VAL A 759 -16.15 10.06 -0.53
CA VAL A 759 -16.65 8.89 0.20
C VAL A 759 -15.66 8.51 1.31
N SER A 760 -16.16 8.06 2.45
CA SER A 760 -15.35 7.49 3.52
C SER A 760 -15.64 6.01 3.70
N PHE A 761 -14.61 5.23 4.02
CA PHE A 761 -14.73 3.82 4.39
C PHE A 761 -14.11 3.59 5.77
N LYS A 762 -14.74 2.74 6.60
CA LYS A 762 -14.26 2.34 7.93
C LYS A 762 -13.82 0.87 7.95
N PRO A 763 -12.61 0.53 7.45
CA PRO A 763 -12.11 -0.84 7.51
C PRO A 763 -11.72 -1.21 8.95
N GLY A 764 -12.10 -2.42 9.37
CA GLY A 764 -11.77 -2.96 10.70
C GLY A 764 -10.74 -4.09 10.70
N SER A 765 -10.11 -4.39 9.55
CA SER A 765 -9.11 -5.46 9.39
C SER A 765 -8.11 -5.13 8.27
N VAL A 766 -6.99 -5.87 8.22
CA VAL A 766 -6.00 -5.78 7.14
C VAL A 766 -6.64 -6.00 5.76
N ASP A 767 -7.50 -6.99 5.63
CA ASP A 767 -8.18 -7.27 4.35
C ASP A 767 -9.20 -6.19 4.00
N GLY A 768 -9.87 -5.59 5.01
CA GLY A 768 -10.69 -4.41 4.80
C GLY A 768 -9.89 -3.21 4.27
N ILE A 769 -8.69 -2.97 4.79
CA ILE A 769 -7.79 -1.92 4.28
C ILE A 769 -7.40 -2.22 2.82
N ARG A 770 -6.97 -3.45 2.53
CA ARG A 770 -6.61 -3.86 1.15
C ARG A 770 -7.78 -3.71 0.18
N GLN A 771 -9.00 -4.01 0.63
CA GLN A 771 -10.20 -3.80 -0.17
C GLN A 771 -10.42 -2.30 -0.46
N VAL A 772 -10.21 -1.41 0.50
CA VAL A 772 -10.26 0.05 0.26
C VAL A 772 -9.17 0.50 -0.71
N VAL A 773 -7.94 -0.06 -0.61
CA VAL A 773 -6.86 0.19 -1.57
C VAL A 773 -7.26 -0.25 -2.98
N ALA A 774 -7.88 -1.42 -3.13
CA ALA A 774 -8.37 -1.91 -4.43
C ALA A 774 -9.50 -1.02 -4.99
N ILE A 775 -10.42 -0.56 -4.13
CA ILE A 775 -11.47 0.40 -4.50
C ILE A 775 -10.84 1.72 -4.99
N ALA A 776 -9.82 2.21 -4.29
CA ALA A 776 -9.14 3.45 -4.65
C ALA A 776 -8.38 3.33 -5.98
N ALA A 777 -7.68 2.21 -6.20
CA ALA A 777 -7.00 1.91 -7.46
C ALA A 777 -7.98 1.83 -8.64
N ALA A 778 -9.19 1.33 -8.42
CA ALA A 778 -10.25 1.27 -9.44
C ALA A 778 -10.96 2.61 -9.69
N ASN A 779 -10.76 3.62 -8.83
CA ASN A 779 -11.41 4.93 -8.91
C ASN A 779 -10.39 6.07 -8.65
N PRO A 780 -9.30 6.17 -9.44
CA PRO A 780 -8.14 7.02 -9.12
C PRO A 780 -8.44 8.53 -9.11
N ASP A 781 -9.57 8.94 -9.70
CA ASP A 781 -10.01 10.33 -9.80
C ASP A 781 -10.93 10.78 -8.64
N TYR A 782 -11.38 9.85 -7.78
CA TYR A 782 -12.37 10.14 -6.75
C TYR A 782 -11.78 10.14 -5.33
N PRO A 783 -11.99 11.20 -4.52
CA PRO A 783 -11.44 11.28 -3.16
C PRO A 783 -12.05 10.25 -2.20
N ILE A 784 -11.18 9.48 -1.53
CA ILE A 784 -11.55 8.45 -0.57
C ILE A 784 -10.90 8.76 0.78
N ILE A 785 -11.69 8.80 1.84
CA ILE A 785 -11.18 8.91 3.21
C ILE A 785 -11.16 7.49 3.82
N LEU A 786 -9.98 6.98 4.13
CA LEU A 786 -9.81 5.72 4.84
C LEU A 786 -9.74 6.00 6.33
N GLN A 787 -10.85 5.79 7.03
CA GLN A 787 -10.96 5.96 8.47
C GLN A 787 -10.57 4.65 9.17
N TRP A 788 -9.28 4.48 9.42
CA TRP A 788 -8.78 3.31 10.13
C TRP A 788 -9.20 3.36 11.59
N THR A 789 -9.85 2.31 12.11
CA THR A 789 -10.19 2.17 13.53
C THR A 789 -9.72 0.83 14.11
N GLY A 790 -8.76 0.89 15.05
CA GLY A 790 -8.32 -0.29 15.80
C GLY A 790 -9.33 -0.75 16.85
N GLY A 791 -9.10 -1.93 17.43
CA GLY A 791 -10.00 -2.60 18.39
C GLY A 791 -10.21 -1.85 19.71
N ARG A 792 -9.31 -0.92 20.05
CA ARG A 792 -9.44 -0.02 21.22
C ARG A 792 -10.49 1.10 21.07
N ALA A 793 -11.30 1.07 20.00
CA ALA A 793 -12.37 2.04 19.75
C ALA A 793 -13.55 1.88 20.72
N GLY A 794 -14.28 2.97 20.96
CA GLY A 794 -15.56 2.94 21.69
C GLY A 794 -16.70 2.46 20.80
N GLY A 795 -17.70 1.80 21.37
CA GLY A 795 -18.79 1.22 20.60
C GLY A 795 -18.39 -0.09 19.93
N HIS A 796 -18.95 -0.40 18.76
CA HIS A 796 -18.54 -1.56 17.97
C HIS A 796 -17.08 -1.44 17.58
N HIS A 797 -16.30 -2.50 17.79
CA HIS A 797 -14.87 -2.49 17.51
C HIS A 797 -14.42 -3.81 16.86
N SER A 798 -13.27 -3.78 16.20
CA SER A 798 -12.60 -4.99 15.73
C SER A 798 -11.83 -5.66 16.87
N CYS A 799 -11.27 -6.84 16.60
CA CYS A 799 -10.31 -7.48 17.49
C CYS A 799 -8.84 -7.15 17.11
N GLU A 800 -8.62 -6.15 16.26
CA GLU A 800 -7.30 -5.77 15.77
C GLU A 800 -6.54 -4.85 16.73
N ASP A 801 -5.22 -5.03 16.78
CA ASP A 801 -4.31 -3.98 17.23
C ASP A 801 -4.42 -2.74 16.31
N PHE A 802 -4.13 -1.55 16.84
CA PHE A 802 -4.18 -0.33 16.04
C PHE A 802 -3.00 -0.22 15.06
N HIS A 803 -1.81 -0.64 15.46
CA HIS A 803 -0.58 -0.34 14.70
C HIS A 803 -0.25 -1.42 13.67
N ALA A 804 -0.38 -2.70 14.02
CA ALA A 804 0.04 -3.82 13.18
C ALA A 804 -0.62 -3.81 11.78
N PRO A 805 -1.94 -3.54 11.63
CA PRO A 805 -2.56 -3.47 10.32
C PRO A 805 -2.03 -2.31 9.45
N VAL A 806 -1.75 -1.15 10.06
CA VAL A 806 -1.19 0.01 9.36
C VAL A 806 0.23 -0.29 8.90
N LEU A 807 1.10 -0.81 9.78
CA LEU A 807 2.47 -1.20 9.40
C LEU A 807 2.49 -2.17 8.21
N ALA A 808 1.53 -3.09 8.15
CA ALA A 808 1.44 -4.08 7.07
C ALA A 808 0.86 -3.53 5.75
N THR A 809 0.24 -2.36 5.75
CA THR A 809 -0.53 -1.85 4.59
C THR A 809 -0.22 -0.41 4.21
N TYR A 810 0.57 0.33 5.00
CA TYR A 810 0.86 1.75 4.79
C TYR A 810 1.45 2.04 3.41
N ALA A 811 2.40 1.22 2.95
CA ALA A 811 2.96 1.34 1.61
C ALA A 811 1.90 1.22 0.51
N SER A 812 0.99 0.24 0.62
CA SER A 812 -0.10 0.05 -0.35
C SER A 812 -1.15 1.16 -0.29
N ILE A 813 -1.39 1.74 0.89
CA ILE A 813 -2.27 2.91 1.05
C ILE A 813 -1.66 4.11 0.32
N ARG A 814 -0.38 4.40 0.57
CA ARG A 814 0.31 5.57 -0.01
C ARG A 814 0.61 5.45 -1.50
N GLN A 815 0.50 4.25 -2.09
CA GLN A 815 0.50 4.08 -3.54
C GLN A 815 -0.76 4.65 -4.22
N GLN A 816 -1.84 4.89 -3.47
CA GLN A 816 -3.09 5.44 -3.99
C GLN A 816 -3.23 6.91 -3.57
N PRO A 817 -2.94 7.89 -4.46
CA PRO A 817 -2.89 9.31 -4.11
C PRO A 817 -4.27 9.91 -3.76
N ASN A 818 -5.36 9.23 -4.13
CA ASN A 818 -6.73 9.62 -3.81
C ASN A 818 -7.20 9.18 -2.42
N ILE A 819 -6.36 8.47 -1.64
CA ILE A 819 -6.66 8.12 -0.25
C ILE A 819 -6.16 9.18 0.72
N SER A 820 -7.06 9.73 1.53
CA SER A 820 -6.74 10.43 2.77
C SER A 820 -6.82 9.45 3.95
N LEU A 821 -5.69 9.17 4.59
CA LEU A 821 -5.58 8.22 5.69
C LEU A 821 -5.85 8.92 7.04
N VAL A 822 -6.95 8.54 7.70
CA VAL A 822 -7.39 9.13 8.98
C VAL A 822 -7.27 8.10 10.10
N ALA A 823 -6.60 8.50 11.19
CA ALA A 823 -6.42 7.65 12.37
C ALA A 823 -7.60 7.77 13.35
N GLY A 824 -8.19 6.63 13.69
CA GLY A 824 -8.90 6.35 14.93
C GLY A 824 -8.35 5.03 15.50
N SER A 825 -8.19 4.79 16.77
CA SER A 825 -9.03 5.16 17.90
C SER A 825 -8.14 5.37 19.13
N GLY A 826 -8.73 5.81 20.24
CA GLY A 826 -7.98 6.03 21.49
C GLY A 826 -7.41 7.44 21.67
N PHE A 827 -7.66 8.34 20.71
CA PHE A 827 -7.15 9.71 20.76
C PHE A 827 -8.02 10.65 21.62
N GLY A 828 -7.40 11.62 22.28
CA GLY A 828 -8.12 12.64 23.02
C GLY A 828 -7.40 13.97 23.27
N GLY A 829 -6.14 14.10 22.89
CA GLY A 829 -5.36 15.33 23.01
C GLY A 829 -4.34 15.50 21.87
N ALA A 830 -3.50 16.54 21.97
CA ALA A 830 -2.46 16.80 20.97
C ALA A 830 -1.21 15.92 21.17
N ASP A 831 -0.86 15.57 22.42
CA ASP A 831 0.38 14.83 22.71
C ASP A 831 0.32 13.37 22.25
N ASP A 832 -0.86 12.74 22.31
CA ASP A 832 -1.09 11.39 21.81
C ASP A 832 -1.37 11.35 20.31
N THR A 833 -1.84 12.45 19.72
CA THR A 833 -2.08 12.58 18.28
C THR A 833 -0.82 12.95 17.49
N TYR A 834 0.04 13.82 18.03
CA TYR A 834 1.22 14.35 17.32
C TYR A 834 2.18 13.28 16.77
N PRO A 835 2.49 12.18 17.49
CA PRO A 835 3.39 11.15 16.97
C PRO A 835 2.89 10.51 15.68
N TYR A 836 1.56 10.45 15.50
CA TYR A 836 0.92 9.91 14.30
C TYR A 836 0.82 10.96 13.19
N LEU A 837 0.68 12.25 13.53
CA LEU A 837 0.66 13.35 12.56
C LEU A 837 2.03 13.53 11.91
N SER A 838 3.10 13.56 12.71
CA SER A 838 4.49 13.66 12.22
C SER A 838 5.04 12.34 11.67
N GLY A 839 4.38 11.22 11.99
CA GLY A 839 4.81 9.87 11.61
C GLY A 839 5.91 9.27 12.48
N GLU A 840 6.40 9.96 13.52
CA GLU A 840 7.48 9.46 14.38
C GLU A 840 7.11 8.21 15.20
N TRP A 841 5.82 7.88 15.32
CA TRP A 841 5.36 6.67 16.01
C TRP A 841 5.97 5.40 15.40
N SER A 842 6.07 5.30 14.07
CA SER A 842 6.55 4.10 13.38
C SER A 842 8.07 3.97 13.49
N GLU A 843 8.78 5.11 13.47
CA GLU A 843 10.22 5.21 13.68
C GLU A 843 10.59 4.83 15.12
N LYS A 844 9.99 5.49 16.12
CA LYS A 844 10.35 5.30 17.53
C LYS A 844 9.91 3.96 18.10
N LEU A 845 8.73 3.45 17.71
CA LEU A 845 8.17 2.21 18.28
C LEU A 845 8.57 0.96 17.51
N TYR A 846 8.81 1.06 16.20
CA TYR A 846 9.01 -0.10 15.32
C TYR A 846 10.28 -0.04 14.47
N GLY A 847 11.06 1.05 14.49
CA GLY A 847 12.33 1.16 13.78
C GLY A 847 12.19 1.19 12.25
N VAL A 848 11.04 1.64 11.73
CA VAL A 848 10.77 1.77 10.29
C VAL A 848 10.61 3.24 9.88
N ALA A 849 10.50 3.54 8.58
CA ALA A 849 10.32 4.90 8.10
C ALA A 849 9.09 5.59 8.75
N ARG A 850 9.16 6.92 8.92
CA ARG A 850 8.04 7.70 9.47
C ARG A 850 6.78 7.52 8.62
N MET A 851 5.65 7.25 9.28
CA MET A 851 4.35 6.99 8.65
C MET A 851 3.30 8.05 9.07
N PRO A 852 3.34 9.28 8.53
CA PRO A 852 2.37 10.33 8.83
C PRO A 852 0.92 9.92 8.51
N PHE A 853 -0.02 10.33 9.35
CA PHE A 853 -1.45 10.31 9.05
C PHE A 853 -1.95 11.67 8.57
N ASP A 854 -2.97 11.67 7.71
CA ASP A 854 -3.51 12.90 7.13
C ASP A 854 -4.53 13.58 8.06
N GLY A 855 -5.15 12.84 8.97
CA GLY A 855 -6.07 13.42 9.96
C GLY A 855 -6.48 12.46 11.07
N PHE A 856 -7.33 12.95 11.98
CA PHE A 856 -7.70 12.25 13.21
C PHE A 856 -9.19 12.25 13.47
N LEU A 857 -9.70 11.09 13.86
CA LEU A 857 -11.08 10.88 14.24
C LEU A 857 -11.22 10.84 15.77
N PHE A 858 -12.06 11.72 16.31
CA PHE A 858 -12.46 11.75 17.72
C PHE A 858 -13.91 11.31 17.86
N ALA A 859 -14.15 10.40 18.80
CA ALA A 859 -15.48 9.87 19.09
C ALA A 859 -15.73 9.89 20.59
N SER A 860 -15.16 8.92 21.31
CA SER A 860 -15.24 8.79 22.77
C SER A 860 -14.95 10.08 23.55
N ARG A 861 -13.90 10.82 23.17
CA ARG A 861 -13.47 12.08 23.80
C ARG A 861 -14.56 13.14 23.83
N VAL A 862 -15.37 13.23 22.78
CA VAL A 862 -16.32 14.34 22.59
C VAL A 862 -17.72 14.04 23.13
N MET A 863 -17.95 12.83 23.65
CA MET A 863 -19.23 12.46 24.26
C MET A 863 -19.53 13.24 25.55
N VAL A 864 -18.49 13.79 26.21
CA VAL A 864 -18.62 14.65 27.39
C VAL A 864 -18.64 16.14 27.06
N ALA A 865 -18.58 16.51 25.77
CA ALA A 865 -18.67 17.91 25.38
C ALA A 865 -19.97 18.54 25.88
N LYS A 866 -19.94 19.83 26.21
CA LYS A 866 -21.08 20.55 26.76
C LYS A 866 -22.34 20.40 25.89
N GLU A 867 -22.18 20.51 24.57
CA GLU A 867 -23.26 20.45 23.58
C GLU A 867 -23.70 19.01 23.23
N ALA A 868 -22.98 17.99 23.68
CA ALA A 868 -23.41 16.60 23.50
C ALA A 868 -24.66 16.33 24.36
N HIS A 869 -25.63 15.60 23.79
CA HIS A 869 -26.91 15.30 24.47
C HIS A 869 -26.83 14.12 25.43
N THR A 870 -25.65 13.56 25.66
CA THR A 870 -25.44 12.62 26.77
C THR A 870 -25.90 13.27 28.07
N SER A 871 -26.73 12.57 28.85
CA SER A 871 -27.30 13.14 30.07
C SER A 871 -26.18 13.52 31.05
N GLU A 872 -26.37 14.56 31.87
CA GLU A 872 -25.29 15.07 32.72
C GLU A 872 -24.74 14.02 33.70
N SER A 873 -25.62 13.25 34.33
CA SER A 873 -25.24 12.14 35.21
C SER A 873 -24.49 11.02 34.47
N VAL A 874 -24.78 10.82 33.18
CA VAL A 874 -24.10 9.87 32.32
C VAL A 874 -22.73 10.40 31.87
N LYS A 875 -22.60 11.70 31.58
CA LYS A 875 -21.30 12.34 31.31
C LYS A 875 -20.38 12.19 32.52
N GLN A 876 -20.90 12.32 33.73
CA GLN A 876 -20.12 12.12 34.94
C GLN A 876 -19.55 10.70 35.04
N LEU A 877 -20.35 9.66 34.72
CA LEU A 877 -19.83 8.27 34.68
C LEU A 877 -18.72 8.06 33.64
N ILE A 878 -18.74 8.81 32.53
CA ILE A 878 -17.66 8.79 31.54
C ILE A 878 -16.41 9.46 32.12
N VAL A 879 -16.55 10.60 32.80
CA VAL A 879 -15.43 11.32 33.44
C VAL A 879 -14.80 10.49 34.56
N ASP A 880 -15.62 9.75 35.32
CA ASP A 880 -15.15 8.90 36.42
C ASP A 880 -14.39 7.66 35.94
N ALA A 881 -14.47 7.31 34.65
CA ALA A 881 -13.77 6.17 34.08
C ALA A 881 -12.30 6.51 33.82
N GLN A 882 -11.40 5.85 34.55
CA GLN A 882 -9.95 6.11 34.52
C GLN A 882 -9.28 5.84 33.16
N GLY A 883 -9.86 4.95 32.34
CA GLY A 883 -9.25 4.46 31.12
C GLY A 883 -8.00 3.61 31.33
N VAL A 884 -7.34 3.26 30.24
CA VAL A 884 -6.10 2.49 30.22
C VAL A 884 -5.17 2.95 29.10
N ASP A 885 -3.91 2.52 29.17
CA ASP A 885 -2.98 2.61 28.05
C ASP A 885 -3.24 1.48 27.03
N ASP A 886 -2.62 1.62 25.86
CA ASP A 886 -2.82 0.75 24.71
C ASP A 886 -2.48 -0.72 24.99
N ASP A 887 -1.45 -1.00 25.77
CA ASP A 887 -1.02 -2.37 26.10
C ASP A 887 -2.06 -3.16 26.93
N LYS A 888 -3.09 -2.49 27.48
CA LYS A 888 -4.05 -3.09 28.42
C LYS A 888 -5.48 -3.13 27.90
N TRP A 889 -5.79 -2.54 26.74
CA TRP A 889 -7.18 -2.42 26.27
C TRP A 889 -7.86 -3.79 26.07
N GLU A 890 -7.13 -4.81 25.61
CA GLU A 890 -7.67 -6.16 25.37
C GLU A 890 -8.15 -6.88 26.66
N GLN A 891 -7.83 -6.37 27.85
CA GLN A 891 -8.35 -6.93 29.10
C GLN A 891 -9.87 -6.74 29.24
N SER A 892 -10.46 -5.79 28.49
CA SER A 892 -11.89 -5.49 28.48
C SER A 892 -12.77 -6.67 28.05
N TYR A 893 -12.25 -7.58 27.22
CA TYR A 893 -12.94 -8.82 26.83
C TYR A 893 -13.21 -9.75 28.02
N ASP A 894 -12.32 -9.74 29.01
CA ASP A 894 -12.37 -10.68 30.12
C ASP A 894 -13.06 -10.06 31.36
N LYS A 895 -12.75 -8.79 31.66
CA LYS A 895 -13.19 -8.08 32.88
C LYS A 895 -13.32 -6.57 32.67
N PRO A 896 -14.04 -5.84 33.56
CA PRO A 896 -13.95 -4.40 33.60
C PRO A 896 -12.51 -3.92 33.80
N VAL A 897 -12.05 -2.99 32.95
CA VAL A 897 -10.72 -2.39 33.00
C VAL A 897 -10.82 -0.90 32.68
N GLY A 898 -10.21 -0.03 33.49
CA GLY A 898 -10.31 1.42 33.29
C GLY A 898 -11.75 1.98 33.30
N GLY A 899 -12.70 1.24 33.89
CA GLY A 899 -14.13 1.58 33.85
C GLY A 899 -14.89 1.09 32.61
N ILE A 900 -14.24 0.37 31.68
CA ILE A 900 -14.83 -0.13 30.43
C ILE A 900 -14.86 -1.67 30.41
N ILE A 901 -15.86 -2.28 29.77
CA ILE A 901 -15.95 -3.72 29.51
C ILE A 901 -16.46 -3.96 28.08
N THR A 902 -16.03 -5.07 27.46
CA THR A 902 -16.57 -5.53 26.18
C THR A 902 -17.76 -6.45 26.41
N VAL A 903 -18.85 -6.20 25.68
CA VAL A 903 -20.04 -7.07 25.63
C VAL A 903 -20.39 -7.40 24.18
N THR A 904 -21.18 -8.45 23.96
CA THR A 904 -21.57 -8.90 22.62
C THR A 904 -22.90 -8.26 22.22
N SER A 905 -22.92 -7.62 21.05
CA SER A 905 -24.11 -6.99 20.47
C SER A 905 -25.20 -8.00 20.11
N GLU A 906 -26.37 -7.50 19.70
CA GLU A 906 -27.43 -8.35 19.12
C GLU A 906 -27.01 -8.99 17.78
N LEU A 907 -26.01 -8.41 17.10
CA LEU A 907 -25.46 -8.89 15.83
C LEU A 907 -24.24 -9.82 16.02
N GLY A 908 -23.87 -10.12 17.27
CA GLY A 908 -22.71 -10.98 17.58
C GLY A 908 -21.36 -10.26 17.55
N GLU A 909 -21.35 -8.93 17.39
CA GLU A 909 -20.12 -8.13 17.33
C GLU A 909 -19.72 -7.58 18.71
N PRO A 910 -18.43 -7.45 19.03
CA PRO A 910 -17.99 -6.89 20.30
C PRO A 910 -18.23 -5.38 20.37
N ILE A 911 -18.65 -4.90 21.55
CA ILE A 911 -18.93 -3.50 21.85
C ILE A 911 -18.26 -3.10 23.16
N HIS A 912 -17.45 -2.04 23.15
CA HIS A 912 -16.96 -1.42 24.37
C HIS A 912 -18.01 -0.49 24.99
N LYS A 913 -18.28 -0.72 26.28
CA LYS A 913 -19.23 0.07 27.08
C LYS A 913 -18.63 0.41 28.45
N VAL A 914 -19.06 1.53 29.03
CA VAL A 914 -18.81 1.83 30.45
C VAL A 914 -19.40 0.70 31.29
N ALA A 915 -18.64 0.19 32.25
CA ALA A 915 -18.97 -0.96 33.08
C ALA A 915 -19.96 -0.61 34.21
N THR A 916 -21.12 -0.05 33.83
CA THR A 916 -22.27 0.20 34.71
C THR A 916 -22.84 -1.12 35.24
N ARG A 917 -23.72 -1.08 36.25
CA ARG A 917 -24.40 -2.30 36.74
C ARG A 917 -25.17 -3.01 35.64
N GLY A 918 -25.90 -2.28 34.81
CA GLY A 918 -26.64 -2.84 33.68
C GLY A 918 -25.75 -3.50 32.62
N VAL A 919 -24.60 -2.90 32.31
CA VAL A 919 -23.64 -3.48 31.35
C VAL A 919 -22.91 -4.68 31.94
N LYS A 920 -22.61 -4.68 33.24
CA LYS A 920 -22.04 -5.86 33.93
C LYS A 920 -23.02 -7.04 33.90
N LEU A 921 -24.31 -6.79 34.13
CA LEU A 921 -25.35 -7.80 33.96
C LEU A 921 -25.42 -8.32 32.51
N TRP A 922 -25.33 -7.42 31.53
CA TRP A 922 -25.25 -7.84 30.12
C TRP A 922 -24.07 -8.77 29.88
N GLY A 923 -22.85 -8.39 30.31
CA GLY A 923 -21.65 -9.20 30.15
C GLY A 923 -21.74 -10.56 30.87
N GLU A 924 -22.45 -10.62 31.99
CA GLU A 924 -22.77 -11.86 32.68
C GLU A 924 -23.70 -12.76 31.86
N PHE A 925 -24.79 -12.21 31.31
CA PHE A 925 -25.72 -12.95 30.44
C PHE A 925 -25.09 -13.40 29.13
N ASP A 926 -24.13 -12.66 28.58
CA ASP A 926 -23.33 -13.10 27.43
C ASP A 926 -22.50 -14.37 27.74
N LYS A 927 -22.03 -14.53 28.98
CA LYS A 927 -21.23 -15.69 29.42
C LYS A 927 -22.07 -16.83 29.97
N THR A 928 -23.34 -16.58 30.29
CA THR A 928 -24.29 -17.57 30.83
C THR A 928 -25.35 -17.91 29.79
N VAL A 929 -26.51 -17.25 29.82
CA VAL A 929 -27.67 -17.62 29.00
C VAL A 929 -27.42 -17.48 27.49
N PHE A 930 -26.77 -16.42 27.03
CA PHE A 930 -26.57 -16.19 25.58
C PHE A 930 -25.41 -17.01 24.99
N ALA A 931 -24.55 -17.59 25.83
CA ALA A 931 -23.54 -18.55 25.39
C ALA A 931 -24.12 -19.95 25.12
N LEU A 932 -25.31 -20.25 25.63
CA LEU A 932 -25.97 -21.53 25.41
C LEU A 932 -26.58 -21.62 23.99
N PRO A 933 -26.65 -22.84 23.40
CA PRO A 933 -27.45 -23.09 22.20
C PRO A 933 -28.89 -22.61 22.39
N ARG A 934 -29.52 -22.08 21.33
CA ARG A 934 -30.86 -21.46 21.40
C ARG A 934 -31.90 -22.35 22.05
N GLU A 935 -31.84 -23.67 21.81
CA GLU A 935 -32.80 -24.63 22.36
C GLU A 935 -32.69 -24.79 23.89
N LYS A 936 -31.52 -24.48 24.46
CA LYS A 936 -31.25 -24.59 25.91
C LYS A 936 -31.50 -23.30 26.68
N GLN A 937 -31.62 -22.15 25.98
CA GLN A 937 -31.78 -20.85 26.64
C GLN A 937 -33.11 -20.76 27.39
N VAL A 938 -34.21 -21.24 26.80
CA VAL A 938 -35.54 -21.18 27.42
C VAL A 938 -35.60 -22.01 28.70
N ALA A 939 -35.05 -23.22 28.70
CA ALA A 939 -34.98 -24.05 29.89
C ALA A 939 -34.18 -23.36 31.01
N TRP A 940 -33.02 -22.79 30.67
CA TRP A 940 -32.20 -22.06 31.64
C TRP A 940 -32.95 -20.84 32.23
N LEU A 941 -33.67 -20.09 31.38
CA LEU A 941 -34.48 -18.94 31.80
C LEU A 941 -35.61 -19.34 32.75
N GLN A 942 -36.21 -20.51 32.57
CA GLN A 942 -37.23 -21.02 33.48
C GLN A 942 -36.61 -21.42 34.84
N ASP A 943 -35.49 -22.13 34.82
CA ASP A 943 -34.77 -22.56 36.04
C ASP A 943 -34.25 -21.38 36.87
N HIS A 944 -33.92 -20.25 36.22
CA HIS A 944 -33.34 -19.05 36.84
C HIS A 944 -34.28 -17.84 36.78
N LYS A 945 -35.59 -18.05 36.58
CA LYS A 945 -36.58 -17.00 36.32
C LYS A 945 -36.54 -15.86 37.35
N GLN A 946 -36.62 -16.20 38.64
CA GLN A 946 -36.62 -15.19 39.70
C GLN A 946 -35.32 -14.37 39.72
N TYR A 947 -34.18 -15.05 39.57
CA TYR A 947 -32.88 -14.40 39.48
C TYR A 947 -32.82 -13.38 38.33
N VAL A 948 -33.27 -13.77 37.13
CA VAL A 948 -33.29 -12.88 35.97
C VAL A 948 -34.19 -11.67 36.23
N ILE A 949 -35.39 -11.88 36.78
CA ILE A 949 -36.34 -10.81 37.10
C ILE A 949 -35.75 -9.82 38.11
N ASP A 950 -35.15 -10.32 39.20
CA ASP A 950 -34.55 -9.51 40.25
C ASP A 950 -33.42 -8.64 39.68
N ARG A 951 -32.54 -9.24 38.86
CA ARG A 951 -31.43 -8.52 38.23
C ARG A 951 -31.89 -7.49 37.20
N LEU A 952 -32.91 -7.79 36.40
CA LEU A 952 -33.49 -6.82 35.46
C LEU A 952 -34.06 -5.59 36.21
N ASN A 953 -34.83 -5.83 37.28
CA ASN A 953 -35.42 -4.77 38.07
C ASN A 953 -34.38 -3.96 38.87
N ALA A 954 -33.32 -4.58 39.36
CA ALA A 954 -32.30 -3.89 40.15
C ALA A 954 -31.27 -3.14 39.31
N ASP A 955 -30.83 -3.72 38.19
CA ASP A 955 -29.60 -3.27 37.51
C ASP A 955 -29.79 -2.82 36.06
N PHE A 956 -30.86 -3.22 35.37
CA PHE A 956 -30.95 -3.01 33.92
C PHE A 956 -31.88 -1.86 33.52
N GLN A 957 -31.62 -1.26 32.36
CA GLN A 957 -32.44 -0.18 31.80
C GLN A 957 -33.82 -0.62 31.30
N LYS A 958 -34.05 -1.94 31.19
CA LYS A 958 -35.36 -2.53 30.86
C LYS A 958 -35.81 -3.42 32.02
N PRO A 959 -36.68 -2.93 32.92
CA PRO A 959 -37.16 -3.72 34.04
C PRO A 959 -38.09 -4.85 33.56
N TRP A 960 -38.36 -5.80 34.45
CA TRP A 960 -39.44 -6.78 34.25
C TRP A 960 -40.78 -6.05 34.24
N PHE A 961 -41.58 -6.27 33.20
CA PHE A 961 -42.86 -5.58 33.05
C PHE A 961 -43.90 -6.09 34.05
N PRO A 962 -44.18 -7.41 34.12
CA PRO A 962 -45.25 -7.90 34.97
C PRO A 962 -45.04 -7.68 36.47
N ALA A 963 -45.93 -6.90 37.06
CA ALA A 963 -45.93 -6.61 38.49
C ALA A 963 -47.33 -6.26 38.96
N LYS A 964 -47.68 -6.70 40.17
CA LYS A 964 -48.89 -6.30 40.87
C LYS A 964 -48.86 -4.81 41.21
N SER A 965 -50.02 -4.27 41.56
CA SER A 965 -50.15 -2.86 41.97
C SER A 965 -49.25 -2.45 43.15
N ASP A 966 -48.90 -3.39 44.04
CA ASP A 966 -47.96 -3.18 45.16
C ASP A 966 -46.47 -3.29 44.76
N GLY A 967 -46.18 -3.66 43.51
CA GLY A 967 -44.84 -3.85 42.97
C GLY A 967 -44.32 -5.29 43.04
N THR A 968 -45.08 -6.24 43.59
CA THR A 968 -44.71 -7.66 43.63
C THR A 968 -44.60 -8.23 42.21
N THR A 969 -43.51 -8.91 41.89
CA THR A 969 -43.29 -9.52 40.57
C THR A 969 -44.22 -10.70 40.35
N CYS A 970 -44.81 -10.81 39.16
CA CYS A 970 -45.69 -11.93 38.78
C CYS A 970 -45.47 -12.30 37.30
N ASP A 971 -46.33 -13.16 36.74
CA ASP A 971 -46.45 -13.36 35.29
C ASP A 971 -47.50 -12.44 34.66
N LEU A 972 -47.50 -12.35 33.33
CA LEU A 972 -48.38 -11.42 32.62
C LEU A 972 -49.87 -11.83 32.70
N ASP A 973 -50.17 -13.13 32.72
CA ASP A 973 -51.50 -13.70 32.93
C ASP A 973 -52.00 -13.55 34.39
N ASP A 974 -51.09 -13.32 35.33
CA ASP A 974 -51.44 -12.97 36.70
C ASP A 974 -51.80 -11.49 36.89
N MET A 975 -51.59 -10.61 35.90
CA MET A 975 -51.95 -9.19 36.04
C MET A 975 -53.43 -8.94 35.75
N THR A 976 -54.01 -7.93 36.39
CA THR A 976 -55.31 -7.39 35.98
C THR A 976 -55.16 -6.37 34.84
N TYR A 977 -56.24 -6.12 34.08
CA TYR A 977 -56.20 -5.12 33.01
C TYR A 977 -55.82 -3.72 33.54
N ALA A 978 -56.28 -3.34 34.74
CA ALA A 978 -55.93 -2.07 35.38
C ALA A 978 -54.45 -2.00 35.80
N GLU A 979 -53.86 -3.12 36.24
CA GLU A 979 -52.43 -3.23 36.55
C GLU A 979 -51.58 -3.03 35.29
N VAL A 980 -51.95 -3.67 34.17
CA VAL A 980 -51.25 -3.49 32.87
C VAL A 980 -51.35 -2.05 32.38
N ASN A 981 -52.55 -1.45 32.44
CA ASN A 981 -52.76 -0.05 32.06
C ASN A 981 -51.85 0.90 32.85
N SER A 982 -51.82 0.74 34.18
CA SER A 982 -51.01 1.57 35.06
C SER A 982 -49.51 1.36 34.83
N ARG A 983 -49.10 0.11 34.59
CA ARG A 983 -47.70 -0.25 34.35
C ARG A 983 -47.18 0.28 33.00
N LEU A 984 -47.98 0.24 31.94
CA LEU A 984 -47.65 0.84 30.65
C LEU A 984 -47.38 2.34 30.79
N VAL A 985 -48.26 3.08 31.46
CA VAL A 985 -48.07 4.52 31.71
C VAL A 985 -46.81 4.75 32.53
N ARG A 986 -46.60 3.99 33.61
CA ARG A 986 -45.42 4.13 34.47
C ARG A 986 -44.09 3.96 33.73
N LEU A 987 -44.03 3.10 32.72
CA LEU A 987 -42.78 2.78 32.01
C LEU A 987 -42.63 3.49 30.66
N MET A 988 -43.70 4.07 30.11
CA MET A 988 -43.68 4.72 28.79
C MET A 988 -43.94 6.23 28.82
N TYR A 989 -44.41 6.77 29.94
CA TYR A 989 -44.71 8.19 30.14
C TYR A 989 -43.81 8.82 31.21
N VAL A 990 -43.13 9.89 30.85
CA VAL A 990 -42.23 10.67 31.72
C VAL A 990 -43.07 11.69 32.48
N ALA A 991 -43.54 11.31 33.67
CA ALA A 991 -44.57 12.06 34.39
C ALA A 991 -44.17 13.49 34.78
N HIS A 992 -42.92 13.71 35.19
CA HIS A 992 -42.44 15.02 35.62
C HIS A 992 -42.22 15.99 34.44
N GLU A 993 -41.98 15.48 33.22
CA GLU A 993 -41.89 16.26 31.98
C GLU A 993 -43.20 16.31 31.20
N LYS A 994 -44.23 15.57 31.64
CA LYS A 994 -45.54 15.46 30.98
C LYS A 994 -45.44 15.07 29.50
N ARG A 995 -44.57 14.12 29.16
CA ARG A 995 -44.41 13.62 27.79
C ARG A 995 -44.35 12.10 27.73
N TRP A 996 -44.75 11.55 26.58
CA TRP A 996 -44.43 10.17 26.22
C TRP A 996 -42.97 10.07 25.78
N ILE A 997 -42.32 8.94 26.07
CA ILE A 997 -40.97 8.64 25.57
C ILE A 997 -40.94 8.72 24.03
N ASP A 998 -42.00 8.20 23.39
CA ASP A 998 -42.21 8.29 21.95
C ASP A 998 -43.71 8.22 21.63
N ILE A 999 -44.16 8.92 20.59
CA ILE A 999 -45.57 8.95 20.15
C ILE A 999 -46.08 7.54 19.81
N SER A 1000 -45.22 6.69 19.28
CA SER A 1000 -45.58 5.32 18.94
C SER A 1000 -45.88 4.46 20.18
N LEU A 1001 -45.31 4.78 21.35
CA LEU A 1001 -45.61 4.14 22.63
C LEU A 1001 -46.94 4.63 23.22
N ARG A 1002 -47.28 5.91 23.03
CA ARG A 1002 -48.63 6.42 23.31
C ARG A 1002 -49.68 5.66 22.50
N ASN A 1003 -49.41 5.46 21.22
CA ASN A 1003 -50.33 4.75 20.33
C ASN A 1003 -50.47 3.26 20.72
N LEU A 1004 -49.39 2.61 21.19
CA LEU A 1004 -49.46 1.26 21.77
C LEU A 1004 -50.41 1.22 22.96
N MET A 1005 -50.29 2.18 23.89
CA MET A 1005 -51.20 2.28 25.02
C MET A 1005 -52.65 2.47 24.55
N GLY A 1006 -52.87 3.30 23.53
CA GLY A 1006 -54.20 3.50 22.96
C GLY A 1006 -54.82 2.23 22.36
N ASP A 1007 -54.03 1.47 21.60
CA ASP A 1007 -54.47 0.17 21.07
C ASP A 1007 -54.78 -0.82 22.20
N TRP A 1008 -53.95 -0.86 23.24
CA TRP A 1008 -54.18 -1.72 24.41
C TRP A 1008 -55.45 -1.33 25.17
N ILE A 1009 -55.70 -0.04 25.40
CA ILE A 1009 -56.93 0.43 26.03
C ILE A 1009 -58.17 0.01 25.23
N ARG A 1010 -58.15 0.16 23.90
CA ARG A 1010 -59.25 -0.32 23.06
C ARG A 1010 -59.46 -1.83 23.20
N ARG A 1011 -58.39 -2.61 23.34
CA ARG A 1011 -58.50 -4.04 23.59
C ARG A 1011 -59.16 -4.35 24.95
N VAL A 1012 -58.83 -3.57 25.98
CA VAL A 1012 -59.47 -3.68 27.31
C VAL A 1012 -60.97 -3.38 27.20
N GLU A 1013 -61.36 -2.37 26.43
CA GLU A 1013 -62.76 -2.04 26.16
C GLU A 1013 -63.49 -3.17 25.44
N GLU A 1014 -62.91 -3.73 24.38
CA GLU A 1014 -63.47 -4.88 23.63
C GLU A 1014 -63.74 -6.06 24.56
N ARG A 1015 -62.84 -6.33 25.51
CA ARG A 1015 -62.94 -7.45 26.44
C ARG A 1015 -64.01 -7.24 27.51
N LEU A 1016 -64.02 -6.07 28.12
CA LEU A 1016 -64.84 -5.78 29.31
C LEU A 1016 -66.20 -5.16 28.98
N SER A 1017 -66.45 -4.83 27.71
CA SER A 1017 -67.75 -4.34 27.26
C SER A 1017 -68.76 -5.48 27.19
N ASN A 1018 -69.81 -5.41 28.03
CA ASN A 1018 -70.99 -6.25 27.83
C ASN A 1018 -71.71 -5.85 26.53
N VAL A 1019 -71.63 -6.70 25.50
CA VAL A 1019 -72.23 -6.50 24.15
C VAL A 1019 -73.76 -6.71 24.16
N ASN A 1020 -74.32 -7.32 25.22
CA ASN A 1020 -75.73 -7.73 25.28
C ASN A 1020 -76.72 -6.63 25.75
N SER A 1021 -76.33 -5.35 25.87
CA SER A 1021 -77.22 -4.28 26.37
C SER A 1021 -77.95 -3.47 25.28
N GLY A 1022 -77.94 -3.90 24.02
CA GLY A 1022 -78.83 -3.38 22.96
C GLY A 1022 -78.53 -1.97 22.41
N SER A 1023 -77.51 -1.27 22.91
CA SER A 1023 -77.07 0.06 22.42
C SER A 1023 -75.63 0.03 21.90
N LEU A 1024 -75.37 0.80 20.83
CA LEU A 1024 -74.02 1.05 20.31
C LEU A 1024 -73.16 1.68 21.40
N LYS A 1025 -72.21 0.92 21.95
CA LYS A 1025 -71.21 1.45 22.88
C LYS A 1025 -70.08 2.12 22.10
N VAL A 1026 -69.95 3.43 22.30
CA VAL A 1026 -68.84 4.23 21.78
C VAL A 1026 -67.61 4.01 22.67
N SER A 1027 -66.43 3.85 22.06
CA SER A 1027 -65.16 3.73 22.80
C SER A 1027 -64.95 4.93 23.73
N ALA A 1028 -64.47 4.70 24.95
CA ALA A 1028 -64.07 5.77 25.86
C ALA A 1028 -62.82 6.49 25.38
N LEU A 1029 -62.03 5.88 24.48
CA LEU A 1029 -60.87 6.50 23.82
C LEU A 1029 -61.15 6.85 22.35
N GLN A 1030 -61.67 8.06 22.11
CA GLN A 1030 -61.96 8.54 20.76
C GLN A 1030 -60.69 8.92 20.00
N SER A 1031 -59.75 9.57 20.67
CA SER A 1031 -58.45 9.98 20.09
C SER A 1031 -57.28 9.64 21.02
N TYR A 1032 -56.15 9.22 20.45
CA TYR A 1032 -54.94 8.97 21.24
C TYR A 1032 -54.34 10.24 21.85
N ASN A 1033 -54.77 11.43 21.44
CA ASN A 1033 -54.39 12.69 22.10
C ASN A 1033 -54.99 12.82 23.51
N GLU A 1034 -56.06 12.08 23.82
CA GLU A 1034 -56.61 12.05 25.19
C GLU A 1034 -55.64 11.38 26.18
N LEU A 1035 -54.65 10.63 25.67
CA LEU A 1035 -53.57 10.04 26.46
C LEU A 1035 -52.40 10.99 26.69
N ASP A 1036 -52.46 12.26 26.28
CA ASP A 1036 -51.44 13.25 26.63
C ASP A 1036 -51.43 13.55 28.15
N ASP A 1037 -52.57 13.33 28.82
CA ASP A 1037 -52.70 13.19 30.28
C ASP A 1037 -53.23 11.79 30.65
N PRO A 1038 -52.36 10.77 30.65
CA PRO A 1038 -52.81 9.39 30.79
C PRO A 1038 -53.38 9.07 32.18
N GLN A 1039 -52.96 9.78 33.22
CA GLN A 1039 -53.46 9.52 34.58
C GLN A 1039 -54.91 10.00 34.76
N ALA A 1040 -55.22 11.20 34.25
CA ALA A 1040 -56.59 11.70 34.23
C ALA A 1040 -57.50 10.80 33.38
N PHE A 1041 -57.01 10.33 32.24
CA PHE A 1041 -57.74 9.38 31.39
C PHE A 1041 -57.98 8.05 32.11
N LEU A 1042 -56.95 7.41 32.67
CA LEU A 1042 -57.08 6.12 33.35
C LEU A 1042 -58.03 6.17 34.55
N THR A 1043 -58.06 7.29 35.28
CA THR A 1043 -59.02 7.48 36.39
C THR A 1043 -60.46 7.40 35.90
N LYS A 1044 -60.79 8.10 34.81
CA LYS A 1044 -62.14 8.06 34.19
C LYS A 1044 -62.43 6.68 33.60
N PHE A 1045 -61.45 6.09 32.92
CA PHE A 1045 -61.57 4.78 32.29
C PHE A 1045 -61.91 3.68 33.31
N ASN A 1046 -61.20 3.65 34.44
CA ASN A 1046 -61.44 2.64 35.49
C ASN A 1046 -62.79 2.83 36.19
N GLN A 1047 -63.35 4.05 36.23
CA GLN A 1047 -64.73 4.28 36.71
C GLN A 1047 -65.77 3.72 35.73
N GLN A 1048 -65.51 3.82 34.43
CA GLN A 1048 -66.39 3.30 33.39
C GLN A 1048 -66.30 1.77 33.22
N TYR A 1049 -65.11 1.20 33.46
CA TYR A 1049 -64.82 -0.23 33.35
C TYR A 1049 -64.24 -0.78 34.67
N PRO A 1050 -65.01 -0.81 35.77
CA PRO A 1050 -64.50 -1.22 37.09
C PRO A 1050 -64.01 -2.67 37.14
N ALA A 1051 -64.54 -3.55 36.28
CA ALA A 1051 -64.10 -4.93 36.13
C ALA A 1051 -62.61 -5.06 35.76
N ALA A 1052 -62.00 -4.01 35.20
CA ALA A 1052 -60.58 -4.00 34.85
C ALA A 1052 -59.66 -4.19 36.07
N ALA A 1053 -60.13 -3.80 37.27
CA ALA A 1053 -59.36 -3.92 38.51
C ALA A 1053 -59.32 -5.34 39.09
N GLU A 1054 -60.28 -6.20 38.72
CA GLU A 1054 -60.43 -7.54 39.29
C GLU A 1054 -60.21 -8.66 38.27
N THR A 1055 -60.35 -8.36 36.97
CA THR A 1055 -60.25 -9.36 35.91
C THR A 1055 -58.80 -9.56 35.49
N LEU A 1056 -58.30 -10.79 35.63
CA LEU A 1056 -57.00 -11.22 35.11
C LEU A 1056 -56.98 -11.25 33.58
N LEU A 1057 -55.80 -11.09 32.98
CA LEU A 1057 -55.64 -11.14 31.53
C LEU A 1057 -56.03 -12.51 30.97
N SER A 1058 -56.87 -12.52 29.93
CA SER A 1058 -57.12 -13.75 29.18
C SER A 1058 -55.88 -14.15 28.36
N SER A 1059 -55.69 -15.45 28.12
CA SER A 1059 -54.55 -15.95 27.31
C SER A 1059 -54.50 -15.33 25.91
N ALA A 1060 -55.67 -15.00 25.33
CA ALA A 1060 -55.75 -14.31 24.04
C ALA A 1060 -55.22 -12.86 24.11
N ASP A 1061 -55.42 -12.19 25.26
CA ASP A 1061 -54.97 -10.81 25.43
C ASP A 1061 -53.50 -10.72 25.88
N VAL A 1062 -52.99 -11.74 26.58
CA VAL A 1062 -51.54 -11.96 26.78
C VAL A 1062 -50.85 -12.07 25.42
N ALA A 1063 -51.35 -12.94 24.53
CA ALA A 1063 -50.79 -13.09 23.19
C ALA A 1063 -50.87 -11.78 22.38
N TYR A 1064 -52.00 -11.06 22.46
CA TYR A 1064 -52.16 -9.75 21.82
C TYR A 1064 -51.15 -8.71 22.35
N PHE A 1065 -50.99 -8.62 23.68
CA PHE A 1065 -50.04 -7.71 24.31
C PHE A 1065 -48.60 -7.95 23.83
N LEU A 1066 -48.17 -9.21 23.86
CA LEU A 1066 -46.84 -9.60 23.39
C LEU A 1066 -46.63 -9.27 21.90
N ALA A 1067 -47.66 -9.45 21.08
CA ALA A 1067 -47.63 -9.10 19.65
C ALA A 1067 -47.49 -7.58 19.42
N ILE A 1068 -48.26 -6.74 20.14
CA ILE A 1068 -48.19 -5.28 19.97
C ILE A 1068 -46.91 -4.69 20.58
N ALA A 1069 -46.36 -5.29 21.64
CA ALA A 1069 -45.08 -4.89 22.25
C ALA A 1069 -43.89 -5.08 21.29
N GLN A 1070 -44.01 -5.96 20.29
CA GLN A 1070 -42.96 -6.27 19.31
C GLN A 1070 -43.27 -5.73 17.90
N ARG A 1071 -44.28 -4.86 17.77
CA ARG A 1071 -44.76 -4.35 16.46
C ARG A 1071 -43.65 -3.60 15.69
N PRO A 1072 -43.39 -3.94 14.42
CA PRO A 1072 -42.46 -3.19 13.57
C PRO A 1072 -42.92 -1.74 13.33
N GLY A 1073 -41.97 -0.81 13.23
CA GLY A 1073 -42.26 0.62 12.98
C GLY A 1073 -42.62 1.43 14.22
N GLN A 1074 -42.68 0.78 15.39
CA GLN A 1074 -42.81 1.40 16.70
C GLN A 1074 -41.46 1.43 17.41
N LYS A 1075 -41.25 2.39 18.32
CA LYS A 1075 -40.14 2.34 19.26
C LYS A 1075 -40.25 1.05 20.11
N PRO A 1076 -39.17 0.26 20.25
CA PRO A 1076 -39.18 -0.91 21.12
C PRO A 1076 -39.57 -0.55 22.56
N VAL A 1077 -40.37 -1.42 23.19
CA VAL A 1077 -40.84 -1.18 24.56
C VAL A 1077 -39.65 -1.12 25.55
N PRO A 1078 -39.69 -0.21 26.53
CA PRO A 1078 -38.58 0.00 27.47
C PRO A 1078 -38.57 -1.02 28.63
N PHE A 1079 -39.02 -2.26 28.40
CA PHE A 1079 -39.16 -3.29 29.43
C PHE A 1079 -39.12 -4.70 28.84
N ILE A 1080 -39.01 -5.72 29.70
CA ILE A 1080 -39.05 -7.14 29.34
C ILE A 1080 -40.43 -7.72 29.70
N PRO A 1081 -41.28 -8.06 28.73
CA PRO A 1081 -42.62 -8.59 29.00
C PRO A 1081 -42.70 -10.11 29.18
N VAL A 1082 -41.68 -10.87 28.74
CA VAL A 1082 -41.66 -12.34 28.79
C VAL A 1082 -40.22 -12.86 28.77
N LEU A 1083 -39.97 -14.03 29.38
CA LEU A 1083 -38.71 -14.77 29.28
C LEU A 1083 -38.90 -16.01 28.39
N ASP A 1084 -38.72 -15.83 27.09
CA ASP A 1084 -38.83 -16.90 26.08
C ASP A 1084 -37.66 -16.85 25.08
N GLN A 1085 -37.81 -17.53 23.94
CA GLN A 1085 -36.83 -17.55 22.85
C GLN A 1085 -36.47 -16.15 22.28
N THR A 1086 -37.30 -15.13 22.53
CA THR A 1086 -37.08 -13.76 22.09
C THR A 1086 -36.30 -12.90 23.09
N PHE A 1087 -35.99 -13.44 24.29
CA PHE A 1087 -35.37 -12.70 25.38
C PHE A 1087 -34.08 -11.97 24.97
N SER A 1088 -33.19 -12.61 24.20
CA SER A 1088 -31.95 -11.98 23.73
C SER A 1088 -32.22 -10.71 22.91
N VAL A 1089 -33.21 -10.74 22.03
CA VAL A 1089 -33.62 -9.58 21.23
C VAL A 1089 -34.24 -8.51 22.12
N LEU A 1090 -35.18 -8.90 22.98
CA LEU A 1090 -35.86 -7.97 23.90
C LEU A 1090 -34.87 -7.27 24.85
N PHE A 1091 -33.84 -7.98 25.31
CA PHE A 1091 -32.79 -7.46 26.17
C PHE A 1091 -31.91 -6.44 25.43
N LYS A 1092 -31.38 -6.79 24.25
CA LYS A 1092 -30.32 -6.04 23.56
C LYS A 1092 -30.82 -4.90 22.65
N LYS A 1093 -32.02 -5.01 22.08
CA LYS A 1093 -32.54 -4.10 21.03
C LYS A 1093 -32.76 -2.67 21.52
N ASP A 1094 -32.40 -1.67 20.72
CA ASP A 1094 -32.61 -0.23 21.03
C ASP A 1094 -32.12 0.16 22.45
N SER A 1095 -30.85 -0.18 22.73
CA SER A 1095 -30.26 -0.09 24.06
C SER A 1095 -29.40 1.15 24.32
N LEU A 1096 -29.33 2.11 23.38
CA LEU A 1096 -28.38 3.22 23.45
C LEU A 1096 -29.01 4.59 23.78
N TRP A 1097 -30.28 4.79 23.45
CA TRP A 1097 -30.93 6.11 23.57
C TRP A 1097 -31.09 6.55 25.03
N GLN A 1098 -31.17 5.59 25.95
CA GLN A 1098 -31.31 5.80 27.39
C GLN A 1098 -30.16 6.65 27.98
N ALA A 1099 -28.97 6.58 27.38
CA ALA A 1099 -27.83 7.42 27.81
C ALA A 1099 -28.04 8.92 27.53
N GLU A 1100 -28.89 9.27 26.56
CA GLU A 1100 -29.24 10.67 26.20
C GLU A 1100 -30.62 11.12 26.73
N ASP A 1101 -31.32 10.25 27.46
CA ASP A 1101 -32.64 10.55 28.00
C ASP A 1101 -32.82 9.78 29.33
N ILE A 1102 -31.98 10.13 30.31
CA ILE A 1102 -32.01 9.46 31.63
C ILE A 1102 -33.34 9.67 32.35
N GLU A 1103 -34.02 10.78 32.06
CA GLU A 1103 -35.33 11.13 32.64
C GLU A 1103 -36.42 10.10 32.28
N ALA A 1104 -36.26 9.41 31.15
CA ALA A 1104 -37.14 8.34 30.69
C ALA A 1104 -36.77 6.94 31.21
N VAL A 1105 -35.60 6.78 31.83
CA VAL A 1105 -35.17 5.50 32.41
C VAL A 1105 -35.93 5.26 33.71
N PHE A 1106 -36.39 4.03 33.91
CA PHE A 1106 -37.01 3.63 35.18
C PHE A 1106 -36.08 4.01 36.33
N ASP A 1107 -36.57 4.80 37.30
CA ASP A 1107 -35.85 5.39 38.44
C ASP A 1107 -34.69 6.37 38.17
N GLN A 1108 -34.48 6.77 36.90
CA GLN A 1108 -33.51 7.79 36.48
C GLN A 1108 -32.05 7.47 36.86
N ASP A 1109 -31.74 6.20 37.10
CA ASP A 1109 -30.42 5.76 37.54
C ASP A 1109 -29.43 5.54 36.37
N PRO A 1110 -28.34 6.33 36.30
CA PRO A 1110 -27.36 6.20 35.22
C PRO A 1110 -26.58 4.88 35.26
N GLN A 1111 -26.56 4.14 36.39
CA GLN A 1111 -25.91 2.83 36.48
C GLN A 1111 -26.67 1.72 35.75
N ARG A 1112 -27.87 1.97 35.24
CA ARG A 1112 -28.65 1.01 34.46
C ARG A 1112 -28.36 1.03 32.97
N VAL A 1113 -27.84 2.14 32.47
CA VAL A 1113 -27.82 2.43 31.03
C VAL A 1113 -26.57 1.91 30.34
N CYS A 1114 -26.67 1.70 29.03
CA CYS A 1114 -25.53 1.38 28.19
C CYS A 1114 -24.87 2.65 27.64
N ILE A 1115 -23.58 2.83 27.91
CA ILE A 1115 -22.81 4.00 27.46
C ILE A 1115 -21.65 3.50 26.63
N LEU A 1116 -21.57 3.86 25.34
CA LEU A 1116 -20.45 3.46 24.48
C LEU A 1116 -19.22 4.30 24.81
N GLN A 1117 -18.10 3.68 25.17
CA GLN A 1117 -16.85 4.41 25.45
C GLN A 1117 -15.64 3.54 25.14
N GLY A 1118 -14.57 4.17 24.65
CA GLY A 1118 -13.33 3.49 24.29
C GLY A 1118 -12.37 3.41 25.49
N PRO A 1119 -11.76 2.25 25.75
CA PRO A 1119 -10.90 2.04 26.93
C PRO A 1119 -9.70 2.98 27.00
N VAL A 1120 -9.12 3.37 25.85
CA VAL A 1120 -7.95 4.26 25.79
C VAL A 1120 -8.34 5.73 25.73
N ALA A 1121 -9.40 6.08 25.00
CA ALA A 1121 -9.81 7.47 24.81
C ALA A 1121 -10.49 8.08 26.05
N VAL A 1122 -11.09 7.26 26.92
CA VAL A 1122 -11.89 7.76 28.04
C VAL A 1122 -11.07 8.52 29.08
N LYS A 1123 -9.76 8.25 29.21
CA LYS A 1123 -8.87 8.96 30.15
C LYS A 1123 -8.72 10.46 29.84
N TYR A 1124 -9.05 10.88 28.62
CA TYR A 1124 -9.03 12.29 28.21
C TYR A 1124 -10.35 13.02 28.52
N CYS A 1125 -11.40 12.31 28.95
CA CYS A 1125 -12.67 12.89 29.37
C CYS A 1125 -12.55 13.39 30.82
N THR A 1126 -12.10 14.63 31.02
CA THR A 1126 -11.81 15.17 32.37
C THR A 1126 -12.90 16.09 32.94
N THR A 1127 -13.84 16.55 32.10
CA THR A 1127 -14.90 17.47 32.49
C THR A 1127 -16.12 17.30 31.60
N THR A 1128 -17.31 17.58 32.13
CA THR A 1128 -18.60 17.54 31.41
C THR A 1128 -18.97 18.89 30.78
N GLN A 1129 -18.22 19.95 31.10
CA GLN A 1129 -18.60 21.34 30.81
C GLN A 1129 -17.79 21.99 29.68
N GLN A 1130 -16.80 21.30 29.10
CA GLN A 1130 -15.97 21.86 28.03
C GLN A 1130 -16.76 21.96 26.71
N PRO A 1131 -16.90 23.15 26.11
CA PRO A 1131 -17.48 23.31 24.78
C PRO A 1131 -16.68 22.58 23.71
N ILE A 1132 -17.37 22.02 22.71
CA ILE A 1132 -16.71 21.26 21.64
C ILE A 1132 -15.73 22.09 20.80
N GLY A 1133 -16.01 23.38 20.60
CA GLY A 1133 -15.13 24.28 19.85
C GLY A 1133 -13.81 24.56 20.59
N GLU A 1134 -13.86 24.69 21.91
CA GLU A 1134 -12.65 24.83 22.75
C GLU A 1134 -11.85 23.53 22.75
N MET A 1135 -12.53 22.40 22.94
CA MET A 1135 -11.91 21.07 22.98
C MET A 1135 -11.09 20.75 21.73
N LEU A 1136 -11.64 21.01 20.54
CA LEU A 1136 -10.93 20.76 19.28
C LEU A 1136 -9.93 21.88 18.95
N GLY A 1137 -10.24 23.14 19.30
CA GLY A 1137 -9.38 24.29 19.08
C GLY A 1137 -8.07 24.23 19.87
N GLU A 1138 -8.11 23.73 21.11
CA GLU A 1138 -6.91 23.46 21.92
C GLU A 1138 -6.00 22.40 21.27
N ILE A 1139 -6.60 21.32 20.75
CA ILE A 1139 -5.86 20.26 20.05
C ILE A 1139 -5.24 20.82 18.77
N GLU A 1140 -6.02 21.49 17.93
CA GLU A 1140 -5.55 22.10 16.67
C GLU A 1140 -4.38 23.07 16.92
N SER A 1141 -4.54 23.98 17.87
CA SER A 1141 -3.53 25.00 18.16
C SER A 1141 -2.25 24.38 18.72
N SER A 1142 -2.35 23.37 19.57
CA SER A 1142 -1.20 22.65 20.12
C SER A 1142 -0.46 21.85 19.05
N LEU A 1143 -1.19 21.16 18.16
CA LEU A 1143 -0.59 20.46 17.01
C LEU A 1143 0.11 21.45 16.06
N ALA A 1144 -0.54 22.56 15.71
CA ALA A 1144 0.03 23.59 14.85
C ALA A 1144 1.31 24.19 15.47
N LYS A 1145 1.31 24.44 16.79
CA LYS A 1145 2.50 24.90 17.51
C LYS A 1145 3.65 23.89 17.45
N LYS A 1146 3.39 22.60 17.70
CA LYS A 1146 4.42 21.56 17.60
C LYS A 1146 5.03 21.48 16.20
N LEU A 1147 4.20 21.59 15.15
CA LEU A 1147 4.66 21.66 13.76
C LEU A 1147 5.49 22.90 13.47
N LEU A 1148 5.09 24.06 14.00
CA LEU A 1148 5.84 25.31 13.87
C LEU A 1148 7.22 25.17 14.51
N ASP A 1149 7.29 24.58 15.70
CA ASP A 1149 8.53 24.37 16.44
C ASP A 1149 9.44 23.37 15.71
N GLU A 1150 8.93 22.22 15.24
CA GLU A 1150 9.73 21.17 14.58
C GLU A 1150 10.16 21.56 13.16
N PHE A 1151 9.26 22.09 12.33
CA PHE A 1151 9.53 22.28 10.89
C PHE A 1151 9.88 23.72 10.49
N TYR A 1152 9.59 24.71 11.35
CA TYR A 1152 9.83 26.12 11.05
C TYR A 1152 10.68 26.84 12.11
N GLY A 1153 11.12 26.14 13.15
CA GLY A 1153 11.95 26.68 14.24
C GLY A 1153 11.24 27.75 15.06
N GLY A 1154 9.91 27.65 15.20
CA GLY A 1154 9.09 28.60 15.96
C GLY A 1154 8.79 29.92 15.23
N ASP A 1155 9.19 30.06 13.96
CA ASP A 1155 9.08 31.30 13.19
C ASP A 1155 7.95 31.26 12.15
N GLU A 1156 6.84 31.93 12.44
CA GLU A 1156 5.68 32.00 11.54
C GLU A 1156 5.97 32.70 10.20
N SER A 1157 7.02 33.51 10.07
CA SER A 1157 7.33 34.21 8.82
C SER A 1157 7.82 33.27 7.71
N LYS A 1158 8.26 32.06 8.09
CA LYS A 1158 8.68 31.00 7.16
C LYS A 1158 7.51 30.16 6.65
N VAL A 1159 6.31 30.35 7.19
CA VAL A 1159 5.11 29.62 6.77
C VAL A 1159 4.58 30.22 5.47
N PRO A 1160 4.39 29.42 4.40
CA PRO A 1160 3.86 29.92 3.14
C PRO A 1160 2.41 30.42 3.25
N THR A 1161 2.06 31.42 2.44
CA THR A 1161 0.72 32.01 2.39
C THR A 1161 -0.05 31.53 1.17
N ILE A 1162 -1.34 31.23 1.34
CA ILE A 1162 -2.29 30.89 0.28
C ILE A 1162 -3.61 31.65 0.49
N ASP A 1163 -4.44 31.85 -0.53
CA ASP A 1163 -5.70 32.58 -0.37
C ASP A 1163 -6.70 31.80 0.50
N TYR A 1164 -6.86 30.49 0.20
CA TYR A 1164 -7.78 29.59 0.87
C TYR A 1164 -7.26 28.15 0.86
N LEU A 1165 -7.73 27.32 1.78
CA LEU A 1165 -7.35 25.90 1.90
C LEU A 1165 -8.23 25.03 0.98
N ALA A 1166 -7.61 24.33 0.03
CA ALA A 1166 -8.28 23.43 -0.91
C ALA A 1166 -7.29 22.39 -1.48
N PRO A 1167 -7.76 21.36 -2.19
CA PRO A 1167 -6.89 20.47 -2.94
C PRO A 1167 -5.98 21.28 -3.88
N GLU A 1168 -4.75 20.82 -4.05
CA GLU A 1168 -3.80 21.48 -4.94
C GLU A 1168 -4.35 21.51 -6.38
N PRO A 1169 -4.15 22.61 -7.12
CA PRO A 1169 -4.52 22.68 -8.54
C PRO A 1169 -3.91 21.52 -9.33
N LYS A 1170 -4.68 20.96 -10.26
CA LYS A 1170 -4.18 19.95 -11.19
C LYS A 1170 -3.03 20.57 -11.99
N ASP A 1171 -1.87 19.90 -11.98
CA ASP A 1171 -0.76 20.29 -12.84
C ASP A 1171 -1.10 19.95 -14.30
N VAL A 1172 -1.04 20.97 -15.17
CA VAL A 1172 -1.36 20.84 -16.60
C VAL A 1172 -0.19 21.35 -17.40
N ASN A 1173 0.37 20.47 -18.25
CA ASN A 1173 1.37 20.86 -19.23
C ASN A 1173 0.72 21.74 -20.30
N SER A 1174 0.71 23.04 -20.03
CA SER A 1174 0.02 24.04 -20.82
C SER A 1174 0.55 24.08 -22.26
N ALA A 1175 1.86 23.94 -22.45
CA ALA A 1175 2.46 23.94 -23.79
C ALA A 1175 2.00 22.73 -24.62
N ALA A 1176 1.97 21.54 -24.01
CA ALA A 1176 1.50 20.33 -24.69
C ALA A 1176 0.01 20.42 -25.01
N LEU A 1177 -0.82 20.87 -24.06
CA LEU A 1177 -2.26 21.06 -24.24
C LEU A 1177 -2.56 21.98 -25.44
N LEU A 1178 -1.93 23.17 -25.45
CA LEU A 1178 -2.15 24.15 -26.52
C LEU A 1178 -1.70 23.63 -27.89
N ALA A 1179 -0.57 22.93 -27.94
CA ALA A 1179 -0.04 22.35 -29.17
C ALA A 1179 -0.93 21.22 -29.72
N GLN A 1180 -1.36 20.27 -28.87
CA GLN A 1180 -2.22 19.15 -29.26
C GLN A 1180 -3.60 19.61 -29.73
N SER A 1181 -4.15 20.64 -29.08
CA SER A 1181 -5.44 21.24 -29.44
C SER A 1181 -5.34 22.29 -30.54
N ASN A 1182 -4.14 22.60 -31.04
CA ASN A 1182 -3.87 23.65 -32.02
C ASN A 1182 -4.54 24.99 -31.65
N ILE A 1183 -4.42 25.38 -30.37
CA ILE A 1183 -4.93 26.63 -29.82
C ILE A 1183 -3.89 27.71 -30.07
N THR A 1184 -4.27 28.77 -30.78
CA THR A 1184 -3.37 29.91 -31.00
C THR A 1184 -3.26 30.72 -29.72
N HIS A 1185 -2.04 30.91 -29.21
CA HIS A 1185 -1.75 31.65 -27.98
C HIS A 1185 -0.87 32.87 -28.29
N SER A 1186 -1.24 34.01 -27.73
CA SER A 1186 -0.47 35.26 -27.79
C SER A 1186 -0.43 35.94 -26.42
N VAL A 1187 0.65 36.67 -26.15
CA VAL A 1187 0.87 37.37 -24.87
C VAL A 1187 1.13 38.84 -25.15
N GLU A 1188 0.43 39.73 -24.45
CA GLU A 1188 0.58 41.18 -24.49
C GLU A 1188 0.98 41.70 -23.10
N ALA A 1189 2.03 42.53 -23.00
CA ALA A 1189 2.42 43.14 -21.73
C ALA A 1189 1.46 44.28 -21.36
N LEU A 1190 1.01 44.30 -20.11
CA LEU A 1190 0.15 45.33 -19.55
C LEU A 1190 0.97 46.47 -18.95
N GLY A 1191 0.45 47.70 -18.99
CA GLY A 1191 1.15 48.90 -18.50
C GLY A 1191 1.48 48.91 -16.99
N ASN A 1192 0.93 47.96 -16.23
CA ASN A 1192 1.21 47.74 -14.81
C ASN A 1192 2.27 46.64 -14.55
N GLY A 1193 2.94 46.15 -15.60
CA GLY A 1193 3.90 45.04 -15.51
C GLY A 1193 3.27 43.65 -15.46
N GLY A 1194 1.95 43.54 -15.65
CA GLY A 1194 1.26 42.26 -15.84
C GLY A 1194 1.26 41.77 -17.29
N GLU A 1195 0.59 40.65 -17.53
CA GLU A 1195 0.50 40.03 -18.86
C GLU A 1195 -0.96 39.72 -19.22
N LYS A 1196 -1.29 39.82 -20.50
CA LYS A 1196 -2.58 39.41 -21.07
C LYS A 1196 -2.34 38.26 -22.04
N HIS A 1197 -2.89 37.10 -21.71
CA HIS A 1197 -2.84 35.90 -22.55
C HIS A 1197 -4.13 35.80 -23.36
N SER A 1198 -4.03 35.78 -24.68
CA SER A 1198 -5.16 35.57 -25.59
C SER A 1198 -5.06 34.22 -26.28
N TYR A 1199 -6.09 33.40 -26.10
CA TYR A 1199 -6.24 32.05 -26.64
C TYR A 1199 -7.37 32.01 -27.67
N PHE A 1200 -7.11 31.40 -28.83
CA PHE A 1200 -8.11 31.20 -29.88
C PHE A 1200 -8.26 29.71 -30.18
N ILE A 1201 -9.45 29.17 -29.94
CA ILE A 1201 -9.75 27.75 -30.05
C ILE A 1201 -10.32 27.44 -31.44
N ASN A 1202 -9.44 27.10 -32.38
CA ASN A 1202 -9.83 26.76 -33.75
C ASN A 1202 -9.50 25.31 -34.14
N GLY A 1203 -8.69 24.61 -33.34
CA GLY A 1203 -8.34 23.21 -33.54
C GLY A 1203 -9.23 22.23 -32.76
N THR A 1204 -8.70 21.06 -32.44
CA THR A 1204 -9.39 20.02 -31.66
C THR A 1204 -9.66 20.51 -30.24
N LEU A 1205 -10.90 20.35 -29.76
CA LEU A 1205 -11.26 20.80 -28.41
C LEU A 1205 -10.48 20.03 -27.33
N PRO A 1206 -9.82 20.72 -26.38
CA PRO A 1206 -9.24 20.07 -25.22
C PRO A 1206 -10.34 19.48 -24.32
N SER A 1207 -9.95 18.62 -23.37
CA SER A 1207 -10.87 18.19 -22.33
C SER A 1207 -11.33 19.39 -21.50
N GLU A 1208 -12.60 19.40 -21.06
CA GLU A 1208 -13.12 20.48 -20.22
C GLU A 1208 -12.29 20.65 -18.95
N GLY A 1209 -11.90 19.54 -18.31
CA GLY A 1209 -11.11 19.56 -17.08
C GLY A 1209 -9.72 20.17 -17.27
N ASP A 1210 -8.99 19.76 -18.31
CA ASP A 1210 -7.64 20.27 -18.57
C ASP A 1210 -7.65 21.73 -19.00
N TRP A 1211 -8.67 22.13 -19.78
CA TRP A 1211 -8.86 23.51 -20.19
C TRP A 1211 -9.13 24.44 -19.00
N LEU A 1212 -10.07 24.05 -18.12
CA LEU A 1212 -10.41 24.84 -16.94
C LEU A 1212 -9.24 24.90 -15.94
N ALA A 1213 -8.49 23.80 -15.77
CA ALA A 1213 -7.30 23.78 -14.94
C ALA A 1213 -6.17 24.66 -15.50
N HIS A 1214 -5.97 24.65 -16.83
CA HIS A 1214 -5.04 25.56 -17.51
C HIS A 1214 -5.41 27.03 -17.27
N LEU A 1215 -6.69 27.40 -17.44
CA LEU A 1215 -7.14 28.78 -17.22
C LEU A 1215 -7.06 29.22 -15.75
N GLY A 1216 -7.32 28.31 -14.81
CA GLY A 1216 -7.28 28.61 -13.38
C GLY A 1216 -5.87 28.77 -12.82
N GLY A 1217 -4.89 28.12 -13.45
CA GLY A 1217 -3.47 28.25 -13.13
C GLY A 1217 -3.05 27.51 -11.85
N PRO A 1218 -1.74 27.56 -11.52
CA PRO A 1218 -1.16 26.76 -10.44
C PRO A 1218 -1.40 27.34 -9.03
N LYS A 1219 -1.91 28.58 -8.92
CA LYS A 1219 -2.15 29.26 -7.64
C LYS A 1219 -3.60 29.12 -7.21
N LEU A 1220 -3.82 28.82 -5.93
CA LEU A 1220 -5.14 28.89 -5.31
C LEU A 1220 -5.61 30.35 -5.22
N SER A 1221 -6.24 30.82 -6.29
CA SER A 1221 -6.73 32.18 -6.49
C SER A 1221 -8.26 32.21 -6.62
N TRP A 1222 -8.86 33.40 -6.67
CA TRP A 1222 -10.30 33.52 -6.94
C TRP A 1222 -10.74 32.84 -8.24
N LEU A 1223 -9.91 32.90 -9.30
CA LEU A 1223 -10.22 32.26 -10.58
C LEU A 1223 -10.15 30.75 -10.45
N GLN A 1224 -9.12 30.24 -9.77
CA GLN A 1224 -9.02 28.81 -9.49
C GLN A 1224 -10.22 28.31 -8.68
N ALA A 1225 -10.66 29.02 -7.65
CA ALA A 1225 -11.86 28.68 -6.87
C ALA A 1225 -13.12 28.67 -7.76
N PHE A 1226 -13.24 29.65 -8.67
CA PHE A 1226 -14.38 29.81 -9.55
C PHE A 1226 -14.49 28.67 -10.59
N LEU A 1227 -13.36 28.21 -11.11
CA LEU A 1227 -13.29 27.19 -12.16
C LEU A 1227 -13.23 25.75 -11.62
N SER A 1228 -12.57 25.51 -10.49
CA SER A 1228 -12.33 24.15 -10.00
C SER A 1228 -13.48 23.60 -9.15
N ASN A 1229 -14.16 24.44 -8.37
CA ASN A 1229 -15.18 23.99 -7.42
C ASN A 1229 -16.32 23.21 -8.11
N LEU A 1230 -16.72 22.10 -7.50
CA LEU A 1230 -17.85 21.28 -7.97
C LEU A 1230 -19.19 22.04 -7.88
N SER A 1231 -19.29 23.00 -6.96
CA SER A 1231 -20.55 23.69 -6.67
C SER A 1231 -20.35 25.11 -6.19
N ILE A 1232 -21.41 25.91 -6.37
CA ILE A 1232 -21.52 27.28 -5.90
C ILE A 1232 -22.73 27.38 -4.96
N THR A 1233 -22.58 28.14 -3.89
CA THR A 1233 -23.66 28.43 -2.94
C THR A 1233 -24.56 29.55 -3.47
N SER A 1234 -25.87 29.32 -3.48
CA SER A 1234 -26.90 30.30 -3.86
C SER A 1234 -27.96 30.36 -2.75
N GLY A 1235 -27.93 31.42 -1.94
CA GLY A 1235 -28.67 31.42 -0.66
C GLY A 1235 -28.21 30.24 0.21
N ASP A 1236 -29.14 29.39 0.63
CA ASP A 1236 -28.84 28.18 1.40
C ASP A 1236 -28.66 26.92 0.54
N ALA A 1237 -28.84 27.03 -0.77
CA ALA A 1237 -28.71 25.91 -1.71
C ALA A 1237 -27.27 25.75 -2.22
N LEU A 1238 -26.85 24.50 -2.41
CA LEU A 1238 -25.57 24.15 -3.01
C LEU A 1238 -25.80 23.63 -4.44
N LEU A 1239 -25.58 24.48 -5.43
CA LEU A 1239 -25.88 24.19 -6.84
C LEU A 1239 -24.63 23.72 -7.59
N ALA A 1240 -24.80 22.85 -8.58
CA ALA A 1240 -23.73 22.49 -9.50
C ALA A 1240 -23.14 23.75 -10.16
N ASN A 1241 -21.81 23.83 -10.27
CA ASN A 1241 -21.14 25.03 -10.75
C ASN A 1241 -21.48 25.31 -12.24
N PRO A 1242 -22.33 26.31 -12.56
CA PRO A 1242 -22.77 26.56 -13.93
C PRO A 1242 -21.66 27.17 -14.80
N VAL A 1243 -20.63 27.73 -14.18
CA VAL A 1243 -19.51 28.42 -14.84
C VAL A 1243 -18.71 27.45 -15.69
N LYS A 1244 -18.51 26.22 -15.21
CA LYS A 1244 -17.80 25.17 -15.94
C LYS A 1244 -18.37 24.96 -17.33
N ARG A 1245 -19.71 24.89 -17.43
CA ARG A 1245 -20.45 24.78 -18.70
C ARG A 1245 -20.35 26.04 -19.58
N VAL A 1246 -20.25 27.22 -18.99
CA VAL A 1246 -20.09 28.49 -19.73
C VAL A 1246 -18.69 28.59 -20.33
N LEU A 1247 -17.68 28.12 -19.60
CA LEU A 1247 -16.26 28.20 -19.97
C LEU A 1247 -15.71 26.91 -20.60
N ALA A 1248 -16.57 25.92 -20.83
CA ALA A 1248 -16.23 24.73 -21.59
C ALA A 1248 -15.70 25.15 -22.99
N PRO A 1249 -14.62 24.50 -23.47
CA PRO A 1249 -13.97 24.90 -24.71
C PRO A 1249 -14.92 24.69 -25.90
N ARG A 1250 -15.05 25.68 -26.78
CA ARG A 1250 -15.86 25.61 -28.01
C ARG A 1250 -15.09 26.11 -29.23
N HIS A 1251 -15.47 25.62 -30.41
CA HIS A 1251 -14.86 26.09 -31.66
C HIS A 1251 -15.19 27.57 -31.90
N GLY A 1252 -14.19 28.32 -32.33
CA GLY A 1252 -14.30 29.76 -32.58
C GLY A 1252 -14.38 30.61 -31.31
N GLN A 1253 -14.16 30.02 -30.14
CA GLN A 1253 -14.10 30.75 -28.88
C GLN A 1253 -12.74 31.44 -28.74
N ARG A 1254 -12.77 32.69 -28.26
CA ARG A 1254 -11.58 33.44 -27.85
C ARG A 1254 -11.64 33.71 -26.35
N VAL A 1255 -10.58 33.37 -25.64
CA VAL A 1255 -10.45 33.59 -24.20
C VAL A 1255 -9.25 34.48 -23.91
N GLU A 1256 -9.44 35.53 -23.13
CA GLU A 1256 -8.38 36.47 -22.75
C GLU A 1256 -8.22 36.51 -21.22
N LEU A 1257 -7.07 36.08 -20.72
CA LEU A 1257 -6.73 36.06 -19.29
C LEU A 1257 -5.69 37.14 -18.99
N SER A 1258 -6.07 38.11 -18.16
CA SER A 1258 -5.15 39.15 -17.67
C SER A 1258 -4.61 38.76 -16.29
N LEU A 1259 -3.30 38.78 -16.14
CA LEU A 1259 -2.55 38.47 -14.93
C LEU A 1259 -1.80 39.72 -14.43
N ALA A 1260 -1.66 39.87 -13.12
CA ALA A 1260 -0.80 40.86 -12.50
C ALA A 1260 0.67 40.46 -12.58
N ALA A 1261 1.57 41.37 -12.19
CA ALA A 1261 3.02 41.13 -12.22
C ALA A 1261 3.48 39.97 -11.31
N ASP A 1262 2.71 39.64 -10.28
CA ASP A 1262 2.92 38.50 -9.39
C ASP A 1262 2.27 37.20 -9.91
N GLY A 1263 1.66 37.23 -11.11
CA GLY A 1263 0.94 36.12 -11.73
C GLY A 1263 -0.49 35.92 -11.21
N SER A 1264 -1.01 36.80 -10.35
CA SER A 1264 -2.37 36.69 -9.83
C SER A 1264 -3.42 37.07 -10.89
N PRO A 1265 -4.54 36.35 -11.03
CA PRO A 1265 -5.53 36.65 -12.07
C PRO A 1265 -6.28 37.95 -11.78
N LEU A 1266 -6.32 38.84 -12.76
CA LEU A 1266 -7.04 40.12 -12.71
C LEU A 1266 -8.40 40.03 -13.38
N LYS A 1267 -8.47 39.37 -14.55
CA LYS A 1267 -9.67 39.35 -15.39
C LYS A 1267 -9.66 38.17 -16.36
N LEU A 1268 -10.83 37.57 -16.61
CA LEU A 1268 -11.06 36.59 -17.67
C LEU A 1268 -12.19 37.09 -18.58
N ASP A 1269 -11.88 37.36 -19.85
CA ASP A 1269 -12.85 37.71 -20.88
C ASP A 1269 -13.04 36.54 -21.85
N VAL A 1270 -14.30 36.21 -22.17
CA VAL A 1270 -14.63 35.14 -23.12
C VAL A 1270 -15.53 35.68 -24.22
N PHE A 1271 -15.16 35.42 -25.47
CA PHE A 1271 -15.81 35.92 -26.66
C PHE A 1271 -16.19 34.76 -27.59
N GLY A 1272 -17.44 34.76 -28.07
CA GLY A 1272 -17.89 33.82 -29.10
C GLY A 1272 -17.99 32.36 -28.67
N GLY A 1273 -18.30 31.50 -29.65
CA GLY A 1273 -18.56 30.06 -29.52
C GLY A 1273 -19.91 29.72 -30.15
N LEU A 1274 -19.91 28.96 -31.25
CA LEU A 1274 -21.13 28.35 -31.81
C LEU A 1274 -21.63 27.22 -30.91
#